data_AF-A0A9W6AWW7-F1
#
_entry.id   AF-A0A9W6AWW7-F1
#
_cell.length_a   1.000
_cell.length_b   1.000
_cell.length_c   1.000
_cell.angle_alpha   90.00
_cell.angle_beta   90.00
_cell.angle_gamma   90.00
#
_symmetry.space_group_name_H-M   'P 1'
#
loop_
_entity.id
_entity.type
_entity.pdbx_description
1 polymer ?
#
loop_
_entity_poly.entity_id
_entity_poly.type
_entity_poly.pdbx_seq_one_letter_code
_entity_poly.pdbx_strand_id
1 'polypeptide(L)'
;MALLSYLCILIQVAALAAAASFNSSVRVTDPYIATQWNACPSICDSANPNDWDFYPNLRILKSCKEPMLLNLMVGFPNSTTNLNPRQPLYACSTTNNGYSSATSKAKVASTPNASSSRYLNKDVQVETAWRGEETSRYTSHAGVAAQLVQSQLNAPSSENATIAIGYSNGVVLGAFVGSKIQKGSDNDGILGLFLNKIQQGELNKSGVMMQVCESDRAAAYTLGVIAEASPDSSRALSAVREALATWDTGKCVSGYSGSSTSTISVGEVVDEGQNDGPIPGGNGTSVHRRAHKHSHGKGLLHEKHRRATCTAIQVNDGDSCSKLASRCGISPADFTKYNPSSTLCSSLLAGQHVCCSAGTLPDYSPQPNADGTCATYNVQNNDGCSKIAAAKSITVDDIEEWNKKSWGWTGCHNIQAGANICVSKGDPPMPSTLKNAVCGPQKPGTKRPDNWDDIESLNPCPLNACCDIWGQCGTTAEFCTKTSSTTDAPGTAKDGTNGCISNCGTDIVFDGNGFDDHPVLVGYYEAFQNSRPCLNLDVTAINNTVQWGGQQGSHSSTFSQAWDHIHFAFANITESFEVDVSSVQDEFEQFRKFKSAGKKPKVLSFGGWSFSTDLDSYAIFRKGVTDEQRSLFASNVAKFADDNDLDGLDFDWEYPGAPDIPGIPAGDPGDGDRYLQFLKEVRDKLSSEKTLSIAAPASYWYLKGFPIANISSVVDYIVYMTYDLHGQWDWDNAWSVDGCDGGGCLRSHVNYTEIVNSLSMITKAGVPNSKIVAGLASYGRSFGMVDPSCYGPECKFKGPESEAMPGECTQTPGYIANAEINDWLQGDQNITTYFDHVSRSTISYSANGTWVAYTDDNERNNRITEWWYNRTVLGTSLWAIDLTEFVAELPDGTVLPPLTLPNCDQAFTSLDDVEASADSIDPECMNLYLIQALKSNLSSSVSAYHDVMKTDYDKKFGWYQDAVREQFPRSLQAFLKANASNYFECTSQGMVPRSEEPEGKNVSSSCPSNPKDTGYAIFYWTATDKDGFLEDLEDTTGISPDQLVWEIDASQCVGSPDPSQPMICSGSRNIGMPTLPPDFTVSNPKDIISARLPNITTFEEQSTTIATLADSDLYLGDTIDVVDGASLLVLMVSNSIASMKSVESIGEEYHKEQVEEAILLFVTAFLLLIPGIGELADSVELTSVAVTLRAIGAAGDAGFGIYSVVSAKDAGAGEIFLALLGGLGILDMLEAPALFAKAAKARRAMDAGDIAKLGDEVKGGMAQIDKLKQLCR
;
A
#
# COMPACT_ATOMS: atom_id res chain seq x y z
N MET A 1 -13.78 -42.12 25.92
CA MET A 1 -13.70 -40.72 26.39
C MET A 1 -12.37 -40.40 27.07
N ALA A 2 -11.95 -41.10 28.13
CA ALA A 2 -10.66 -40.82 28.79
C ALA A 2 -9.41 -40.99 27.89
N LEU A 3 -9.45 -41.90 26.90
CA LEU A 3 -8.36 -42.06 25.91
C LEU A 3 -8.31 -40.92 24.87
N LEU A 4 -9.45 -40.34 24.51
CA LEU A 4 -9.54 -39.18 23.60
C LEU A 4 -9.06 -37.90 24.29
N SER A 5 -9.34 -37.75 25.59
CA SER A 5 -8.79 -36.67 26.40
C SER A 5 -7.27 -36.79 26.59
N TYR A 6 -6.74 -38.01 26.70
CA TYR A 6 -5.29 -38.25 26.79
C TYR A 6 -4.56 -38.01 25.45
N LEU A 7 -5.17 -38.32 24.30
CA LEU A 7 -4.60 -37.99 22.99
C LEU A 7 -4.62 -36.47 22.72
N CYS A 8 -5.69 -35.75 23.07
CA CYS A 8 -5.71 -34.28 22.96
C CYS A 8 -4.66 -33.61 23.84
N ILE A 9 -4.41 -34.13 25.05
CA ILE A 9 -3.36 -33.58 25.93
C ILE A 9 -1.96 -33.92 25.41
N LEU A 10 -1.75 -35.10 24.82
CA LEU A 10 -0.46 -35.45 24.21
C LEU A 10 -0.18 -34.66 22.92
N ILE A 11 -1.20 -34.35 22.12
CA ILE A 11 -1.09 -33.50 20.93
C ILE A 11 -0.87 -32.04 21.34
N GLN A 12 -1.57 -31.54 22.37
CA GLN A 12 -1.31 -30.20 22.91
C GLN A 12 0.06 -30.08 23.59
N VAL A 13 0.55 -31.12 24.27
CA VAL A 13 1.89 -31.12 24.87
C VAL A 13 2.98 -31.31 23.81
N ALA A 14 2.73 -32.02 22.71
CA ALA A 14 3.63 -32.09 21.56
C ALA A 14 3.67 -30.77 20.79
N ALA A 15 2.53 -30.09 20.62
CA ALA A 15 2.44 -28.75 20.02
C ALA A 15 3.05 -27.67 20.93
N LEU A 16 2.88 -27.76 22.26
CA LEU A 16 3.54 -26.88 23.23
C LEU A 16 5.05 -27.19 23.37
N ALA A 17 5.50 -28.43 23.15
CA ALA A 17 6.92 -28.78 23.12
C ALA A 17 7.59 -28.35 21.79
N ALA A 18 6.85 -28.37 20.67
CA ALA A 18 7.27 -27.78 19.41
C ALA A 18 7.32 -26.24 19.49
N ALA A 19 6.33 -25.61 20.13
CA ALA A 19 6.31 -24.15 20.35
C ALA A 19 7.34 -23.67 21.39
N ALA A 20 7.67 -24.49 22.39
CA ALA A 20 8.67 -24.15 23.42
C ALA A 20 10.12 -24.42 23.02
N SER A 21 10.38 -25.02 21.84
CA SER A 21 11.74 -25.25 21.34
C SER A 21 12.27 -24.18 20.38
N PHE A 22 11.46 -23.18 20.02
CA PHE A 22 11.90 -22.00 19.24
C PHE A 22 12.52 -20.87 20.08
N ASN A 23 13.02 -21.16 21.28
CA ASN A 23 13.84 -20.22 22.05
C ASN A 23 15.31 -20.63 22.01
N SER A 24 15.85 -20.72 20.80
CA SER A 24 17.29 -20.69 20.57
C SER A 24 17.55 -19.70 19.45
N SER A 25 18.45 -18.77 19.68
CA SER A 25 19.01 -17.90 18.65
C SER A 25 19.46 -18.77 17.48
N VAL A 26 18.66 -18.82 16.41
CA VAL A 26 18.96 -19.62 15.22
C VAL A 26 20.22 -19.01 14.60
N ARG A 27 21.36 -19.69 14.80
CA ARG A 27 22.60 -19.35 14.12
C ARG A 27 22.44 -19.77 12.69
N VAL A 28 22.24 -18.81 11.82
CA VAL A 28 22.06 -19.13 10.42
C VAL A 28 23.41 -19.42 9.79
N THR A 29 23.54 -20.61 9.22
CA THR A 29 24.78 -21.09 8.59
C THR A 29 24.90 -20.69 7.12
N ASP A 30 23.80 -20.23 6.51
CA ASP A 30 23.79 -19.61 5.20
C ASP A 30 24.31 -18.16 5.33
N PRO A 31 25.48 -17.83 4.76
CA PRO A 31 26.02 -16.46 4.78
C PRO A 31 25.03 -15.44 4.19
N TYR A 32 24.14 -15.88 3.29
CA TYR A 32 23.10 -15.07 2.69
C TYR A 32 22.06 -14.58 3.71
N ILE A 33 21.66 -15.44 4.65
CA ILE A 33 20.73 -15.03 5.71
C ILE A 33 21.47 -14.23 6.80
N ALA A 34 22.69 -14.64 7.14
CA ALA A 34 23.42 -14.06 8.28
C ALA A 34 23.59 -12.53 8.18
N THR A 35 23.68 -12.01 6.96
CA THR A 35 23.98 -10.60 6.67
C THR A 35 22.76 -9.77 6.30
N GLN A 36 21.83 -10.31 5.50
CA GLN A 36 20.60 -9.61 5.14
C GLN A 36 19.66 -9.45 6.34
N TRP A 37 19.72 -10.38 7.31
CA TRP A 37 18.72 -10.53 8.37
C TRP A 37 19.37 -10.56 9.75
N ASN A 38 20.38 -9.70 10.00
CA ASN A 38 21.10 -9.45 11.28
C ASN A 38 21.20 -10.64 12.27
N ALA A 39 21.43 -11.87 11.80
CA ALA A 39 21.52 -13.04 12.66
C ALA A 39 22.73 -12.91 13.59
N CYS A 40 22.66 -13.52 14.78
CA CYS A 40 23.80 -13.57 15.69
C CYS A 40 25.04 -14.13 14.96
N PRO A 41 26.23 -13.54 15.18
CA PRO A 41 27.43 -13.94 14.46
C PRO A 41 27.84 -15.38 14.77
N SER A 42 28.65 -15.93 13.88
CA SER A 42 29.31 -17.22 14.05
C SER A 42 30.16 -17.26 15.31
N ILE A 43 30.48 -18.48 15.77
CA ILE A 43 31.30 -18.66 16.97
C ILE A 43 32.69 -18.08 16.71
N CYS A 44 33.27 -17.40 17.71
CA CYS A 44 34.65 -16.94 17.67
C CYS A 44 35.63 -18.10 17.44
N ASP A 45 36.00 -18.34 16.17
CA ASP A 45 36.84 -19.46 15.71
C ASP A 45 38.25 -19.00 15.27
N SER A 46 38.46 -17.70 15.07
CA SER A 46 39.75 -17.07 14.81
C SER A 46 40.16 -16.13 15.95
N ALA A 47 41.46 -16.10 16.26
CA ALA A 47 42.06 -15.13 17.17
C ALA A 47 42.29 -13.75 16.51
N ASN A 48 42.27 -13.70 15.16
CA ASN A 48 42.36 -12.47 14.39
C ASN A 48 40.95 -11.87 14.22
N PRO A 49 40.69 -10.69 14.79
CA PRO A 49 39.36 -10.07 14.73
C PRO A 49 38.87 -9.69 13.34
N ASN A 50 39.77 -9.59 12.36
CA ASN A 50 39.42 -9.29 10.97
C ASN A 50 38.89 -10.53 10.20
N ASP A 51 38.97 -11.73 10.80
CA ASP A 51 38.43 -12.96 10.22
C ASP A 51 37.01 -13.29 10.76
N TRP A 52 36.45 -12.43 11.62
CA TRP A 52 35.09 -12.59 12.16
C TRP A 52 34.02 -12.15 11.14
N ASP A 53 32.74 -12.35 11.46
CA ASP A 53 31.66 -11.96 10.56
C ASP A 53 31.55 -10.44 10.46
N PHE A 54 31.39 -9.93 9.25
CA PHE A 54 31.31 -8.50 8.98
C PHE A 54 29.87 -8.01 8.99
N TYR A 55 29.61 -6.87 9.65
CA TYR A 55 28.31 -6.22 9.69
C TYR A 55 28.46 -4.78 9.20
N PRO A 56 27.63 -4.33 8.23
CA PRO A 56 27.72 -2.97 7.68
C PRO A 56 27.10 -1.90 8.59
N ASN A 57 26.45 -2.29 9.69
CA ASN A 57 25.76 -1.39 10.60
C ASN A 57 25.67 -1.97 12.03
N LEU A 58 25.24 -1.14 12.98
CA LEU A 58 25.14 -1.47 14.40
C LEU A 58 23.83 -2.19 14.79
N ARG A 59 22.94 -2.55 13.85
CA ARG A 59 21.65 -3.23 14.15
C ARG A 59 21.87 -4.56 14.87
N ILE A 60 23.00 -5.23 14.62
CA ILE A 60 23.37 -6.49 15.30
C ILE A 60 23.40 -6.37 16.83
N LEU A 61 23.71 -5.18 17.37
CA LEU A 61 23.68 -4.93 18.80
C LEU A 61 22.26 -4.98 19.37
N LYS A 62 21.23 -4.75 18.56
CA LYS A 62 19.83 -4.83 18.99
C LYS A 62 19.25 -6.21 18.74
N SER A 63 19.57 -6.81 17.59
CA SER A 63 18.96 -8.06 17.15
C SER A 63 19.57 -9.31 17.78
N CYS A 64 20.88 -9.32 18.05
CA CYS A 64 21.53 -10.47 18.65
C CYS A 64 21.43 -10.45 20.18
N LYS A 65 20.73 -11.45 20.73
CA LYS A 65 20.60 -11.66 22.19
C LYS A 65 21.82 -12.37 22.82
N GLU A 66 22.74 -12.86 22.01
CA GLU A 66 23.96 -13.53 22.49
C GLU A 66 25.07 -12.53 22.83
N PRO A 67 25.95 -12.84 23.81
CA PRO A 67 27.17 -12.08 24.03
C PRO A 67 28.12 -12.13 22.83
N MET A 68 28.75 -11.00 22.50
CA MET A 68 29.59 -10.86 21.32
C MET A 68 30.92 -10.17 21.61
N LEU A 69 31.98 -10.58 20.91
CA LEU A 69 33.20 -9.78 20.73
C LEU A 69 33.02 -8.88 19.50
N LEU A 70 33.50 -7.64 19.59
CA LEU A 70 33.38 -6.62 18.55
C LEU A 70 34.76 -6.11 18.14
N ASN A 71 34.89 -5.76 16.86
CA ASN A 71 36.11 -5.25 16.27
C ASN A 71 35.82 -4.12 15.27
N LEU A 72 36.42 -2.95 15.50
CA LEU A 72 36.23 -1.74 14.69
C LEU A 72 37.41 -0.76 14.90
N MET A 73 37.55 0.21 14.01
CA MET A 73 38.55 1.27 14.13
C MET A 73 38.30 2.15 15.35
N VAL A 74 39.37 2.43 16.11
CA VAL A 74 39.32 3.22 17.35
C VAL A 74 39.94 4.62 17.16
N GLY A 75 40.83 4.80 16.18
CA GLY A 75 41.78 5.93 16.08
C GLY A 75 41.30 7.32 15.64
N PHE A 76 40.00 7.66 15.68
CA PHE A 76 39.52 9.00 15.26
C PHE A 76 38.88 9.79 16.43
N PRO A 77 39.61 10.74 17.06
CA PRO A 77 39.09 11.54 18.16
C PRO A 77 38.24 12.75 17.74
N ASN A 78 38.03 13.00 16.44
CA ASN A 78 37.25 14.15 15.95
C ASN A 78 36.17 13.71 14.96
N SER A 79 35.02 13.25 15.46
CA SER A 79 33.73 13.33 14.75
C SER A 79 32.62 12.77 15.65
N THR A 80 31.82 13.68 16.22
CA THR A 80 30.49 13.47 16.84
C THR A 80 30.38 12.50 18.02
N THR A 81 29.73 12.93 19.10
CA THR A 81 29.42 12.13 20.31
C THR A 81 28.56 10.88 20.06
N ASN A 82 28.00 10.74 18.85
CA ASN A 82 27.23 9.58 18.43
C ASN A 82 27.96 8.84 17.30
N LEU A 83 28.14 7.54 17.47
CA LEU A 83 28.53 6.64 16.38
C LEU A 83 27.50 6.72 15.25
N ASN A 84 27.97 6.66 14.01
CA ASN A 84 27.08 6.46 12.86
C ASN A 84 26.37 5.10 13.04
N PRO A 85 25.03 5.01 13.01
CA PRO A 85 24.31 3.73 13.05
C PRO A 85 24.76 2.74 11.97
N ARG A 86 25.34 3.24 10.87
CA ARG A 86 25.96 2.46 9.78
C ARG A 86 27.48 2.31 9.92
N GLN A 87 28.01 2.37 11.14
CA GLN A 87 29.42 2.06 11.40
C GLN A 87 29.64 0.57 11.15
N PRO A 88 30.51 0.18 10.19
CA PRO A 88 30.84 -1.22 9.99
C PRO A 88 31.68 -1.76 11.16
N LEU A 89 31.48 -3.03 11.49
CA LEU A 89 32.25 -3.75 12.50
C LEU A 89 32.36 -5.23 12.13
N TYR A 90 33.37 -5.90 12.69
CA TYR A 90 33.42 -7.35 12.73
C TYR A 90 32.95 -7.85 14.09
N ALA A 91 32.19 -8.94 14.12
CA ALA A 91 31.68 -9.54 15.34
C ALA A 91 31.73 -11.07 15.32
N CYS A 92 31.93 -11.65 16.49
CA CYS A 92 31.77 -13.09 16.72
C CYS A 92 31.06 -13.32 18.06
N SER A 93 30.35 -14.45 18.18
CA SER A 93 29.58 -14.82 19.37
C SER A 93 30.25 -15.98 20.13
N THR A 94 29.91 -16.16 21.41
CA THR A 94 30.25 -17.37 22.19
C THR A 94 28.99 -18.00 22.78
N THR A 95 28.87 -19.32 22.76
CA THR A 95 27.66 -20.03 23.24
C THR A 95 27.38 -19.78 24.73
N ASN A 96 26.10 -19.63 25.10
CA ASN A 96 25.61 -19.46 26.49
C ASN A 96 25.90 -20.66 27.43
N ASN A 97 26.49 -21.75 26.92
CA ASN A 97 26.96 -22.90 27.69
C ASN A 97 28.28 -23.39 27.10
N GLY A 98 29.40 -23.17 27.78
CA GLY A 98 30.70 -23.80 27.46
C GLY A 98 31.83 -22.85 27.09
N TYR A 99 32.40 -22.18 28.09
CA TYR A 99 33.59 -21.31 28.03
C TYR A 99 34.93 -22.04 27.71
N SER A 100 34.93 -23.11 26.90
CA SER A 100 36.12 -23.96 26.71
C SER A 100 36.57 -24.21 25.26
N SER A 101 35.95 -23.63 24.24
CA SER A 101 36.31 -23.99 22.85
C SER A 101 37.44 -23.15 22.23
N ALA A 102 37.52 -21.84 22.52
CA ALA A 102 38.49 -20.95 21.85
C ALA A 102 39.97 -21.25 22.20
N THR A 103 40.25 -21.84 23.36
CA THR A 103 41.60 -22.26 23.76
C THR A 103 42.07 -23.58 23.12
N SER A 104 41.18 -24.36 22.49
CA SER A 104 41.48 -25.74 22.09
C SER A 104 41.94 -25.94 20.64
N LYS A 105 41.80 -24.95 19.75
CA LYS A 105 42.21 -25.04 18.33
C LYS A 105 43.38 -24.16 17.91
N ALA A 106 43.93 -23.34 18.80
CA ALA A 106 45.24 -22.69 18.59
C ALA A 106 46.36 -23.74 18.74
N LYS A 107 46.41 -24.69 17.80
CA LYS A 107 47.57 -25.56 17.62
C LYS A 107 48.73 -24.67 17.20
N VAL A 108 49.61 -24.43 18.18
CA VAL A 108 50.98 -23.93 18.09
C VAL A 108 51.57 -24.14 16.69
N ALA A 109 51.48 -23.11 15.85
CA ALA A 109 52.43 -22.91 14.76
C ALA A 109 53.65 -22.24 15.41
N SER A 110 54.68 -23.03 15.68
CA SER A 110 55.94 -22.56 16.24
C SER A 110 56.64 -21.62 15.25
N THR A 111 56.48 -20.30 15.43
CA THR A 111 57.39 -19.32 14.84
C THR A 111 58.70 -19.30 15.64
N PRO A 112 59.88 -19.44 15.00
CA PRO A 112 61.17 -19.34 15.68
C PRO A 112 61.50 -17.87 16.00
N ASN A 113 62.03 -17.64 17.20
CA ASN A 113 62.61 -16.37 17.71
C ASN A 113 61.63 -15.22 18.04
N ALA A 114 60.80 -15.39 19.07
CA ALA A 114 60.36 -14.24 19.86
C ALA A 114 61.40 -13.96 20.96
N SER A 115 62.01 -12.77 20.93
CA SER A 115 62.86 -12.29 22.03
C SER A 115 62.04 -12.27 23.32
N SER A 116 62.47 -13.00 24.35
CA SER A 116 61.81 -12.97 25.66
C SER A 116 62.01 -11.59 26.30
N SER A 117 61.04 -10.70 26.15
CA SER A 117 61.00 -9.42 26.87
C SER A 117 61.03 -9.69 28.38
N ARG A 118 61.97 -9.08 29.12
CA ARG A 118 61.96 -9.14 30.60
C ARG A 118 60.98 -8.11 31.13
N TYR A 119 60.06 -8.55 31.98
CA TYR A 119 59.10 -7.68 32.68
C TYR A 119 59.57 -7.43 34.12
N LEU A 120 59.47 -6.20 34.60
CA LEU A 120 59.59 -5.87 36.03
C LEU A 120 58.21 -5.45 36.55
N ASN A 121 57.85 -5.97 37.73
CA ASN A 121 56.66 -5.53 38.44
C ASN A 121 56.88 -4.12 39.00
N LYS A 122 55.99 -3.20 38.65
CA LYS A 122 56.00 -1.82 39.09
C LYS A 122 54.65 -1.47 39.72
N ASP A 123 54.71 -0.83 40.88
CA ASP A 123 53.51 -0.32 41.53
C ASP A 123 53.05 0.96 40.83
N VAL A 124 51.81 0.95 40.33
CA VAL A 124 51.20 2.05 39.58
C VAL A 124 49.89 2.48 40.23
N GLN A 125 49.57 3.77 40.13
CA GLN A 125 48.28 4.30 40.58
C GLN A 125 47.20 3.99 39.56
N VAL A 126 46.10 3.40 40.02
CA VAL A 126 44.90 3.12 39.25
C VAL A 126 43.80 4.04 39.72
N GLU A 127 43.29 4.84 38.80
CA GLU A 127 42.04 5.55 39.00
C GLU A 127 40.88 4.60 38.69
N THR A 128 39.95 4.48 39.62
CA THR A 128 38.63 3.88 39.41
C THR A 128 37.60 5.00 39.41
N ALA A 129 36.86 5.18 38.32
CA ALA A 129 35.90 6.27 38.16
C ALA A 129 34.51 5.76 37.71
N TRP A 130 33.46 6.50 38.05
CA TRP A 130 32.08 6.11 37.77
C TRP A 130 31.13 7.30 37.55
N ARG A 131 30.05 7.05 36.79
CA ARG A 131 29.00 8.03 36.44
C ARG A 131 27.65 7.34 36.25
N GLY A 132 26.58 8.14 36.32
CA GLY A 132 25.20 7.66 36.12
C GLY A 132 24.59 6.95 37.33
N GLU A 133 23.38 6.42 37.15
CA GLU A 133 22.58 5.81 38.24
C GLU A 133 23.01 4.37 38.57
N GLU A 134 22.57 3.87 39.73
CA GLU A 134 22.76 2.45 40.12
C GLU A 134 21.87 1.53 39.28
N THR A 135 22.44 0.43 38.79
CA THR A 135 21.73 -0.48 37.88
C THR A 135 22.00 -1.93 38.26
N SER A 136 20.95 -2.66 38.67
CA SER A 136 21.07 -4.07 39.10
C SER A 136 21.12 -5.06 37.93
N ARG A 137 20.55 -4.71 36.76
CA ARG A 137 20.62 -5.51 35.52
C ARG A 137 22.02 -5.50 34.86
N TYR A 138 22.88 -4.57 35.25
CA TYR A 138 24.17 -4.29 34.63
C TYR A 138 25.27 -5.29 35.00
N THR A 139 25.33 -5.67 36.27
CA THR A 139 26.46 -6.42 36.85
C THR A 139 26.65 -7.79 36.18
N SER A 140 25.56 -8.48 35.83
CA SER A 140 25.61 -9.80 35.16
C SER A 140 26.14 -9.68 33.73
N HIS A 141 25.63 -8.73 32.94
CA HIS A 141 26.02 -8.53 31.55
C HIS A 141 27.43 -7.95 31.40
N ALA A 142 27.84 -7.04 32.30
CA ALA A 142 29.20 -6.54 32.38
C ALA A 142 30.21 -7.66 32.69
N GLY A 143 29.85 -8.60 33.60
CA GLY A 143 30.66 -9.77 33.89
C GLY A 143 30.84 -10.70 32.68
N VAL A 144 29.77 -10.93 31.92
CA VAL A 144 29.83 -11.74 30.68
C VAL A 144 30.68 -11.06 29.60
N ALA A 145 30.49 -9.76 29.36
CA ALA A 145 31.28 -9.00 28.40
C ALA A 145 32.77 -8.94 28.77
N ALA A 146 33.09 -8.88 30.07
CA ALA A 146 34.46 -8.89 30.56
C ALA A 146 35.17 -10.23 30.32
N GLN A 147 34.47 -11.35 30.53
CA GLN A 147 35.00 -12.68 30.26
C GLN A 147 35.30 -12.88 28.77
N LEU A 148 34.44 -12.36 27.89
CA LEU A 148 34.70 -12.30 26.45
C LEU A 148 35.98 -11.51 26.15
N VAL A 149 36.08 -10.29 26.65
CA VAL A 149 37.25 -9.42 26.46
C VAL A 149 38.54 -10.09 26.96
N GLN A 150 38.49 -10.76 28.11
CA GLN A 150 39.63 -11.51 28.64
C GLN A 150 40.11 -12.59 27.66
N SER A 151 39.19 -13.29 26.98
CA SER A 151 39.56 -14.32 26.00
C SER A 151 40.37 -13.74 24.82
N GLN A 152 40.04 -12.52 24.40
CA GLN A 152 40.77 -11.83 23.32
C GLN A 152 42.13 -11.28 23.80
N LEU A 153 42.22 -10.79 25.04
CA LEU A 153 43.49 -10.34 25.62
C LEU A 153 44.52 -11.47 25.80
N ASN A 154 44.04 -12.71 25.95
CA ASN A 154 44.87 -13.91 26.10
C ASN A 154 45.42 -14.46 24.77
N ALA A 155 45.07 -13.86 23.62
CA ALA A 155 45.60 -14.27 22.32
C ALA A 155 47.14 -14.06 22.23
N PRO A 156 47.87 -14.90 21.46
CA PRO A 156 49.33 -14.86 21.39
C PRO A 156 49.88 -13.45 21.07
N SER A 157 51.02 -13.12 21.68
CA SER A 157 51.58 -11.77 21.74
C SER A 157 51.84 -11.13 20.36
N SER A 158 51.08 -10.08 20.05
CA SER A 158 51.45 -9.03 19.09
C SER A 158 52.49 -8.08 19.68
N GLU A 159 53.39 -7.53 18.87
CA GLU A 159 54.32 -6.44 19.26
C GLU A 159 53.61 -5.08 19.49
N ASN A 160 52.31 -5.01 19.19
CA ASN A 160 51.46 -3.82 19.28
C ASN A 160 50.53 -3.84 20.50
N ALA A 161 50.00 -2.67 20.86
CA ALA A 161 48.92 -2.52 21.84
C ALA A 161 47.72 -3.41 21.48
N THR A 162 47.05 -3.95 22.50
CA THR A 162 45.90 -4.84 22.35
C THR A 162 44.63 -4.12 22.76
N ILE A 163 43.64 -4.14 21.88
CA ILE A 163 42.31 -3.59 22.10
C ILE A 163 41.32 -4.74 22.01
N ALA A 164 40.41 -4.82 22.97
CA ALA A 164 39.34 -5.81 22.97
C ALA A 164 38.03 -5.17 23.42
N ILE A 165 36.94 -5.47 22.70
CA ILE A 165 35.61 -4.92 22.95
C ILE A 165 34.61 -6.09 23.05
N GLY A 166 33.84 -6.12 24.12
CA GLY A 166 32.79 -7.10 24.36
C GLY A 166 31.43 -6.42 24.54
N TYR A 167 30.38 -7.10 24.11
CA TYR A 167 28.99 -6.65 24.20
C TYR A 167 28.11 -7.72 24.83
N SER A 168 27.19 -7.30 25.71
CA SER A 168 26.10 -8.14 26.20
C SER A 168 24.91 -7.27 26.60
N ASN A 169 23.79 -7.40 25.89
CA ASN A 169 22.47 -6.85 26.24
C ASN A 169 22.49 -5.38 26.73
N GLY A 170 22.96 -4.45 25.90
CA GLY A 170 23.07 -3.02 26.21
C GLY A 170 24.29 -2.61 27.03
N VAL A 171 25.16 -3.55 27.41
CA VAL A 171 26.44 -3.29 28.08
C VAL A 171 27.59 -3.49 27.09
N VAL A 172 28.45 -2.48 26.96
CA VAL A 172 29.69 -2.56 26.18
C VAL A 172 30.87 -2.45 27.14
N LEU A 173 31.84 -3.35 27.01
CA LEU A 173 33.09 -3.34 27.76
C LEU A 173 34.27 -3.22 26.82
N GLY A 174 35.20 -2.30 27.10
CA GLY A 174 36.44 -2.14 26.36
C GLY A 174 37.66 -2.30 27.26
N ALA A 175 38.72 -2.89 26.73
CA ALA A 175 40.02 -2.96 27.38
C ALA A 175 41.13 -2.52 26.42
N PHE A 176 42.09 -1.75 26.94
CA PHE A 176 43.30 -1.33 26.25
C PHE A 176 44.53 -1.77 27.06
N VAL A 177 45.44 -2.49 26.40
CA VAL A 177 46.72 -2.93 26.98
C VAL A 177 47.85 -2.45 26.07
N GLY A 178 48.67 -1.52 26.54
CA GLY A 178 49.81 -0.99 25.81
C GLY A 178 50.85 -2.07 25.45
N SER A 179 51.62 -1.84 24.37
CA SER A 179 52.60 -2.77 23.79
C SER A 179 53.72 -3.21 24.76
N LYS A 180 53.99 -2.43 25.81
CA LYS A 180 55.02 -2.67 26.83
C LYS A 180 54.46 -3.12 28.17
N ILE A 181 53.15 -3.43 28.25
CA ILE A 181 52.51 -4.01 29.43
C ILE A 181 52.40 -5.52 29.28
N GLN A 182 52.75 -6.25 30.34
CA GLN A 182 52.55 -7.69 30.41
C GLN A 182 51.06 -8.00 30.31
N LYS A 183 50.66 -8.70 29.24
CA LYS A 183 49.32 -9.26 29.12
C LYS A 183 49.19 -10.35 30.20
N GLY A 184 48.38 -10.09 31.23
CA GLY A 184 48.22 -11.00 32.36
C GLY A 184 47.41 -12.24 31.98
N SER A 185 47.88 -13.43 32.39
CA SER A 185 47.18 -14.71 32.23
C SER A 185 46.19 -15.03 33.36
N ASP A 186 46.17 -14.24 34.43
CA ASP A 186 45.52 -14.61 35.71
C ASP A 186 44.73 -13.45 36.33
N ASN A 187 43.86 -13.78 37.31
CA ASN A 187 42.94 -12.89 38.05
C ASN A 187 43.58 -11.66 38.74
N ASP A 188 44.90 -11.49 38.66
CA ASP A 188 45.68 -10.43 39.30
C ASP A 188 45.93 -9.19 38.41
N GLY A 189 45.50 -9.21 37.15
CA GLY A 189 45.57 -8.06 36.24
C GLY A 189 44.45 -7.03 36.44
N ILE A 190 44.54 -5.85 35.81
CA ILE A 190 43.52 -4.79 35.93
C ILE A 190 42.11 -5.26 35.57
N LEU A 191 41.96 -6.18 34.59
CA LEU A 191 40.68 -6.72 34.18
C LEU A 191 40.11 -7.67 35.24
N GLY A 192 40.95 -8.48 35.87
CA GLY A 192 40.56 -9.32 37.02
C GLY A 192 40.13 -8.49 38.22
N LEU A 193 40.86 -7.40 38.52
CA LEU A 193 40.49 -6.45 39.58
C LEU A 193 39.16 -5.73 39.29
N PHE A 194 38.98 -5.27 38.04
CA PHE A 194 37.73 -4.66 37.59
C PHE A 194 36.55 -5.63 37.72
N LEU A 195 36.73 -6.88 37.30
CA LEU A 195 35.77 -7.96 37.44
C LEU A 195 35.39 -8.25 38.89
N ASN A 196 36.38 -8.36 39.78
CA ASN A 196 36.15 -8.60 41.20
C ASN A 196 35.32 -7.47 41.83
N LYS A 197 35.63 -6.20 41.50
CA LYS A 197 34.88 -5.04 41.99
C LYS A 197 33.44 -4.99 41.46
N ILE A 198 33.21 -5.39 40.21
CA ILE A 198 31.86 -5.56 39.67
C ILE A 198 31.10 -6.66 40.43
N GLN A 199 31.70 -7.84 40.61
CA GLN A 199 31.08 -8.98 41.30
C GLN A 199 30.76 -8.70 42.78
N GLN A 200 31.58 -7.88 43.44
CA GLN A 200 31.37 -7.44 44.82
C GLN A 200 30.34 -6.30 44.96
N GLY A 201 29.82 -5.78 43.84
CA GLY A 201 28.86 -4.68 43.82
C GLY A 201 29.47 -3.30 44.06
N GLU A 202 30.80 -3.18 44.09
CA GLU A 202 31.50 -1.89 44.27
C GLU A 202 31.37 -0.98 43.03
N LEU A 203 31.11 -1.57 41.85
CA LEU A 203 30.98 -0.90 40.55
C LEU A 203 29.59 -1.14 39.94
N ASN A 204 28.53 -0.67 40.61
CA ASN A 204 27.12 -0.89 40.23
C ASN A 204 26.49 0.26 39.41
N LYS A 205 27.31 1.16 38.84
CA LYS A 205 26.85 2.34 38.09
C LYS A 205 26.78 2.05 36.59
N SER A 206 25.94 2.79 35.87
CA SER A 206 25.76 2.65 34.41
C SER A 206 27.01 2.97 33.58
N GLY A 207 27.98 3.72 34.11
CA GLY A 207 29.31 3.88 33.51
C GLY A 207 30.40 3.76 34.55
N VAL A 208 31.35 2.85 34.34
CA VAL A 208 32.49 2.61 35.24
C VAL A 208 33.76 2.37 34.45
N MET A 209 34.89 2.85 34.97
CA MET A 209 36.20 2.61 34.36
C MET A 209 37.30 2.46 35.40
N MET A 210 38.36 1.75 35.02
CA MET A 210 39.62 1.66 35.73
C MET A 210 40.75 1.97 34.75
N GLN A 211 41.60 2.94 35.07
CA GLN A 211 42.72 3.33 34.20
C GLN A 211 44.00 3.57 34.99
N VAL A 212 45.13 3.25 34.36
CA VAL A 212 46.46 3.67 34.84
C VAL A 212 46.85 4.93 34.09
N CYS A 213 46.62 6.08 34.75
CA CYS A 213 46.76 7.41 34.18
C CYS A 213 47.87 8.19 34.89
N GLU A 214 48.99 8.41 34.20
CA GLU A 214 50.03 9.38 34.59
C GLU A 214 50.31 10.27 33.37
N SER A 215 50.35 11.60 33.54
CA SER A 215 50.42 12.56 32.41
C SER A 215 51.66 12.41 31.52
N ASP A 216 52.70 11.75 32.02
CA ASP A 216 54.00 11.59 31.37
C ASP A 216 54.21 10.17 30.80
N ARG A 217 53.17 9.31 30.85
CA ARG A 217 53.26 7.90 30.45
C ARG A 217 52.82 7.73 28.99
N ALA A 218 53.68 7.10 28.18
CA ALA A 218 53.38 6.86 26.77
C ALA A 218 52.30 5.77 26.59
N ALA A 219 51.59 5.79 25.46
CA ALA A 219 50.55 4.82 25.10
C ALA A 219 51.01 3.35 25.23
N ALA A 220 52.28 3.07 24.93
CA ALA A 220 52.93 1.78 25.12
C ALA A 220 52.80 1.20 26.54
N TYR A 221 52.68 2.06 27.55
CA TYR A 221 52.55 1.67 28.96
C TYR A 221 51.13 1.92 29.50
N THR A 222 50.21 2.48 28.71
CA THR A 222 48.83 2.74 29.16
C THR A 222 48.06 1.42 29.33
N LEU A 223 47.22 1.38 30.36
CA LEU A 223 46.38 0.22 30.68
C LEU A 223 45.03 0.74 31.19
N GLY A 224 43.93 0.24 30.62
CA GLY A 224 42.59 0.67 31.00
C GLY A 224 41.49 -0.32 30.67
N VAL A 225 40.43 -0.30 31.47
CA VAL A 225 39.18 -1.05 31.29
C VAL A 225 38.00 -0.12 31.53
N ILE A 226 37.01 -0.14 30.66
CA ILE A 226 35.80 0.67 30.74
C ILE A 226 34.59 -0.21 30.46
N ALA A 227 33.50 0.02 31.17
CA ALA A 227 32.21 -0.56 30.83
C ALA A 227 31.11 0.51 30.93
N GLU A 228 30.30 0.57 29.88
CA GLU A 228 29.21 1.54 29.73
C GLU A 228 27.93 0.78 29.38
N ALA A 229 26.82 1.20 30.00
CA ALA A 229 25.51 0.65 29.75
C ALA A 229 24.52 1.72 29.34
N SER A 230 23.76 1.41 28.31
CA SER A 230 22.71 2.28 27.80
C SER A 230 21.61 1.44 27.16
N PRO A 231 20.34 1.86 27.27
CA PRO A 231 19.28 1.32 26.42
C PRO A 231 19.58 1.48 24.92
N ASP A 232 20.34 2.53 24.56
CA ASP A 232 20.86 2.75 23.21
C ASP A 232 22.30 2.23 23.14
N SER A 233 22.46 1.00 22.68
CA SER A 233 23.76 0.30 22.60
C SER A 233 24.81 1.06 21.78
N SER A 234 24.39 1.91 20.83
CA SER A 234 25.30 2.73 20.03
C SER A 234 25.99 3.81 20.87
N ARG A 235 25.32 4.35 21.90
CA ARG A 235 25.90 5.33 22.83
C ARG A 235 26.92 4.68 23.75
N ALA A 236 26.61 3.50 24.28
CA ALA A 236 27.55 2.73 25.09
C ALA A 236 28.83 2.40 24.30
N LEU A 237 28.68 1.94 23.04
CA LEU A 237 29.81 1.65 22.17
C LEU A 237 30.62 2.92 21.82
N SER A 238 29.95 4.05 21.62
CA SER A 238 30.59 5.35 21.34
C SER A 238 31.51 5.79 22.49
N ALA A 239 31.01 5.73 23.74
CA ALA A 239 31.77 6.08 24.92
C ALA A 239 32.98 5.15 25.16
N VAL A 240 32.80 3.84 24.95
CA VAL A 240 33.90 2.87 25.05
C VAL A 240 34.95 3.13 23.96
N ARG A 241 34.53 3.38 22.71
CA ARG A 241 35.46 3.70 21.61
C ARG A 241 36.27 4.97 21.89
N GLU A 242 35.64 6.02 22.41
CA GLU A 242 36.31 7.27 22.76
C GLU A 242 37.37 7.07 23.86
N ALA A 243 37.06 6.24 24.88
CA ALA A 243 38.01 5.89 25.93
C ALA A 243 39.24 5.14 25.38
N LEU A 244 39.00 4.13 24.55
CA LEU A 244 40.06 3.36 23.89
C LEU A 244 40.93 4.25 23.00
N ALA A 245 40.33 5.19 22.26
CA ALA A 245 41.03 6.16 21.41
C ALA A 245 41.91 7.10 22.24
N THR A 246 41.40 7.54 23.39
CA THR A 246 42.13 8.41 24.32
C THR A 246 43.37 7.69 24.86
N TRP A 247 43.23 6.42 25.28
CA TRP A 247 44.35 5.61 25.77
C TRP A 247 45.40 5.31 24.69
N ASP A 248 45.01 5.12 23.42
CA ASP A 248 45.94 4.95 22.30
C ASP A 248 46.84 6.19 22.07
N THR A 249 46.43 7.36 22.57
CA THR A 249 47.26 8.58 22.55
C THR A 249 48.12 8.77 23.80
N GLY A 250 48.05 7.86 24.78
CA GLY A 250 48.71 7.99 26.08
C GLY A 250 48.02 9.00 27.02
N LYS A 251 46.83 9.48 26.67
CA LYS A 251 46.04 10.41 27.49
C LYS A 251 45.07 9.65 28.41
N CYS A 252 44.55 10.37 29.39
CA CYS A 252 43.58 9.83 30.35
C CYS A 252 42.16 10.22 30.01
N VAL A 253 41.24 9.30 30.23
CA VAL A 253 39.80 9.52 30.07
C VAL A 253 39.30 10.39 31.20
N SER A 254 38.37 11.30 30.91
CA SER A 254 37.77 12.24 31.88
C SER A 254 36.24 12.26 31.73
N GLY A 255 35.52 13.04 32.55
CA GLY A 255 34.05 13.16 32.45
C GLY A 255 33.23 12.19 33.31
N TYR A 256 33.84 11.63 34.36
CA TYR A 256 33.17 10.83 35.39
C TYR A 256 32.93 11.66 36.66
N SER A 257 31.78 11.51 37.31
CA SER A 257 31.34 12.34 38.44
C SER A 257 31.91 11.91 39.79
N GLY A 258 32.36 10.67 39.91
CA GLY A 258 33.06 10.15 41.08
C GLY A 258 34.30 9.36 40.69
N SER A 259 35.35 9.45 41.51
CA SER A 259 36.56 8.64 41.34
C SER A 259 37.22 8.29 42.67
N SER A 260 38.06 7.26 42.65
CA SER A 260 38.91 6.81 43.74
C SER A 260 40.22 6.30 43.17
N THR A 261 41.30 6.34 43.95
CA THR A 261 42.62 5.86 43.54
C THR A 261 43.03 4.66 44.38
N SER A 262 43.63 3.67 43.74
CA SER A 262 44.24 2.50 44.38
C SER A 262 45.59 2.20 43.75
N THR A 263 46.39 1.35 44.36
CA THR A 263 47.70 0.95 43.81
C THR A 263 47.65 -0.52 43.40
N ILE A 264 48.11 -0.82 42.18
CA ILE A 264 48.24 -2.19 41.67
C ILE A 264 49.67 -2.41 41.18
N SER A 265 50.11 -3.67 41.11
CA SER A 265 51.40 -4.02 40.51
C SER A 265 51.18 -4.47 39.06
N VAL A 266 51.86 -3.85 38.10
CA VAL A 266 51.82 -4.24 36.68
C VAL A 266 53.21 -4.63 36.19
N GLY A 267 53.28 -5.66 35.34
CA GLY A 267 54.53 -6.02 34.65
C GLY A 267 54.79 -5.07 33.48
N GLU A 268 55.85 -4.28 33.53
CA GLU A 268 56.30 -3.43 32.43
C GLU A 268 57.56 -4.00 31.78
N VAL A 269 57.66 -3.94 30.44
CA VAL A 269 58.89 -4.31 29.71
C VAL A 269 59.99 -3.31 30.05
N VAL A 270 61.17 -3.84 30.38
CA VAL A 270 62.34 -3.03 30.71
C VAL A 270 63.38 -3.20 29.60
N ASP A 271 63.69 -2.11 28.91
CA ASP A 271 64.75 -2.11 27.91
C ASP A 271 66.12 -2.13 28.64
N GLU A 272 67.01 -3.06 28.28
CA GLU A 272 68.34 -3.19 28.89
C GLU A 272 69.19 -1.91 28.66
N GLY A 273 69.17 -0.98 29.62
CA GLY A 273 69.95 0.26 29.52
C GLY A 273 70.09 1.11 30.78
N GLN A 274 69.43 0.77 31.90
CA GLN A 274 69.57 1.52 33.16
C GLN A 274 69.95 0.59 34.31
N ASN A 275 71.25 0.41 34.52
CA ASN A 275 71.78 0.06 35.84
C ASN A 275 72.18 1.35 36.55
N ASP A 276 71.24 1.96 37.26
CA ASP A 276 71.53 2.92 38.32
C ASP A 276 71.98 2.15 39.57
N GLY A 277 73.29 1.92 39.67
CA GLY A 277 73.95 1.41 40.88
C GLY A 277 75.11 2.33 41.26
N PRO A 278 75.25 2.75 42.54
CA PRO A 278 76.29 3.67 42.95
C PRO A 278 77.65 2.96 42.89
N ILE A 279 78.56 3.48 42.08
CA ILE A 279 79.96 3.05 42.01
C ILE A 279 80.67 3.44 43.32
N PRO A 280 81.20 2.49 44.13
CA PRO A 280 82.11 2.82 45.21
C PRO A 280 83.51 3.08 44.63
N GLY A 281 84.16 4.14 45.08
CA GLY A 281 85.53 4.47 44.70
C GLY A 281 86.56 3.42 45.15
N GLY A 282 87.59 3.20 44.32
CA GLY A 282 88.75 2.39 44.68
C GLY A 282 89.72 2.16 43.51
N ASN A 283 90.94 2.69 43.65
CA ASN A 283 92.08 2.62 42.73
C ASN A 283 92.40 1.22 42.17
N GLY A 284 92.76 1.15 40.88
CA GLY A 284 93.34 -0.04 40.25
C GLY A 284 93.78 0.18 38.80
N THR A 285 95.08 0.44 38.66
CA THR A 285 95.95 0.54 37.47
C THR A 285 95.56 -0.16 36.14
N SER A 286 95.95 0.56 35.08
CA SER A 286 96.02 0.24 33.65
C SER A 286 96.38 -1.20 33.22
N VAL A 287 95.76 -1.66 32.12
CA VAL A 287 96.45 -2.40 31.05
C VAL A 287 95.92 -1.98 29.68
N HIS A 288 96.81 -1.40 28.87
CA HIS A 288 96.65 -1.12 27.45
C HIS A 288 96.43 -2.40 26.63
N ARG A 289 95.50 -2.37 25.66
CA ARG A 289 95.64 -3.13 24.41
C ARG A 289 95.69 -2.18 23.22
N ARG A 290 96.86 -2.16 22.58
CA ARG A 290 97.20 -1.43 21.37
C ARG A 290 96.45 -2.05 20.17
N ALA A 291 95.80 -1.22 19.37
CA ALA A 291 95.49 -1.54 17.97
C ALA A 291 96.46 -0.77 17.06
N HIS A 292 97.14 -1.51 16.19
CA HIS A 292 98.20 -1.05 15.31
C HIS A 292 97.67 -0.13 14.19
N LYS A 293 98.38 0.98 13.96
CA LYS A 293 98.34 1.77 12.73
C LYS A 293 98.91 0.95 11.57
N HIS A 294 98.21 0.97 10.43
CA HIS A 294 98.86 0.93 9.12
C HIS A 294 98.37 2.10 8.27
N SER A 295 99.32 2.91 7.82
CA SER A 295 99.14 4.00 6.86
C SER A 295 99.56 3.53 5.47
N HIS A 296 98.75 3.78 4.46
CA HIS A 296 99.08 4.06 3.05
C HIS A 296 97.76 4.50 2.39
N GLY A 297 97.62 5.50 1.53
CA GLY A 297 98.51 6.48 0.91
C GLY A 297 97.58 7.48 0.19
N LYS A 298 98.02 8.72 -0.01
CA LYS A 298 97.25 9.75 -0.72
C LYS A 298 97.05 9.36 -2.19
N GLY A 299 95.81 9.38 -2.65
CA GLY A 299 95.42 9.42 -4.06
C GLY A 299 94.28 10.41 -4.24
N LEU A 300 94.55 11.50 -4.96
CA LEU A 300 93.58 12.48 -5.42
C LEU A 300 92.66 11.81 -6.47
N LEU A 301 91.38 11.66 -6.16
CA LEU A 301 90.31 11.61 -7.15
C LEU A 301 89.16 12.49 -6.68
N HIS A 302 88.87 13.49 -7.51
CA HIS A 302 87.74 14.39 -7.41
C HIS A 302 86.51 13.60 -7.88
N GLU A 303 85.88 12.86 -6.97
CA GLU A 303 84.59 12.22 -7.23
C GLU A 303 83.52 12.93 -6.39
N LYS A 304 82.51 13.46 -7.09
CA LYS A 304 81.30 14.04 -6.51
C LYS A 304 80.80 13.14 -5.38
N HIS A 305 80.84 13.62 -4.15
CA HIS A 305 80.25 12.92 -3.02
C HIS A 305 78.80 12.59 -3.34
N ARG A 306 78.51 11.30 -3.60
CA ARG A 306 77.21 10.73 -3.25
C ARG A 306 76.95 11.16 -1.81
N ARG A 307 75.81 11.79 -1.52
CA ARG A 307 75.42 12.08 -0.14
C ARG A 307 75.53 10.76 0.62
N ALA A 308 76.46 10.67 1.57
CA ALA A 308 76.59 9.46 2.37
C ALA A 308 75.27 9.27 3.12
N THR A 309 74.68 8.08 3.03
CA THR A 309 73.50 7.73 3.82
C THR A 309 73.90 7.64 5.29
N CYS A 310 73.05 8.13 6.18
CA CYS A 310 73.27 7.97 7.61
C CYS A 310 73.03 6.51 8.03
N THR A 311 73.71 6.05 9.08
CA THR A 311 73.22 4.96 9.91
C THR A 311 71.91 5.40 10.56
N ALA A 312 70.83 4.65 10.37
CA ALA A 312 69.50 4.98 10.89
C ALA A 312 69.04 4.00 11.97
N ILE A 313 68.07 4.42 12.78
CA ILE A 313 67.38 3.62 13.78
C ILE A 313 65.88 3.79 13.61
N GLN A 314 65.11 2.76 13.96
CA GLN A 314 63.66 2.81 13.99
C GLN A 314 63.16 3.27 15.37
N VAL A 315 62.20 4.19 15.34
CA VAL A 315 61.51 4.73 16.51
C VAL A 315 60.61 3.64 17.09
N ASN A 316 60.80 3.34 18.38
CA ASN A 316 59.92 2.45 19.12
C ASN A 316 58.74 3.24 19.70
N ASP A 317 57.66 2.54 20.03
CA ASP A 317 56.52 3.15 20.72
C ASP A 317 56.94 3.73 22.09
N GLY A 318 56.62 5.01 22.34
CA GLY A 318 57.02 5.74 23.55
C GLY A 318 58.47 6.29 23.58
N ASP A 319 59.17 6.31 22.45
CA ASP A 319 60.48 6.95 22.33
C ASP A 319 60.41 8.48 22.37
N SER A 320 61.35 9.07 23.09
CA SER A 320 61.68 10.50 22.99
C SER A 320 62.98 10.68 22.20
N CYS A 321 63.22 11.89 21.69
CA CYS A 321 64.52 12.21 21.09
C CYS A 321 65.72 11.96 22.03
N SER A 322 65.54 12.13 23.34
CA SER A 322 66.59 11.82 24.31
C SER A 322 66.85 10.32 24.43
N LYS A 323 65.81 9.49 24.43
CA LYS A 323 65.94 8.02 24.39
C LYS A 323 66.57 7.54 23.08
N LEU A 324 66.15 8.11 21.95
CA LEU A 324 66.71 7.80 20.63
C LEU A 324 68.18 8.18 20.52
N ALA A 325 68.58 9.36 21.03
CA ALA A 325 69.98 9.77 21.07
C ALA A 325 70.83 8.77 21.88
N SER A 326 70.33 8.32 23.03
CA SER A 326 70.98 7.28 23.85
C SER A 326 71.08 5.95 23.13
N ARG A 327 70.00 5.49 22.46
CA ARG A 327 70.00 4.25 21.66
C ARG A 327 70.96 4.32 20.46
N CYS A 328 71.10 5.50 19.86
CA CYS A 328 72.10 5.78 18.83
C CYS A 328 73.54 5.87 19.36
N GLY A 329 73.73 5.93 20.69
CA GLY A 329 75.05 6.13 21.30
C GLY A 329 75.65 7.52 21.07
N ILE A 330 74.82 8.55 20.87
CA ILE A 330 75.25 9.93 20.56
C ILE A 330 74.65 10.95 21.54
N SER A 331 75.20 12.17 21.55
CA SER A 331 74.62 13.25 22.37
C SER A 331 73.28 13.73 21.80
N PRO A 332 72.34 14.24 22.63
CA PRO A 332 71.09 14.85 22.13
C PRO A 332 71.33 16.00 21.13
N ALA A 333 72.43 16.74 21.29
CA ALA A 333 72.82 17.80 20.36
C ALA A 333 73.23 17.24 18.99
N ASP A 334 73.98 16.13 18.95
CA ASP A 334 74.33 15.46 17.70
C ASP A 334 73.10 14.82 17.04
N PHE A 335 72.19 14.23 17.83
CA PHE A 335 70.93 13.70 17.31
C PHE A 335 70.07 14.79 16.64
N THR A 336 69.94 15.95 17.29
CA THR A 336 69.22 17.12 16.74
C THR A 336 69.92 17.65 15.49
N LYS A 337 71.25 17.64 15.47
CA LYS A 337 72.05 18.05 14.29
C LYS A 337 71.86 17.10 13.11
N TYR A 338 71.77 15.79 13.35
CA TYR A 338 71.55 14.80 12.29
C TYR A 338 70.09 14.77 11.82
N ASN A 339 69.16 15.19 12.65
CA ASN A 339 67.74 15.26 12.34
C ASN A 339 67.21 16.69 12.58
N PRO A 340 67.51 17.64 11.68
CA PRO A 340 67.36 19.08 11.94
C PRO A 340 65.91 19.61 11.97
N SER A 341 64.90 18.75 11.82
CA SER A 341 63.50 19.16 11.90
C SER A 341 63.15 19.58 13.32
N SER A 342 62.73 20.84 13.50
CA SER A 342 62.37 21.42 14.80
C SER A 342 61.11 20.79 15.42
N THR A 343 60.29 20.10 14.63
CA THR A 343 59.06 19.44 15.10
C THR A 343 59.23 17.95 15.35
N LEU A 344 60.35 17.35 14.92
CA LEU A 344 60.56 15.90 14.98
C LEU A 344 60.29 15.33 16.36
N CYS A 345 60.88 15.93 17.40
CA CYS A 345 60.79 15.40 18.76
C CYS A 345 59.39 15.49 19.38
N SER A 346 58.52 16.34 18.84
CA SER A 346 57.11 16.44 19.24
C SER A 346 56.18 15.63 18.33
N SER A 347 56.69 15.05 17.25
CA SER A 347 55.90 14.33 16.23
C SER A 347 56.47 12.95 15.89
N LEU A 348 57.26 12.36 16.78
CA LEU A 348 57.81 11.02 16.60
C LEU A 348 56.67 10.01 16.51
N LEU A 349 56.67 9.20 15.46
CA LEU A 349 55.72 8.10 15.30
C LEU A 349 56.45 6.77 15.38
N ALA A 350 55.85 5.79 16.05
CA ALA A 350 56.37 4.44 16.10
C ALA A 350 56.59 3.90 14.66
N GLY A 351 57.71 3.22 14.44
CA GLY A 351 58.11 2.69 13.15
C GLY A 351 58.85 3.68 12.23
N GLN A 352 58.83 4.99 12.52
CA GLN A 352 59.57 6.00 11.77
C GLN A 352 61.08 5.74 11.82
N HIS A 353 61.80 6.00 10.73
CA HIS A 353 63.26 5.94 10.71
C HIS A 353 63.88 7.32 10.92
N VAL A 354 64.93 7.39 11.74
CA VAL A 354 65.69 8.62 12.05
C VAL A 354 67.20 8.36 12.01
N CYS A 355 68.01 9.38 11.74
CA CYS A 355 69.46 9.25 11.61
C CYS A 355 70.19 9.23 12.96
N CYS A 356 71.09 8.26 13.15
CA CYS A 356 72.08 8.22 14.23
C CYS A 356 73.44 8.80 13.85
N SER A 357 73.63 9.24 12.61
CA SER A 357 74.89 9.82 12.10
C SER A 357 74.63 10.87 11.03
N ALA A 358 75.64 11.66 10.67
CA ALA A 358 75.51 12.65 9.60
C ALA A 358 75.30 11.98 8.23
N GLY A 359 74.28 12.41 7.50
CA GLY A 359 73.96 11.89 6.17
C GLY A 359 72.49 12.10 5.82
N THR A 360 72.06 11.57 4.68
CA THR A 360 70.63 11.47 4.35
C THR A 360 70.06 10.15 4.84
N LEU A 361 68.81 10.14 5.30
CA LEU A 361 68.12 8.91 5.69
C LEU A 361 68.08 7.92 4.50
N PRO A 362 68.43 6.64 4.68
CA PRO A 362 68.22 5.63 3.65
C PRO A 362 66.75 5.53 3.26
N ASP A 363 66.49 5.16 2.00
CA ASP A 363 65.14 4.91 1.53
C ASP A 363 64.69 3.51 2.00
N TYR A 364 63.74 3.50 2.93
CA TYR A 364 63.11 2.29 3.46
C TYR A 364 61.71 2.07 2.87
N SER A 365 61.34 2.79 1.80
CA SER A 365 60.03 2.67 1.17
C SER A 365 59.83 1.29 0.54
N PRO A 366 58.65 0.66 0.75
CA PRO A 366 58.30 -0.58 0.06
C PRO A 366 58.36 -0.43 -1.46
N GLN A 367 58.80 -1.48 -2.14
CA GLN A 367 58.86 -1.53 -3.60
C GLN A 367 57.69 -2.33 -4.16
N PRO A 368 57.20 -2.01 -5.37
CA PRO A 368 56.16 -2.80 -6.03
C PRO A 368 56.58 -4.28 -6.17
N ASN A 369 55.60 -5.17 -6.16
CA ASN A 369 55.82 -6.59 -6.39
C ASN A 369 56.23 -6.85 -7.85
N ALA A 370 56.86 -8.00 -8.10
CA ALA A 370 57.36 -8.37 -9.42
C ALA A 370 56.24 -8.56 -10.47
N ASP A 371 55.01 -8.79 -10.03
CA ASP A 371 53.81 -8.95 -10.88
C ASP A 371 53.15 -7.61 -11.26
N GLY A 372 53.73 -6.47 -10.84
CA GLY A 372 53.20 -5.13 -11.10
C GLY A 372 52.22 -4.61 -10.05
N THR A 373 51.81 -5.43 -9.08
CA THR A 373 50.99 -4.98 -7.95
C THR A 373 51.80 -4.16 -6.95
N CYS A 374 51.14 -3.28 -6.22
CA CYS A 374 51.79 -2.52 -5.16
C CYS A 374 52.16 -3.40 -3.96
N ALA A 375 53.17 -3.00 -3.19
CA ALA A 375 53.39 -3.52 -1.85
C ALA A 375 52.13 -3.26 -1.01
N THR A 376 51.55 -4.34 -0.48
CA THR A 376 50.29 -4.31 0.25
C THR A 376 50.53 -4.16 1.74
N TYR A 377 49.70 -3.36 2.39
CA TYR A 377 49.61 -3.26 3.84
C TYR A 377 48.18 -3.57 4.30
N ASN A 378 48.03 -4.44 5.30
CA ASN A 378 46.76 -4.75 5.93
C ASN A 378 46.57 -3.85 7.16
N VAL A 379 45.53 -3.01 7.15
CA VAL A 379 45.30 -1.99 8.17
C VAL A 379 44.89 -2.62 9.51
N GLN A 380 45.50 -2.18 10.61
CA GLN A 380 45.19 -2.60 11.98
C GLN A 380 44.28 -1.60 12.70
N ASN A 381 43.58 -2.01 13.76
CA ASN A 381 42.54 -1.20 14.44
C ASN A 381 43.00 0.14 15.02
N ASN A 382 44.29 0.27 15.34
CA ASN A 382 44.91 1.46 15.91
C ASN A 382 45.83 2.19 14.91
N ASP A 383 45.77 1.81 13.63
CA ASP A 383 46.47 2.49 12.57
C ASP A 383 45.81 3.84 12.21
N GLY A 384 46.59 4.66 11.54
CA GLY A 384 46.13 5.81 10.77
C GLY A 384 47.16 6.09 9.68
N CYS A 385 46.78 6.75 8.60
CA CYS A 385 47.68 6.96 7.47
C CYS A 385 49.01 7.59 7.88
N SER A 386 49.03 8.53 8.83
CA SER A 386 50.27 9.14 9.31
C SER A 386 51.21 8.12 9.98
N LYS A 387 50.66 7.21 10.81
CA LYS A 387 51.44 6.13 11.44
C LYS A 387 51.97 5.15 10.38
N ILE A 388 51.12 4.74 9.44
CA ILE A 388 51.50 3.84 8.33
C ILE A 388 52.58 4.48 7.47
N ALA A 389 52.38 5.73 7.05
CA ALA A 389 53.31 6.48 6.21
C ALA A 389 54.69 6.59 6.86
N ALA A 390 54.73 6.96 8.15
CA ALA A 390 55.97 7.02 8.91
C ALA A 390 56.67 5.66 9.03
N ALA A 391 55.92 4.60 9.35
CA ALA A 391 56.45 3.24 9.47
C ALA A 391 57.00 2.68 8.15
N LYS A 392 56.43 3.11 7.02
CA LYS A 392 56.85 2.71 5.66
C LYS A 392 57.78 3.71 4.99
N SER A 393 58.19 4.78 5.67
CA SER A 393 59.05 5.84 5.12
C SER A 393 58.51 6.46 3.81
N ILE A 394 57.19 6.68 3.76
CA ILE A 394 56.45 7.35 2.68
C ILE A 394 55.66 8.54 3.26
N THR A 395 54.94 9.28 2.42
CA THR A 395 54.06 10.38 2.85
C THR A 395 52.59 9.96 2.89
N VAL A 396 51.75 10.75 3.59
CA VAL A 396 50.29 10.54 3.54
C VAL A 396 49.75 10.78 2.13
N ASP A 397 50.30 11.77 1.41
CA ASP A 397 49.92 12.05 0.02
C ASP A 397 50.25 10.87 -0.91
N ASP A 398 51.35 10.15 -0.67
CA ASP A 398 51.67 8.92 -1.41
C ASP A 398 50.58 7.85 -1.20
N ILE A 399 50.13 7.66 0.05
CA ILE A 399 49.04 6.71 0.36
C ILE A 399 47.75 7.13 -0.35
N GLU A 400 47.37 8.40 -0.28
CA GLU A 400 46.18 8.94 -0.96
C GLU A 400 46.26 8.73 -2.48
N GLU A 401 47.42 8.98 -3.09
CA GLU A 401 47.60 8.84 -4.54
C GLU A 401 47.54 7.39 -5.00
N TRP A 402 48.23 6.48 -4.31
CA TRP A 402 48.34 5.08 -4.75
C TRP A 402 47.08 4.25 -4.51
N ASN A 403 46.15 4.73 -3.67
CA ASN A 403 44.93 4.00 -3.31
C ASN A 403 43.66 4.47 -4.02
N LYS A 404 43.73 5.43 -4.95
CA LYS A 404 42.55 5.91 -5.72
C LYS A 404 41.76 4.80 -6.43
N LYS A 405 42.41 3.67 -6.76
CA LYS A 405 41.78 2.50 -7.38
C LYS A 405 41.66 1.29 -6.44
N SER A 406 42.07 1.43 -5.19
CA SER A 406 41.95 0.37 -4.18
C SER A 406 40.51 0.22 -3.74
N TRP A 407 40.05 -1.02 -3.62
CA TRP A 407 38.70 -1.33 -3.18
C TRP A 407 38.41 -0.75 -1.78
N GLY A 408 37.27 -0.07 -1.63
CA GLY A 408 36.84 0.50 -0.35
C GLY A 408 37.65 1.72 0.12
N TRP A 409 38.49 2.31 -0.74
CA TRP A 409 39.33 3.46 -0.35
C TRP A 409 38.52 4.75 -0.24
N THR A 410 38.26 5.21 0.99
CA THR A 410 37.54 6.48 1.27
C THR A 410 38.47 7.62 1.71
N GLY A 411 39.79 7.41 1.61
CA GLY A 411 40.80 8.38 2.04
C GLY A 411 41.23 8.20 3.51
N CYS A 412 42.29 8.91 3.88
CA CYS A 412 42.98 8.74 5.15
C CYS A 412 42.20 9.17 6.40
N HIS A 413 41.10 9.90 6.21
CA HIS A 413 40.21 10.33 7.29
C HIS A 413 39.20 9.24 7.71
N ASN A 414 39.05 8.17 6.93
CA ASN A 414 38.07 7.11 7.18
C ASN A 414 38.58 5.70 6.79
N ILE A 415 39.88 5.45 6.99
CA ILE A 415 40.51 4.15 6.72
C ILE A 415 39.91 3.04 7.60
N GLN A 416 39.67 1.86 7.02
CA GLN A 416 38.98 0.74 7.68
C GLN A 416 39.97 -0.32 8.18
N ALA A 417 39.67 -0.92 9.34
CA ALA A 417 40.40 -2.07 9.87
C ALA A 417 40.28 -3.27 8.92
N GLY A 418 41.39 -3.98 8.71
CA GLY A 418 41.46 -5.14 7.83
C GLY A 418 41.49 -4.80 6.34
N ALA A 419 41.44 -3.53 5.93
CA ALA A 419 41.55 -3.13 4.53
C ALA A 419 42.97 -3.39 3.99
N ASN A 420 43.06 -3.84 2.74
CA ASN A 420 44.33 -3.95 2.02
C ASN A 420 44.57 -2.68 1.22
N ILE A 421 45.65 -1.97 1.54
CA ILE A 421 46.03 -0.72 0.87
C ILE A 421 47.41 -0.81 0.24
N CYS A 422 47.66 0.03 -0.77
CA CYS A 422 48.97 0.24 -1.36
C CYS A 422 49.85 1.13 -0.49
N VAL A 423 51.08 0.68 -0.26
CA VAL A 423 52.18 1.45 0.36
C VAL A 423 53.40 1.56 -0.56
N SER A 424 53.19 1.30 -1.86
CA SER A 424 54.08 1.63 -2.98
C SER A 424 53.24 1.95 -4.21
N LYS A 425 53.88 2.42 -5.29
CA LYS A 425 53.25 2.43 -6.62
C LYS A 425 52.93 1.00 -7.09
N GLY A 426 52.03 0.87 -8.06
CA GLY A 426 51.64 -0.40 -8.68
C GLY A 426 50.12 -0.56 -8.74
N ASP A 427 49.65 -1.66 -9.32
CA ASP A 427 48.22 -1.94 -9.36
C ASP A 427 47.70 -2.29 -7.95
N PRO A 428 46.43 -1.96 -7.63
CA PRO A 428 45.87 -2.24 -6.32
C PRO A 428 45.82 -3.74 -6.02
N PRO A 429 45.94 -4.13 -4.74
CA PRO A 429 45.83 -5.53 -4.34
C PRO A 429 44.37 -5.96 -4.29
N MET A 430 44.11 -7.28 -4.31
CA MET A 430 42.77 -7.79 -4.00
C MET A 430 42.33 -7.32 -2.60
N PRO A 431 41.06 -6.92 -2.43
CA PRO A 431 40.54 -6.59 -1.11
C PRO A 431 40.63 -7.79 -0.17
N SER A 432 40.58 -7.53 1.14
CA SER A 432 40.46 -8.58 2.14
C SER A 432 39.13 -9.32 1.97
N THR A 433 39.19 -10.62 2.19
CA THR A 433 38.00 -11.49 2.17
C THR A 433 37.13 -11.19 3.38
N LEU A 434 35.82 -11.06 3.16
CA LEU A 434 34.83 -11.01 4.24
C LEU A 434 34.18 -12.39 4.38
N LYS A 435 34.20 -12.95 5.59
CA LYS A 435 33.75 -14.34 5.87
C LYS A 435 32.33 -14.62 5.37
N ASN A 436 31.46 -13.61 5.50
CA ASN A 436 30.04 -13.66 5.17
C ASN A 436 29.67 -12.84 3.91
N ALA A 437 30.62 -12.46 3.06
CA ALA A 437 30.28 -11.88 1.75
C ALA A 437 29.75 -12.97 0.79
N VAL A 438 28.62 -12.69 0.13
CA VAL A 438 27.95 -13.59 -0.81
C VAL A 438 28.14 -13.19 -2.29
N CYS A 439 28.48 -11.93 -2.53
CA CYS A 439 28.76 -11.37 -3.85
C CYS A 439 29.98 -10.43 -3.84
N GLY A 440 30.39 -9.94 -5.00
CA GLY A 440 31.48 -8.98 -5.14
C GLY A 440 32.88 -9.59 -4.94
N PRO A 441 33.93 -8.76 -4.97
CA PRO A 441 35.33 -9.20 -4.93
C PRO A 441 35.81 -9.70 -3.56
N GLN A 442 35.07 -9.39 -2.49
CA GLN A 442 35.40 -9.79 -1.12
C GLN A 442 34.83 -11.17 -0.74
N LYS A 443 34.04 -11.79 -1.63
CA LYS A 443 33.53 -13.15 -1.45
C LYS A 443 34.68 -14.16 -1.27
N PRO A 444 34.60 -15.09 -0.29
CA PRO A 444 35.62 -16.13 -0.11
C PRO A 444 35.89 -16.93 -1.40
N GLY A 445 37.17 -17.12 -1.72
CA GLY A 445 37.61 -17.87 -2.91
C GLY A 445 37.71 -17.05 -4.20
N THR A 446 37.44 -15.74 -4.17
CA THR A 446 37.54 -14.87 -5.35
C THR A 446 38.98 -14.75 -5.86
N LYS A 447 39.13 -14.76 -7.18
CA LYS A 447 40.42 -14.56 -7.86
C LYS A 447 40.51 -13.14 -8.43
N ARG A 448 41.74 -12.65 -8.57
CA ARG A 448 42.01 -11.36 -9.23
C ARG A 448 41.53 -11.41 -10.70
N PRO A 449 40.80 -10.40 -11.19
CA PRO A 449 40.42 -10.32 -12.60
C PRO A 449 41.63 -9.95 -13.47
N ASP A 450 41.60 -10.34 -14.74
CA ASP A 450 42.65 -9.97 -15.71
C ASP A 450 42.66 -8.45 -15.96
N ASN A 451 41.47 -7.84 -15.99
CA ASN A 451 41.27 -6.40 -16.05
C ASN A 451 40.74 -5.89 -14.70
N TRP A 452 41.47 -4.97 -14.06
CA TRP A 452 41.08 -4.44 -12.75
C TRP A 452 39.75 -3.68 -12.77
N ASP A 453 39.38 -3.09 -13.91
CA ASP A 453 38.12 -2.35 -14.04
C ASP A 453 36.88 -3.28 -13.95
N ASP A 454 37.05 -4.61 -14.09
CA ASP A 454 35.97 -5.59 -13.98
C ASP A 454 35.70 -6.06 -12.53
N ILE A 455 36.44 -5.53 -11.54
CA ILE A 455 36.41 -6.00 -10.14
C ILE A 455 35.01 -5.97 -9.50
N GLU A 456 34.17 -5.00 -9.86
CA GLU A 456 32.79 -4.85 -9.35
C GLU A 456 31.83 -5.92 -9.89
N SER A 457 32.15 -6.56 -11.01
CA SER A 457 31.31 -7.59 -11.66
C SER A 457 31.55 -9.01 -11.13
N LEU A 458 32.54 -9.18 -10.25
CA LEU A 458 32.91 -10.49 -9.73
C LEU A 458 31.84 -11.05 -8.80
N ASN A 459 31.53 -12.33 -8.97
CA ASN A 459 30.58 -13.07 -8.15
C ASN A 459 29.20 -12.38 -8.04
N PRO A 460 28.40 -12.35 -9.12
CA PRO A 460 27.08 -11.75 -9.09
C PRO A 460 26.15 -12.47 -8.10
N CYS A 461 25.15 -11.76 -7.62
CA CYS A 461 24.09 -12.34 -6.79
C CYS A 461 23.23 -13.33 -7.57
N PRO A 462 22.65 -14.36 -6.91
CA PRO A 462 21.57 -15.15 -7.49
C PRO A 462 20.43 -14.25 -7.99
N LEU A 463 19.71 -14.71 -9.01
CA LEU A 463 18.63 -13.95 -9.67
C LEU A 463 19.06 -12.58 -10.22
N ASN A 464 20.36 -12.34 -10.40
CA ASN A 464 20.91 -11.01 -10.71
C ASN A 464 20.39 -9.92 -9.75
N ALA A 465 20.18 -10.26 -8.48
CA ALA A 465 19.90 -9.25 -7.47
C ALA A 465 21.06 -8.24 -7.36
N CYS A 466 20.79 -7.10 -6.73
CA CYS A 466 21.80 -6.07 -6.54
C CYS A 466 22.85 -6.55 -5.54
N CYS A 467 24.12 -6.30 -5.83
CA CYS A 467 25.21 -6.49 -4.88
C CYS A 467 25.62 -5.14 -4.31
N ASP A 468 25.58 -4.99 -3.00
CA ASP A 468 26.08 -3.79 -2.31
C ASP A 468 27.61 -3.80 -2.17
N ILE A 469 28.20 -2.70 -1.70
CA ILE A 469 29.67 -2.60 -1.56
C ILE A 469 30.23 -3.52 -0.47
N TRP A 470 29.37 -4.04 0.40
CA TRP A 470 29.71 -4.91 1.52
C TRP A 470 29.62 -6.40 1.15
N GLY A 471 29.36 -6.70 -0.12
CA GLY A 471 29.26 -8.06 -0.64
C GLY A 471 27.95 -8.74 -0.29
N GLN A 472 26.88 -7.97 -0.08
CA GLN A 472 25.54 -8.47 0.25
C GLN A 472 24.58 -8.29 -0.91
N CYS A 473 23.72 -9.28 -1.11
CA CYS A 473 22.70 -9.25 -2.15
C CYS A 473 21.41 -8.64 -1.63
N GLY A 474 20.58 -8.09 -2.51
CA GLY A 474 19.20 -7.71 -2.18
C GLY A 474 18.51 -7.04 -3.36
N THR A 475 17.20 -6.80 -3.22
CA THR A 475 16.36 -6.24 -4.30
C THR A 475 15.81 -4.85 -3.96
N THR A 476 15.95 -4.40 -2.72
CA THR A 476 15.47 -3.10 -2.26
C THR A 476 16.46 -1.98 -2.56
N ALA A 477 16.01 -0.73 -2.45
CA ALA A 477 16.86 0.45 -2.61
C ALA A 477 18.09 0.46 -1.66
N GLU A 478 18.02 -0.22 -0.51
CA GLU A 478 19.16 -0.37 0.39
C GLU A 478 20.38 -1.02 -0.29
N PHE A 479 20.14 -2.04 -1.13
CA PHE A 479 21.20 -2.79 -1.84
C PHE A 479 21.41 -2.29 -3.27
N CYS A 480 20.38 -1.68 -3.86
CA CYS A 480 20.34 -1.37 -5.28
C CYS A 480 20.75 0.07 -5.64
N THR A 481 20.89 0.97 -4.66
CA THR A 481 21.18 2.38 -4.95
C THR A 481 22.66 2.57 -5.29
N LYS A 482 22.96 2.88 -6.55
CA LYS A 482 24.33 3.23 -6.98
C LYS A 482 24.70 4.61 -6.46
N THR A 483 25.74 4.69 -5.64
CA THR A 483 26.34 5.93 -5.16
C THR A 483 27.86 5.80 -5.17
N SER A 484 28.56 6.93 -5.15
CA SER A 484 30.03 6.99 -5.12
C SER A 484 30.47 7.84 -3.93
N SER A 485 31.60 7.48 -3.32
CA SER A 485 32.24 8.30 -2.29
C SER A 485 32.99 9.49 -2.88
N THR A 486 33.63 10.30 -2.04
CA THR A 486 34.42 11.47 -2.47
C THR A 486 35.71 11.11 -3.23
N THR A 487 36.15 9.85 -3.17
CA THR A 487 37.37 9.37 -3.85
C THR A 487 37.07 8.69 -5.19
N ASP A 488 35.79 8.39 -5.47
CA ASP A 488 35.34 7.58 -6.61
C ASP A 488 36.02 6.20 -6.73
N ALA A 489 36.67 5.71 -5.66
CA ALA A 489 37.30 4.39 -5.65
C ALA A 489 36.24 3.27 -5.71
N PRO A 490 36.54 2.11 -6.33
CA PRO A 490 35.59 1.00 -6.43
C PRO A 490 35.22 0.44 -5.05
N GLY A 491 34.01 -0.09 -4.91
CA GLY A 491 33.54 -0.62 -3.62
C GLY A 491 33.37 0.45 -2.53
N THR A 492 33.10 1.70 -2.93
CA THR A 492 32.77 2.80 -2.01
C THR A 492 31.37 3.33 -2.28
N ALA A 493 30.79 4.01 -1.28
CA ALA A 493 29.47 4.62 -1.39
C ALA A 493 29.45 6.01 -0.77
N LYS A 494 28.44 6.80 -1.12
CA LYS A 494 28.14 8.06 -0.44
C LYS A 494 27.78 7.77 1.02
N ASP A 495 28.23 8.65 1.93
CA ASP A 495 27.86 8.61 3.34
C ASP A 495 26.34 8.43 3.54
N GLY A 496 25.98 7.44 4.36
CA GLY A 496 24.57 7.11 4.63
C GLY A 496 23.90 6.19 3.62
N THR A 497 24.64 5.62 2.66
CA THR A 497 24.14 4.60 1.70
C THR A 497 25.03 3.36 1.72
N ASN A 498 24.51 2.18 1.33
CA ASN A 498 25.32 0.96 1.23
C ASN A 498 25.98 0.82 -0.17
N GLY A 499 25.63 1.72 -1.11
CA GLY A 499 26.07 1.66 -2.50
C GLY A 499 25.60 0.42 -3.23
N CYS A 500 25.95 0.33 -4.50
CA CYS A 500 25.68 -0.84 -5.32
C CYS A 500 26.77 -0.97 -6.38
N ILE A 501 27.31 -2.18 -6.52
CA ILE A 501 28.42 -2.48 -7.43
C ILE A 501 27.98 -3.25 -8.68
N SER A 502 26.89 -4.04 -8.60
CA SER A 502 26.37 -4.80 -9.75
C SER A 502 24.85 -4.92 -9.72
N ASN A 503 24.22 -4.97 -10.90
CA ASN A 503 22.77 -5.12 -11.12
C ASN A 503 21.90 -4.04 -10.43
N CYS A 504 22.44 -2.83 -10.27
CA CYS A 504 21.82 -1.73 -9.54
C CYS A 504 20.48 -1.24 -10.10
N GLY A 505 19.79 -0.42 -9.31
CA GLY A 505 18.44 0.09 -9.60
C GLY A 505 17.34 -0.80 -9.03
N THR A 506 16.13 -0.29 -8.89
CA THR A 506 14.95 -1.05 -8.42
C THR A 506 13.87 -1.13 -9.48
N ASP A 507 14.13 -0.62 -10.67
CA ASP A 507 13.15 -0.55 -11.75
C ASP A 507 12.91 -1.92 -12.38
N ILE A 508 11.67 -2.14 -12.84
CA ILE A 508 11.31 -3.30 -13.66
C ILE A 508 12.09 -3.20 -14.97
N VAL A 509 12.73 -4.30 -15.35
CA VAL A 509 13.42 -4.39 -16.65
C VAL A 509 12.37 -4.77 -17.69
N PHE A 510 12.19 -3.91 -18.69
CA PHE A 510 11.29 -4.15 -19.81
C PHE A 510 12.06 -4.74 -20.98
N ASP A 511 11.60 -5.87 -21.51
CA ASP A 511 12.10 -6.41 -22.76
C ASP A 511 11.36 -5.79 -23.97
N GLY A 512 12.06 -5.65 -25.10
CA GLY A 512 11.51 -5.02 -26.31
C GLY A 512 10.53 -5.91 -27.09
N ASN A 513 10.00 -6.96 -26.47
CA ASN A 513 9.13 -7.94 -27.11
C ASN A 513 7.67 -7.45 -27.11
N GLY A 514 6.94 -7.79 -28.17
CA GLY A 514 5.53 -7.39 -28.29
C GLY A 514 4.64 -8.15 -27.32
N PHE A 515 3.57 -7.49 -26.87
CA PHE A 515 2.43 -8.10 -26.19
C PHE A 515 1.25 -8.12 -27.14
N ASP A 516 0.38 -9.11 -26.97
CA ASP A 516 -0.89 -9.18 -27.67
C ASP A 516 -1.81 -8.00 -27.30
N ASP A 517 -2.87 -7.82 -28.09
CA ASP A 517 -3.83 -6.72 -27.94
C ASP A 517 -4.75 -6.87 -26.70
N HIS A 518 -4.49 -7.84 -25.82
CA HIS A 518 -5.20 -8.08 -24.55
C HIS A 518 -4.28 -8.79 -23.53
N PRO A 519 -4.52 -8.63 -22.21
CA PRO A 519 -3.79 -9.38 -21.19
C PRO A 519 -4.22 -10.85 -21.16
N VAL A 520 -3.30 -11.75 -20.84
CA VAL A 520 -3.62 -13.16 -20.54
C VAL A 520 -4.29 -13.27 -19.18
N LEU A 521 -5.50 -13.81 -19.11
CA LEU A 521 -6.22 -14.01 -17.85
C LEU A 521 -6.26 -15.48 -17.45
N VAL A 522 -5.64 -15.78 -16.30
CA VAL A 522 -5.60 -17.11 -15.69
C VAL A 522 -6.45 -17.12 -14.42
N GLY A 523 -7.34 -18.08 -14.26
CA GLY A 523 -8.10 -18.24 -13.02
C GLY A 523 -7.86 -19.61 -12.40
N TYR A 524 -7.49 -19.66 -11.11
CA TYR A 524 -7.42 -20.92 -10.37
C TYR A 524 -8.81 -21.27 -9.84
N TYR A 525 -9.24 -22.51 -10.08
CA TYR A 525 -10.45 -23.10 -9.53
C TYR A 525 -10.06 -24.16 -8.51
N GLU A 526 -10.39 -23.93 -7.24
CA GLU A 526 -10.11 -24.89 -6.16
C GLU A 526 -11.00 -26.12 -6.30
N ALA A 527 -10.47 -27.22 -6.84
CA ALA A 527 -11.17 -28.49 -7.04
C ALA A 527 -11.71 -29.11 -5.74
N PHE A 528 -11.20 -28.67 -4.58
CA PHE A 528 -11.64 -29.06 -3.25
C PHE A 528 -12.64 -28.07 -2.64
N GLN A 529 -13.16 -27.10 -3.41
CA GLN A 529 -14.12 -26.10 -2.94
C GLN A 529 -15.33 -26.70 -2.21
N ASN A 530 -15.74 -27.92 -2.60
CA ASN A 530 -16.91 -28.62 -2.09
C ASN A 530 -16.72 -29.11 -0.63
N SER A 531 -15.49 -29.07 -0.12
CA SER A 531 -15.15 -29.41 1.26
C SER A 531 -15.47 -28.27 2.24
N ARG A 532 -15.70 -27.06 1.73
CA ARG A 532 -16.13 -25.90 2.51
C ARG A 532 -17.64 -25.96 2.77
N PRO A 533 -18.13 -25.49 3.93
CA PRO A 533 -19.56 -25.49 4.26
C PRO A 533 -20.40 -24.54 3.39
N CYS A 534 -19.76 -23.59 2.69
CA CYS A 534 -20.36 -22.64 1.74
C CYS A 534 -19.28 -22.14 0.77
N LEU A 535 -19.61 -21.20 -0.12
CA LEU A 535 -18.79 -20.83 -1.29
C LEU A 535 -18.50 -22.04 -2.18
N ASN A 536 -19.50 -22.88 -2.42
CA ASN A 536 -19.35 -23.97 -3.34
C ASN A 536 -19.63 -23.47 -4.77
N LEU A 537 -18.64 -23.56 -5.65
CA LEU A 537 -18.77 -23.11 -7.04
C LEU A 537 -18.76 -24.33 -7.97
N ASP A 538 -19.86 -24.61 -8.66
CA ASP A 538 -19.82 -25.57 -9.77
C ASP A 538 -18.96 -24.98 -10.90
N VAL A 539 -18.00 -25.76 -11.40
CA VAL A 539 -17.06 -25.31 -12.44
C VAL A 539 -17.76 -24.91 -13.74
N THR A 540 -18.96 -25.42 -14.01
CA THR A 540 -19.80 -25.03 -15.16
C THR A 540 -20.51 -23.70 -14.95
N ALA A 541 -20.58 -23.21 -13.71
CA ALA A 541 -21.13 -21.91 -13.34
C ALA A 541 -20.05 -20.81 -13.25
N ILE A 542 -18.77 -21.11 -13.51
CA ILE A 542 -17.73 -20.07 -13.63
C ILE A 542 -18.17 -19.06 -14.69
N ASN A 543 -18.17 -17.77 -14.33
CA ASN A 543 -18.39 -16.71 -15.30
C ASN A 543 -17.31 -16.80 -16.38
N ASN A 544 -17.73 -17.12 -17.59
CA ASN A 544 -16.83 -17.28 -18.73
C ASN A 544 -16.22 -15.95 -19.19
N THR A 545 -16.71 -14.82 -18.70
CA THR A 545 -16.29 -13.48 -19.09
C THR A 545 -15.74 -12.71 -17.89
N VAL A 546 -14.56 -12.13 -18.04
CA VAL A 546 -13.90 -11.26 -17.06
C VAL A 546 -14.01 -9.83 -17.54
N GLN A 547 -14.58 -8.97 -16.69
CA GLN A 547 -14.56 -7.53 -16.87
C GLN A 547 -13.33 -6.94 -16.18
N TRP A 548 -12.61 -6.06 -16.88
CA TRP A 548 -11.50 -5.30 -16.34
C TRP A 548 -11.43 -3.92 -17.02
N GLY A 549 -10.72 -2.96 -16.42
CA GLY A 549 -10.77 -1.56 -16.88
C GLY A 549 -10.98 -0.58 -15.72
N GLY A 550 -10.85 0.72 -15.97
CA GLY A 550 -10.97 1.75 -14.94
C GLY A 550 -12.19 2.66 -15.11
N GLN A 551 -12.73 3.18 -14.00
CA GLN A 551 -13.76 4.24 -13.99
C GLN A 551 -13.20 5.67 -13.76
N GLN A 552 -11.88 5.83 -13.60
CA GLN A 552 -11.21 7.14 -13.48
C GLN A 552 -9.80 7.16 -14.11
N GLY A 553 -9.45 8.26 -14.79
CA GLY A 553 -8.09 8.52 -15.32
C GLY A 553 -7.96 8.39 -16.85
N SER A 554 -6.74 8.23 -17.36
CA SER A 554 -6.42 8.16 -18.80
C SER A 554 -6.86 6.86 -19.50
N HIS A 555 -7.44 5.91 -18.78
CA HIS A 555 -7.79 4.57 -19.26
C HIS A 555 -9.22 4.17 -18.82
N SER A 556 -10.21 5.05 -19.07
CA SER A 556 -11.63 4.93 -18.67
C SER A 556 -12.45 3.85 -19.41
N SER A 557 -11.81 2.91 -20.09
CA SER A 557 -12.49 1.89 -20.89
C SER A 557 -12.68 0.61 -20.08
N THR A 558 -13.89 0.06 -20.10
CA THR A 558 -14.17 -1.30 -19.62
C THR A 558 -13.95 -2.28 -20.78
N PHE A 559 -13.25 -3.36 -20.50
CA PHE A 559 -12.95 -4.45 -21.41
C PHE A 559 -13.57 -5.73 -20.87
N SER A 560 -14.08 -6.53 -21.81
CA SER A 560 -14.73 -7.81 -21.56
C SER A 560 -13.99 -8.86 -22.37
N GLN A 561 -13.48 -9.91 -21.72
CA GLN A 561 -12.86 -11.03 -22.43
C GLN A 561 -13.12 -12.35 -21.70
N ALA A 562 -13.04 -13.45 -22.45
CA ALA A 562 -13.08 -14.76 -21.82
C ALA A 562 -11.76 -15.12 -21.14
N TRP A 563 -11.81 -16.01 -20.14
CA TRP A 563 -10.61 -16.60 -19.54
C TRP A 563 -9.76 -17.28 -20.62
N ASP A 564 -8.45 -16.99 -20.60
CA ASP A 564 -7.48 -17.68 -21.45
C ASP A 564 -7.20 -19.07 -20.92
N HIS A 565 -7.02 -19.18 -19.61
CA HIS A 565 -6.76 -20.42 -18.91
C HIS A 565 -7.54 -20.48 -17.59
N ILE A 566 -8.10 -21.64 -17.29
CA ILE A 566 -8.61 -22.01 -15.97
C ILE A 566 -7.77 -23.18 -15.47
N HIS A 567 -7.09 -22.97 -14.35
CA HIS A 567 -6.26 -23.98 -13.70
C HIS A 567 -7.14 -24.75 -12.71
N PHE A 568 -7.37 -26.04 -12.98
CA PHE A 568 -8.04 -26.94 -12.05
C PHE A 568 -7.05 -27.35 -10.95
N ALA A 569 -7.26 -26.83 -9.74
CA ALA A 569 -6.31 -26.87 -8.62
C ALA A 569 -6.88 -27.66 -7.43
N PHE A 570 -6.42 -28.88 -7.12
CA PHE A 570 -5.30 -29.58 -7.75
C PHE A 570 -5.66 -31.03 -8.04
N ALA A 571 -5.06 -31.56 -9.10
CA ALA A 571 -4.93 -33.00 -9.28
C ALA A 571 -3.80 -33.55 -8.42
N ASN A 572 -3.98 -34.76 -7.90
CA ASN A 572 -3.00 -35.43 -7.07
C ASN A 572 -2.02 -36.25 -7.94
N ILE A 573 -0.86 -36.58 -7.38
CA ILE A 573 0.12 -37.49 -7.99
C ILE A 573 0.43 -38.58 -6.97
N THR A 574 0.34 -39.84 -7.40
CA THR A 574 0.66 -40.99 -6.55
C THR A 574 2.17 -41.13 -6.36
N GLU A 575 2.61 -41.94 -5.38
CA GLU A 575 4.03 -42.26 -5.19
C GLU A 575 4.68 -42.94 -6.42
N SER A 576 3.88 -43.59 -7.27
CA SER A 576 4.28 -44.18 -8.56
C SER A 576 4.22 -43.20 -9.73
N PHE A 577 4.02 -41.91 -9.45
CA PHE A 577 3.95 -40.82 -10.42
C PHE A 577 2.79 -40.93 -11.43
N GLU A 578 1.69 -41.58 -11.04
CA GLU A 578 0.44 -41.59 -11.80
C GLU A 578 -0.45 -40.43 -11.34
N VAL A 579 -1.17 -39.81 -12.28
CA VAL A 579 -2.15 -38.74 -11.97
C VAL A 579 -3.38 -39.37 -11.32
N ASP A 580 -3.81 -38.79 -10.19
CA ASP A 580 -4.99 -39.23 -9.44
C ASP A 580 -5.94 -38.05 -9.21
N VAL A 581 -7.15 -38.17 -9.74
CA VAL A 581 -8.25 -37.22 -9.58
C VAL A 581 -9.41 -37.81 -8.78
N SER A 582 -9.23 -39.00 -8.18
CA SER A 582 -10.32 -39.74 -7.53
C SER A 582 -10.96 -39.00 -6.37
N SER A 583 -10.22 -38.12 -5.67
CA SER A 583 -10.73 -37.28 -4.59
C SER A 583 -11.59 -36.10 -5.07
N VAL A 584 -11.49 -35.74 -6.35
CA VAL A 584 -12.16 -34.59 -6.99
C VAL A 584 -12.79 -34.99 -8.33
N GLN A 585 -13.26 -36.25 -8.40
CA GLN A 585 -13.64 -36.91 -9.65
C GLN A 585 -14.86 -36.24 -10.29
N ASP A 586 -15.83 -35.81 -9.48
CA ASP A 586 -17.05 -35.18 -9.97
C ASP A 586 -16.75 -33.79 -10.54
N GLU A 587 -15.96 -32.99 -9.84
CA GLU A 587 -15.48 -31.67 -10.28
C GLU A 587 -14.64 -31.79 -11.56
N PHE A 588 -13.79 -32.81 -11.65
CA PHE A 588 -12.96 -33.04 -12.83
C PHE A 588 -13.82 -33.41 -14.06
N GLU A 589 -14.82 -34.28 -13.91
CA GLU A 589 -15.73 -34.62 -15.00
C GLU A 589 -16.60 -33.45 -15.46
N GLN A 590 -16.95 -32.53 -14.56
CA GLN A 590 -17.57 -31.26 -14.92
C GLN A 590 -16.59 -30.33 -15.66
N PHE A 591 -15.36 -30.21 -15.17
CA PHE A 591 -14.32 -29.38 -15.77
C PHE A 591 -13.98 -29.81 -17.20
N ARG A 592 -13.96 -31.12 -17.47
CA ARG A 592 -13.79 -31.65 -18.84
C ARG A 592 -14.87 -31.20 -19.82
N LYS A 593 -16.08 -30.91 -19.33
CA LYS A 593 -17.21 -30.43 -20.13
C LYS A 593 -17.21 -28.92 -20.29
N PHE A 594 -16.40 -28.19 -19.52
CA PHE A 594 -16.30 -26.75 -19.59
C PHE A 594 -15.88 -26.30 -20.99
N LYS A 595 -16.55 -25.25 -21.50
CA LYS A 595 -16.29 -24.67 -22.81
C LYS A 595 -16.27 -23.15 -22.67
N SER A 596 -15.26 -22.54 -23.26
CA SER A 596 -15.16 -21.09 -23.43
C SER A 596 -15.16 -20.75 -24.91
N ALA A 597 -15.94 -19.75 -25.30
CA ALA A 597 -16.12 -19.39 -26.71
C ALA A 597 -14.80 -18.91 -27.32
N GLY A 598 -14.28 -19.65 -28.30
CA GLY A 598 -13.05 -19.28 -29.02
C GLY A 598 -11.75 -19.45 -28.25
N LYS A 599 -11.79 -20.01 -27.02
CA LYS A 599 -10.61 -20.29 -26.19
C LYS A 599 -10.51 -21.78 -25.84
N LYS A 600 -9.31 -22.21 -25.44
CA LYS A 600 -8.97 -23.57 -25.00
C LYS A 600 -8.47 -23.51 -23.54
N PRO A 601 -9.37 -23.37 -22.55
CA PRO A 601 -8.97 -22.90 -21.23
C PRO A 601 -8.56 -24.01 -20.25
N LYS A 602 -8.71 -25.29 -20.56
CA LYS A 602 -8.66 -26.37 -19.55
C LYS A 602 -7.22 -26.74 -19.17
N VAL A 603 -6.66 -26.13 -18.13
CA VAL A 603 -5.31 -26.45 -17.62
C VAL A 603 -5.44 -27.27 -16.35
N LEU A 604 -4.70 -28.38 -16.25
CA LEU A 604 -4.64 -29.18 -15.02
C LEU A 604 -3.42 -28.77 -14.20
N SER A 605 -3.65 -28.32 -12.96
CA SER A 605 -2.56 -27.93 -12.05
C SER A 605 -2.24 -29.04 -11.05
N PHE A 606 -0.95 -29.26 -10.82
CA PHE A 606 -0.42 -30.22 -9.85
C PHE A 606 0.35 -29.48 -8.77
N GLY A 607 0.14 -29.86 -7.52
CA GLY A 607 0.89 -29.33 -6.39
C GLY A 607 0.04 -28.48 -5.46
N GLY A 608 0.45 -27.22 -5.29
CA GLY A 608 -0.02 -26.32 -4.24
C GLY A 608 0.70 -26.54 -2.91
N TRP A 609 0.47 -25.63 -1.97
CA TRP A 609 1.09 -25.61 -0.65
C TRP A 609 1.02 -26.96 0.06
N SER A 610 -0.18 -27.48 0.36
CA SER A 610 -0.34 -28.72 1.13
C SER A 610 0.33 -29.92 0.47
N PHE A 611 0.16 -30.13 -0.84
CA PHE A 611 0.81 -31.24 -1.53
C PHE A 611 2.34 -31.13 -1.47
N SER A 612 2.87 -29.92 -1.56
CA SER A 612 4.31 -29.68 -1.55
C SER A 612 4.94 -29.73 -0.15
N THR A 613 4.16 -29.50 0.91
CA THR A 613 4.67 -29.36 2.28
C THR A 613 4.22 -30.45 3.26
N ASP A 614 3.16 -31.20 2.96
CA ASP A 614 2.65 -32.23 3.87
C ASP A 614 3.54 -33.47 3.90
N LEU A 615 3.64 -34.11 5.08
CA LEU A 615 4.48 -35.28 5.32
C LEU A 615 4.21 -36.45 4.36
N ASP A 616 2.97 -36.58 3.89
CA ASP A 616 2.53 -37.69 3.06
C ASP A 616 2.88 -37.47 1.56
N SER A 617 3.16 -36.24 1.13
CA SER A 617 3.31 -35.90 -0.31
C SER A 617 4.55 -35.06 -0.67
N TYR A 618 5.19 -34.37 0.28
CA TYR A 618 6.34 -33.47 0.01
C TYR A 618 7.48 -34.12 -0.80
N ALA A 619 7.64 -35.44 -0.65
CA ALA A 619 8.70 -36.20 -1.30
C ALA A 619 8.41 -36.52 -2.77
N ILE A 620 7.16 -36.39 -3.24
CA ILE A 620 6.73 -36.85 -4.55
C ILE A 620 7.38 -36.01 -5.65
N PHE A 621 7.28 -34.67 -5.62
CA PHE A 621 8.00 -33.84 -6.59
C PHE A 621 9.52 -34.03 -6.50
N ARG A 622 10.08 -34.02 -5.29
CA ARG A 622 11.53 -34.19 -5.05
C ARG A 622 12.07 -35.47 -5.69
N LYS A 623 11.35 -36.59 -5.55
CA LYS A 623 11.70 -37.88 -6.18
C LYS A 623 11.38 -37.88 -7.67
N GLY A 624 10.24 -37.31 -8.07
CA GLY A 624 9.76 -37.30 -9.44
C GLY A 624 10.69 -36.59 -10.41
N VAL A 625 11.38 -35.53 -9.97
CA VAL A 625 12.31 -34.77 -10.83
C VAL A 625 13.72 -35.37 -10.92
N THR A 626 14.03 -36.45 -10.18
CA THR A 626 15.34 -37.12 -10.23
C THR A 626 15.59 -37.79 -11.59
N ASP A 627 16.86 -37.93 -11.98
CA ASP A 627 17.25 -38.54 -13.26
C ASP A 627 16.61 -39.93 -13.48
N GLU A 628 16.39 -40.70 -12.40
CA GLU A 628 15.81 -42.03 -12.45
C GLU A 628 14.30 -42.04 -12.74
N GLN A 629 13.54 -41.04 -12.27
CA GLN A 629 12.07 -41.05 -12.29
C GLN A 629 11.46 -40.04 -13.27
N ARG A 630 12.21 -39.01 -13.65
CA ARG A 630 11.72 -37.85 -14.40
C ARG A 630 11.00 -38.20 -15.69
N SER A 631 11.56 -39.12 -16.48
CA SER A 631 10.92 -39.53 -17.73
C SER A 631 9.63 -40.30 -17.53
N LEU A 632 9.49 -41.06 -16.44
CA LEU A 632 8.24 -41.75 -16.13
C LEU A 632 7.18 -40.73 -15.74
N PHE A 633 7.51 -39.85 -14.79
CA PHE A 633 6.60 -38.82 -14.31
C PHE A 633 6.14 -37.90 -15.45
N ALA A 634 7.08 -37.39 -16.26
CA ALA A 634 6.76 -36.53 -17.40
C ALA A 634 5.88 -37.23 -18.45
N SER A 635 6.07 -38.54 -18.67
CA SER A 635 5.24 -39.31 -19.61
C SER A 635 3.82 -39.51 -19.08
N ASN A 636 3.66 -39.75 -17.78
CA ASN A 636 2.35 -39.99 -17.18
C ASN A 636 1.47 -38.73 -17.20
N VAL A 637 2.02 -37.57 -16.83
CA VAL A 637 1.27 -36.30 -16.83
C VAL A 637 0.92 -35.84 -18.24
N ALA A 638 1.85 -35.95 -19.20
CA ALA A 638 1.56 -35.63 -20.61
C ALA A 638 0.51 -36.56 -21.21
N LYS A 639 0.61 -37.87 -20.93
CA LYS A 639 -0.39 -38.85 -21.35
C LYS A 639 -1.77 -38.55 -20.76
N PHE A 640 -1.84 -38.19 -19.48
CA PHE A 640 -3.11 -37.85 -18.84
C PHE A 640 -3.76 -36.61 -19.48
N ALA A 641 -2.96 -35.60 -19.84
CA ALA A 641 -3.44 -34.41 -20.55
C ALA A 641 -4.05 -34.75 -21.91
N ASP A 642 -3.39 -35.63 -22.69
CA ASP A 642 -3.90 -36.07 -24.00
C ASP A 642 -5.15 -36.96 -23.87
N ASP A 643 -5.14 -37.92 -22.94
CA ASP A 643 -6.26 -38.86 -22.74
C ASP A 643 -7.55 -38.14 -22.31
N ASN A 644 -7.43 -36.98 -21.65
CA ASN A 644 -8.56 -36.23 -21.11
C ASN A 644 -8.93 -34.95 -21.89
N ASP A 645 -8.29 -34.71 -23.04
CA ASP A 645 -8.51 -33.50 -23.86
C ASP A 645 -8.31 -32.20 -23.06
N LEU A 646 -7.22 -32.14 -22.29
CA LEU A 646 -6.79 -30.95 -21.58
C LEU A 646 -5.99 -30.03 -22.52
N ASP A 647 -6.03 -28.74 -22.24
CA ASP A 647 -5.40 -27.68 -23.02
C ASP A 647 -4.03 -27.28 -22.48
N GLY A 648 -3.68 -27.69 -21.26
CA GLY A 648 -2.35 -27.46 -20.71
C GLY A 648 -2.11 -28.14 -19.38
N LEU A 649 -0.88 -27.98 -18.89
CA LEU A 649 -0.42 -28.45 -17.58
C LEU A 649 0.24 -27.32 -16.81
N ASP A 650 -0.03 -27.26 -15.51
CA ASP A 650 0.60 -26.33 -14.58
C ASP A 650 1.25 -27.11 -13.43
N PHE A 651 2.44 -26.68 -13.01
CA PHE A 651 3.14 -27.30 -11.88
C PHE A 651 3.45 -26.27 -10.81
N ASP A 652 2.74 -26.39 -9.69
CA ASP A 652 2.81 -25.52 -8.53
C ASP A 652 3.57 -26.23 -7.40
N TRP A 653 4.89 -26.37 -7.56
CA TRP A 653 5.75 -26.98 -6.53
C TRP A 653 6.29 -25.92 -5.57
N GLU A 654 5.91 -26.03 -4.29
CA GLU A 654 6.24 -25.08 -3.22
C GLU A 654 7.18 -25.63 -2.12
N TYR A 655 8.50 -25.39 -2.12
CA TYR A 655 9.31 -24.88 -3.23
C TYR A 655 10.56 -25.74 -3.44
N PRO A 656 11.03 -25.93 -4.69
CA PRO A 656 12.30 -26.57 -5.00
C PRO A 656 13.46 -25.96 -4.19
N GLY A 657 14.18 -26.81 -3.45
CA GLY A 657 15.36 -26.38 -2.68
C GLY A 657 15.06 -25.54 -1.43
N ALA A 658 13.79 -25.41 -1.01
CA ALA A 658 13.42 -24.69 0.20
C ALA A 658 14.04 -25.34 1.46
N PRO A 659 14.87 -24.64 2.24
CA PRO A 659 15.63 -25.25 3.34
C PRO A 659 14.88 -25.32 4.67
N ASP A 660 13.79 -24.57 4.83
CA ASP A 660 13.25 -24.14 6.13
C ASP A 660 11.73 -24.34 6.29
N ILE A 661 11.09 -25.10 5.39
CA ILE A 661 9.67 -25.46 5.53
C ILE A 661 9.48 -26.32 6.80
N PRO A 662 8.64 -25.88 7.77
CA PRO A 662 8.43 -26.62 9.01
C PRO A 662 7.83 -28.01 8.76
N GLY A 663 8.24 -28.99 9.56
CA GLY A 663 7.67 -30.34 9.53
C GLY A 663 8.29 -31.30 8.51
N ILE A 664 9.04 -30.82 7.52
CA ILE A 664 9.68 -31.65 6.49
C ILE A 664 11.21 -31.44 6.42
N PRO A 665 11.99 -32.39 5.86
CA PRO A 665 13.41 -32.20 5.64
C PRO A 665 13.71 -31.03 4.68
N ALA A 666 14.85 -30.37 4.89
CA ALA A 666 15.38 -29.35 3.97
C ALA A 666 15.42 -29.87 2.52
N GLY A 667 15.04 -29.02 1.57
CA GLY A 667 15.14 -29.28 0.14
C GLY A 667 16.60 -29.44 -0.32
N ASP A 668 16.80 -30.17 -1.40
CA ASP A 668 18.13 -30.35 -1.98
C ASP A 668 18.45 -29.14 -2.86
N PRO A 669 19.63 -28.49 -2.74
CA PRO A 669 19.97 -27.31 -3.54
C PRO A 669 19.94 -27.54 -5.06
N GLY A 670 20.03 -28.79 -5.54
CA GLY A 670 19.91 -29.17 -6.94
C GLY A 670 18.48 -29.44 -7.41
N ASP A 671 17.46 -29.27 -6.55
CA ASP A 671 16.05 -29.51 -6.89
C ASP A 671 15.60 -28.63 -8.08
N GLY A 672 16.00 -27.35 -8.12
CA GLY A 672 15.63 -26.43 -9.19
C GLY A 672 16.20 -26.82 -10.57
N ASP A 673 17.45 -27.26 -10.63
CA ASP A 673 18.06 -27.73 -11.88
C ASP A 673 17.38 -29.01 -12.38
N ARG A 674 17.07 -29.94 -11.46
CA ARG A 674 16.31 -31.16 -11.78
C ARG A 674 14.89 -30.85 -12.22
N TYR A 675 14.24 -29.86 -11.61
CA TYR A 675 12.93 -29.38 -12.01
C TYR A 675 12.92 -28.79 -13.42
N LEU A 676 13.93 -27.98 -13.77
CA LEU A 676 14.11 -27.49 -15.15
C LEU A 676 14.25 -28.64 -16.17
N GLN A 677 15.01 -29.69 -15.85
CA GLN A 677 15.08 -30.86 -16.74
C GLN A 677 13.72 -31.56 -16.86
N PHE A 678 12.92 -31.55 -15.80
CA PHE A 678 11.61 -32.19 -15.81
C PHE A 678 10.65 -31.43 -16.72
N LEU A 679 10.61 -30.11 -16.59
CA LEU A 679 9.80 -29.26 -17.46
C LEU A 679 10.19 -29.39 -18.93
N LYS A 680 11.48 -29.57 -19.25
CA LYS A 680 11.92 -29.88 -20.62
C LYS A 680 11.37 -31.21 -21.12
N GLU A 681 11.42 -32.26 -20.30
CA GLU A 681 10.87 -33.57 -20.68
C GLU A 681 9.34 -33.56 -20.80
N VAL A 682 8.64 -32.78 -19.97
CA VAL A 682 7.19 -32.56 -20.14
C VAL A 682 6.94 -31.83 -21.45
N ARG A 683 7.64 -30.72 -21.72
CA ARG A 683 7.49 -29.96 -22.97
C ARG A 683 7.73 -30.83 -24.21
N ASP A 684 8.75 -31.70 -24.18
CA ASP A 684 9.06 -32.58 -25.31
C ASP A 684 7.96 -33.63 -25.57
N LYS A 685 7.20 -34.00 -24.54
CA LYS A 685 6.12 -35.00 -24.62
C LYS A 685 4.74 -34.39 -24.82
N LEU A 686 4.56 -33.14 -24.44
CA LEU A 686 3.30 -32.40 -24.56
C LEU A 686 3.17 -31.84 -25.98
N SER A 687 1.97 -31.93 -26.57
CA SER A 687 1.69 -31.29 -27.86
C SER A 687 2.03 -29.79 -27.83
N SER A 688 2.57 -29.26 -28.92
CA SER A 688 2.85 -27.81 -29.05
C SER A 688 1.60 -26.93 -29.05
N GLU A 689 0.41 -27.52 -29.20
CA GLU A 689 -0.87 -26.80 -29.04
C GLU A 689 -1.32 -26.65 -27.59
N LYS A 690 -0.65 -27.33 -26.64
CA LYS A 690 -0.99 -27.31 -25.22
C LYS A 690 -0.03 -26.43 -24.44
N THR A 691 -0.54 -25.71 -23.45
CA THR A 691 0.29 -24.86 -22.60
C THR A 691 1.01 -25.64 -21.51
N LEU A 692 2.19 -25.15 -21.11
CA LEU A 692 2.93 -25.60 -19.93
C LEU A 692 3.27 -24.38 -19.10
N SER A 693 2.87 -24.35 -17.84
CA SER A 693 3.19 -23.29 -16.89
C SER A 693 3.75 -23.83 -15.58
N ILE A 694 4.25 -22.92 -14.75
CA ILE A 694 4.59 -23.18 -13.36
C ILE A 694 4.09 -22.04 -12.49
N ALA A 695 3.88 -22.30 -11.21
CA ALA A 695 3.82 -21.25 -10.19
C ALA A 695 5.24 -20.96 -9.64
N ALA A 696 5.51 -19.70 -9.33
CA ALA A 696 6.77 -19.24 -8.75
C ALA A 696 6.53 -18.23 -7.62
N PRO A 697 7.31 -18.30 -6.51
CA PRO A 697 7.13 -17.42 -5.35
C PRO A 697 7.64 -16.00 -5.60
N ALA A 698 6.94 -14.99 -5.10
CA ALA A 698 7.39 -13.58 -5.14
C ALA A 698 8.53 -13.26 -4.14
N SER A 699 8.82 -14.16 -3.21
CA SER A 699 9.92 -14.01 -2.26
C SER A 699 11.27 -14.37 -2.89
N TYR A 700 12.27 -13.49 -2.74
CA TYR A 700 13.66 -13.79 -3.09
C TYR A 700 14.14 -15.10 -2.46
N TRP A 701 13.77 -15.34 -1.20
CA TRP A 701 14.26 -16.46 -0.40
C TRP A 701 13.95 -17.81 -1.04
N TYR A 702 12.76 -17.95 -1.62
CA TYR A 702 12.32 -19.18 -2.29
C TYR A 702 12.62 -19.15 -3.79
N LEU A 703 12.51 -18.00 -4.46
CA LEU A 703 12.75 -17.89 -5.90
C LEU A 703 14.21 -18.19 -6.28
N LYS A 704 15.18 -17.93 -5.39
CA LYS A 704 16.61 -18.18 -5.67
C LYS A 704 16.92 -19.66 -5.95
N GLY A 705 16.06 -20.58 -5.53
CA GLY A 705 16.17 -22.02 -5.81
C GLY A 705 15.79 -22.37 -7.25
N PHE A 706 15.15 -21.46 -7.99
CA PHE A 706 14.69 -21.69 -9.35
C PHE A 706 15.72 -21.14 -10.35
N PRO A 707 16.14 -21.92 -11.37
CA PRO A 707 16.81 -21.38 -12.54
C PRO A 707 15.80 -20.65 -13.45
N ILE A 708 15.16 -19.61 -12.92
CA ILE A 708 13.89 -19.06 -13.42
C ILE A 708 13.99 -18.51 -14.85
N ALA A 709 15.11 -17.89 -15.23
CA ALA A 709 15.33 -17.45 -16.61
C ALA A 709 15.35 -18.65 -17.58
N ASN A 710 16.02 -19.75 -17.21
CA ASN A 710 16.05 -20.94 -18.04
C ASN A 710 14.67 -21.62 -18.08
N ILE A 711 13.93 -21.62 -16.97
CA ILE A 711 12.56 -22.14 -16.94
C ILE A 711 11.66 -21.33 -17.88
N SER A 712 11.76 -20.00 -17.88
CA SER A 712 10.97 -19.11 -18.74
C SER A 712 11.17 -19.37 -20.24
N SER A 713 12.29 -19.99 -20.62
CA SER A 713 12.56 -20.41 -22.01
C SER A 713 11.88 -21.72 -22.44
N VAL A 714 11.30 -22.47 -21.48
CA VAL A 714 10.67 -23.78 -21.69
C VAL A 714 9.15 -23.71 -21.53
N VAL A 715 8.67 -22.94 -20.56
CA VAL A 715 7.25 -22.76 -20.25
C VAL A 715 6.62 -21.67 -21.11
N ASP A 716 5.30 -21.72 -21.29
CA ASP A 716 4.55 -20.68 -22.00
C ASP A 716 4.45 -19.41 -21.17
N TYR A 717 4.16 -19.56 -19.87
CA TYR A 717 4.12 -18.49 -18.89
C TYR A 717 4.44 -19.00 -17.47
N ILE A 718 4.76 -18.07 -16.57
CA ILE A 718 5.01 -18.30 -15.16
C ILE A 718 3.93 -17.55 -14.39
N VAL A 719 3.15 -18.29 -13.61
CA VAL A 719 2.25 -17.70 -12.61
C VAL A 719 3.10 -17.24 -11.43
N TYR A 720 3.27 -15.93 -11.30
CA TYR A 720 4.10 -15.34 -10.26
C TYR A 720 3.24 -14.91 -9.08
N MET A 721 3.36 -15.61 -7.96
CA MET A 721 2.47 -15.49 -6.80
C MET A 721 2.74 -14.21 -6.01
N THR A 722 2.30 -13.07 -6.55
CA THR A 722 2.44 -11.71 -6.00
C THR A 722 1.36 -11.39 -4.96
N TYR A 723 1.08 -12.35 -4.09
CA TYR A 723 0.21 -12.31 -2.93
C TYR A 723 0.87 -13.09 -1.79
N ASP A 724 0.28 -13.10 -0.60
CA ASP A 724 0.88 -13.72 0.59
C ASP A 724 2.28 -13.21 0.91
N LEU A 725 2.50 -11.92 0.65
CA LEU A 725 3.75 -11.24 1.02
C LEU A 725 3.91 -11.15 2.54
N HIS A 726 2.78 -11.14 3.26
CA HIS A 726 2.69 -11.07 4.71
C HIS A 726 1.59 -11.99 5.23
N GLY A 727 1.74 -12.51 6.45
CA GLY A 727 0.81 -13.46 7.04
C GLY A 727 1.17 -13.85 8.47
N GLN A 728 0.47 -14.83 9.03
CA GLN A 728 0.67 -15.27 10.42
C GLN A 728 2.09 -15.80 10.70
N TRP A 729 2.77 -16.28 9.65
CA TRP A 729 4.18 -16.72 9.70
C TRP A 729 5.17 -15.59 9.99
N ASP A 730 4.74 -14.33 9.97
CA ASP A 730 5.55 -13.18 10.40
C ASP A 730 5.75 -13.14 11.93
N TRP A 731 4.95 -13.88 12.69
CA TRP A 731 5.01 -13.88 14.14
C TRP A 731 6.39 -14.33 14.70
N ASP A 732 6.93 -13.53 15.62
CA ASP A 732 8.26 -13.70 16.25
C ASP A 732 9.41 -13.83 15.23
N ASN A 733 9.16 -13.43 14.00
CA ASN A 733 10.15 -13.44 12.94
C ASN A 733 10.63 -12.01 12.69
N ALA A 734 11.60 -11.55 13.49
CA ALA A 734 12.19 -10.20 13.35
C ALA A 734 12.82 -9.92 11.97
N TRP A 735 12.82 -10.92 11.10
CA TRP A 735 13.40 -10.92 9.78
C TRP A 735 12.33 -10.71 8.72
N SER A 736 11.10 -11.20 8.89
CA SER A 736 10.11 -11.23 7.81
C SER A 736 9.55 -9.86 7.39
N VAL A 737 9.60 -8.86 8.28
CA VAL A 737 9.04 -7.53 8.02
C VAL A 737 10.06 -6.45 8.39
N ASP A 738 10.46 -5.63 7.41
CA ASP A 738 11.37 -4.50 7.67
C ASP A 738 10.74 -3.49 8.64
N GLY A 739 11.57 -2.92 9.52
CA GLY A 739 11.15 -1.99 10.57
C GLY A 739 10.34 -2.61 11.71
N CYS A 740 9.97 -3.89 11.64
CA CYS A 740 9.08 -4.53 12.60
C CYS A 740 9.81 -5.47 13.56
N ASP A 741 10.18 -4.99 14.76
CA ASP A 741 10.79 -5.86 15.78
C ASP A 741 9.89 -7.07 16.09
N GLY A 742 10.40 -8.29 15.88
CA GLY A 742 9.67 -9.55 16.08
C GLY A 742 8.61 -9.87 15.01
N GLY A 743 8.59 -9.16 13.88
CA GLY A 743 7.82 -9.49 12.67
C GLY A 743 6.30 -9.33 12.73
N GLY A 744 5.68 -9.47 13.92
CA GLY A 744 4.23 -9.50 14.10
C GLY A 744 3.47 -8.18 13.91
N CYS A 745 3.82 -7.38 12.90
CA CYS A 745 3.13 -6.15 12.53
C CYS A 745 1.98 -6.41 11.55
N LEU A 746 0.97 -5.55 11.57
CA LEU A 746 -0.11 -5.56 10.59
C LEU A 746 0.43 -5.09 9.24
N ARG A 747 0.65 -6.01 8.30
CA ARG A 747 1.11 -5.71 6.95
C ARG A 747 0.18 -6.30 5.91
N SER A 748 -0.01 -5.58 4.82
CA SER A 748 -0.86 -6.01 3.72
C SER A 748 -0.15 -7.06 2.88
N HIS A 749 -0.75 -8.25 2.76
CA HIS A 749 -0.19 -9.34 1.95
C HIS A 749 -0.23 -9.08 0.43
N VAL A 750 -0.91 -8.01 0.00
CA VAL A 750 -1.07 -7.57 -1.39
C VAL A 750 -0.46 -6.19 -1.62
N ASN A 751 0.54 -5.81 -0.81
CA ASN A 751 1.22 -4.52 -0.89
C ASN A 751 1.87 -4.28 -2.26
N TYR A 752 1.31 -3.33 -3.02
CA TYR A 752 1.73 -3.03 -4.39
C TYR A 752 3.20 -2.62 -4.50
N THR A 753 3.77 -1.94 -3.51
CA THR A 753 5.19 -1.55 -3.53
C THR A 753 6.11 -2.77 -3.51
N GLU A 754 5.72 -3.82 -2.79
CA GLU A 754 6.46 -5.08 -2.70
C GLU A 754 6.18 -5.98 -3.91
N ILE A 755 4.99 -5.91 -4.50
CA ILE A 755 4.70 -6.53 -5.80
C ILE A 755 5.61 -5.94 -6.88
N VAL A 756 5.76 -4.61 -6.96
CA VAL A 756 6.67 -3.95 -7.91
C VAL A 756 8.13 -4.37 -7.68
N ASN A 757 8.57 -4.47 -6.42
CA ASN A 757 9.89 -5.01 -6.09
C ASN A 757 10.05 -6.46 -6.57
N SER A 758 9.03 -7.30 -6.39
CA SER A 758 9.01 -8.68 -6.84
C SER A 758 9.07 -8.78 -8.37
N LEU A 759 8.36 -7.91 -9.09
CA LEU A 759 8.40 -7.81 -10.56
C LEU A 759 9.77 -7.34 -11.07
N SER A 760 10.39 -6.39 -10.37
CA SER A 760 11.77 -5.97 -10.62
C SER A 760 12.75 -7.13 -10.47
N MET A 761 12.62 -7.91 -9.40
CA MET A 761 13.47 -9.08 -9.15
C MET A 761 13.37 -10.13 -10.27
N ILE A 762 12.17 -10.57 -10.63
CA ILE A 762 12.01 -11.65 -11.63
C ILE A 762 12.45 -11.20 -13.04
N THR A 763 12.21 -9.94 -13.41
CA THR A 763 12.66 -9.40 -14.70
C THR A 763 14.17 -9.23 -14.75
N LYS A 764 14.81 -8.77 -13.65
CA LYS A 764 16.28 -8.74 -13.51
C LYS A 764 16.90 -10.12 -13.53
N ALA A 765 16.21 -11.13 -12.98
CA ALA A 765 16.64 -12.51 -13.07
C ALA A 765 16.71 -13.04 -14.51
N GLY A 766 16.13 -12.32 -15.47
CA GLY A 766 16.20 -12.60 -16.90
C GLY A 766 14.90 -13.15 -17.49
N VAL A 767 13.79 -13.08 -16.74
CA VAL A 767 12.48 -13.50 -17.24
C VAL A 767 11.87 -12.38 -18.11
N PRO A 768 11.51 -12.66 -19.38
CA PRO A 768 10.77 -11.74 -20.24
C PRO A 768 9.46 -11.28 -19.60
N ASN A 769 9.07 -10.01 -19.77
CA ASN A 769 7.77 -9.52 -19.28
C ASN A 769 6.60 -10.29 -19.93
N SER A 770 6.78 -10.67 -21.19
CA SER A 770 5.90 -11.54 -21.98
C SER A 770 5.80 -13.00 -21.48
N LYS A 771 6.46 -13.36 -20.38
CA LYS A 771 6.38 -14.67 -19.72
C LYS A 771 5.80 -14.62 -18.31
N ILE A 772 5.50 -13.45 -17.78
CA ILE A 772 5.06 -13.27 -16.39
C ILE A 772 3.55 -13.10 -16.36
N VAL A 773 2.85 -13.93 -15.60
CA VAL A 773 1.44 -13.76 -15.24
C VAL A 773 1.40 -13.41 -13.76
N ALA A 774 1.10 -12.16 -13.42
CA ALA A 774 1.16 -11.69 -12.03
C ALA A 774 -0.09 -12.08 -11.23
N GLY A 775 0.11 -12.63 -10.03
CA GLY A 775 -0.95 -13.11 -9.16
C GLY A 775 -1.72 -12.01 -8.44
N LEU A 776 -3.04 -12.17 -8.41
CA LEU A 776 -4.02 -11.38 -7.65
C LEU A 776 -4.77 -12.32 -6.71
N ALA A 777 -5.03 -11.87 -5.49
CA ALA A 777 -5.73 -12.63 -4.47
C ALA A 777 -7.22 -12.25 -4.41
N SER A 778 -8.10 -13.25 -4.35
CA SER A 778 -9.54 -13.13 -4.06
C SER A 778 -9.85 -13.34 -2.58
N TYR A 779 -8.89 -13.09 -1.71
CA TYR A 779 -9.00 -13.25 -0.27
C TYR A 779 -8.12 -12.20 0.41
N GLY A 780 -8.37 -11.96 1.69
CA GLY A 780 -7.52 -11.18 2.57
C GLY A 780 -6.79 -12.03 3.59
N ARG A 781 -5.58 -11.59 3.95
CA ARG A 781 -4.90 -12.08 5.17
C ARG A 781 -5.36 -11.25 6.37
N SER A 782 -5.86 -11.95 7.39
CA SER A 782 -6.46 -11.33 8.57
C SER A 782 -5.61 -11.51 9.83
N PHE A 783 -5.79 -10.62 10.80
CA PHE A 783 -5.04 -10.59 12.03
C PHE A 783 -5.90 -10.15 13.21
N GLY A 784 -5.77 -10.86 14.34
CA GLY A 784 -6.28 -10.40 15.63
C GLY A 784 -5.36 -9.34 16.21
N MET A 785 -5.84 -8.10 16.30
CA MET A 785 -5.08 -6.94 16.76
C MET A 785 -4.76 -7.05 18.25
N VAL A 786 -3.53 -6.67 18.64
CA VAL A 786 -3.14 -6.53 20.05
C VAL A 786 -3.93 -5.39 20.72
N ASP A 787 -4.01 -4.25 20.02
CA ASP A 787 -4.76 -3.07 20.44
C ASP A 787 -5.71 -2.66 19.29
N PRO A 788 -7.03 -2.86 19.44
CA PRO A 788 -8.02 -2.50 18.42
C PRO A 788 -8.03 -1.00 18.03
N SER A 789 -7.40 -0.12 18.81
CA SER A 789 -7.23 1.29 18.46
C SER A 789 -6.01 1.58 17.57
N CYS A 790 -5.13 0.59 17.37
CA CYS A 790 -3.91 0.67 16.58
C CYS A 790 -4.02 -0.23 15.33
N TYR A 791 -4.33 0.36 14.17
CA TYR A 791 -4.61 -0.33 12.91
C TYR A 791 -3.64 0.01 11.76
N GLY A 792 -2.58 0.76 12.05
CA GLY A 792 -1.54 1.13 11.08
C GLY A 792 -0.43 0.07 10.95
N PRO A 793 0.50 0.26 10.00
CA PRO A 793 1.51 -0.75 9.63
C PRO A 793 2.56 -1.08 10.70
N GLU A 794 2.67 -0.26 11.75
CA GLU A 794 3.56 -0.47 12.89
C GLU A 794 2.85 -1.15 14.09
N CYS A 795 1.53 -1.32 14.00
CA CYS A 795 0.71 -1.97 15.02
C CYS A 795 0.88 -3.49 14.95
N LYS A 796 0.59 -4.19 16.06
CA LYS A 796 0.91 -5.61 16.23
C LYS A 796 -0.33 -6.51 16.23
N PHE A 797 -0.17 -7.75 15.77
CA PHE A 797 -1.16 -8.82 15.90
C PHE A 797 -0.84 -9.81 17.01
N LYS A 798 -1.79 -10.69 17.36
CA LYS A 798 -1.71 -11.64 18.47
C LYS A 798 -1.28 -13.03 18.01
N GLY A 799 -0.19 -13.53 18.59
CA GLY A 799 0.18 -14.95 18.54
C GLY A 799 0.51 -15.48 17.12
N PRO A 800 1.01 -16.73 17.04
CA PRO A 800 1.38 -17.35 15.76
C PRO A 800 0.18 -17.75 14.88
N GLU A 801 -1.02 -17.87 15.46
CA GLU A 801 -2.26 -18.22 14.75
C GLU A 801 -3.11 -16.98 14.43
N SER A 802 -2.53 -15.78 14.58
CA SER A 802 -3.17 -14.47 14.44
C SER A 802 -4.31 -14.13 15.43
N GLU A 803 -5.03 -15.13 15.95
CA GLU A 803 -6.27 -14.99 16.72
C GLU A 803 -7.35 -14.14 16.01
N ALA A 804 -7.26 -13.98 14.68
CA ALA A 804 -8.29 -13.34 13.88
C ALA A 804 -9.56 -14.20 13.85
N MET A 805 -10.71 -13.55 13.67
CA MET A 805 -11.96 -14.27 13.39
C MET A 805 -11.81 -15.03 12.06
N PRO A 806 -12.02 -16.36 12.04
CA PRO A 806 -12.05 -17.12 10.78
C PRO A 806 -13.28 -16.74 9.95
N GLY A 807 -13.17 -16.81 8.62
CA GLY A 807 -14.34 -16.73 7.74
C GLY A 807 -15.32 -17.89 7.98
N GLU A 808 -16.61 -17.68 7.70
CA GLU A 808 -17.66 -18.67 7.92
C GLU A 808 -17.52 -19.91 7.00
N CYS A 809 -17.16 -19.68 5.74
CA CYS A 809 -16.90 -20.68 4.71
C CYS A 809 -15.45 -21.16 4.70
N THR A 810 -14.48 -20.24 4.80
CA THR A 810 -13.06 -20.60 4.75
C THR A 810 -12.56 -21.25 6.03
N GLN A 811 -13.21 -20.99 7.17
CA GLN A 811 -12.97 -21.61 8.49
C GLN A 811 -11.52 -21.61 8.97
N THR A 812 -10.70 -20.68 8.46
CA THR A 812 -9.26 -20.62 8.73
C THR A 812 -8.91 -19.26 9.32
N PRO A 813 -8.47 -19.19 10.59
CA PRO A 813 -7.97 -17.93 11.15
C PRO A 813 -6.82 -17.38 10.30
N GLY A 814 -6.82 -16.07 10.05
CA GLY A 814 -5.80 -15.43 9.23
C GLY A 814 -6.07 -15.45 7.72
N TYR A 815 -7.19 -16.01 7.28
CA TYR A 815 -7.58 -16.12 5.87
C TYR A 815 -9.10 -15.95 5.72
N ILE A 816 -9.54 -14.96 4.94
CA ILE A 816 -10.97 -14.67 4.73
C ILE A 816 -11.18 -14.39 3.24
N ALA A 817 -12.12 -15.07 2.59
CA ALA A 817 -12.44 -14.88 1.18
C ALA A 817 -13.00 -13.47 0.91
N ASN A 818 -12.80 -12.91 -0.29
CA ASN A 818 -13.38 -11.62 -0.65
C ASN A 818 -14.91 -11.65 -0.54
N ALA A 819 -15.56 -12.76 -0.89
CA ALA A 819 -17.00 -12.95 -0.71
C ALA A 819 -17.43 -12.79 0.77
N GLU A 820 -16.70 -13.41 1.69
CA GLU A 820 -16.96 -13.34 3.13
C GLU A 820 -16.66 -11.95 3.70
N ILE A 821 -15.60 -11.29 3.21
CA ILE A 821 -15.29 -9.90 3.57
C ILE A 821 -16.46 -8.99 3.13
N ASN A 822 -16.96 -9.15 1.90
CA ASN A 822 -18.07 -8.36 1.39
C ASN A 822 -19.36 -8.56 2.19
N ASP A 823 -19.66 -9.78 2.62
CA ASP A 823 -20.82 -10.07 3.49
C ASP A 823 -20.61 -9.51 4.91
N TRP A 824 -19.40 -9.66 5.46
CA TRP A 824 -19.02 -9.09 6.76
C TRP A 824 -19.22 -7.57 6.79
N LEU A 825 -18.83 -6.87 5.72
CA LEU A 825 -19.01 -5.42 5.57
C LEU A 825 -20.47 -4.97 5.50
N GLN A 826 -21.38 -5.84 5.05
CA GLN A 826 -22.82 -5.55 4.99
C GLN A 826 -23.52 -5.85 6.33
N GLY A 827 -23.05 -6.87 7.06
CA GLY A 827 -23.69 -7.38 8.26
C GLY A 827 -23.37 -6.67 9.59
N ASP A 828 -22.16 -6.12 9.76
CA ASP A 828 -21.72 -5.52 11.04
C ASP A 828 -21.58 -3.99 10.96
N GLN A 829 -22.29 -3.28 11.85
CA GLN A 829 -22.29 -1.82 11.93
C GLN A 829 -21.00 -1.23 12.58
N ASN A 830 -20.07 -2.06 13.06
CA ASN A 830 -18.85 -1.62 13.76
C ASN A 830 -17.54 -1.94 13.01
N ILE A 831 -17.57 -1.97 11.68
CA ILE A 831 -16.37 -2.13 10.84
C ILE A 831 -15.94 -0.77 10.30
N THR A 832 -14.63 -0.51 10.35
CA THR A 832 -14.01 0.63 9.68
C THR A 832 -13.21 0.11 8.49
N THR A 833 -13.45 0.70 7.32
CA THR A 833 -12.73 0.37 6.08
C THR A 833 -12.06 1.62 5.52
N TYR A 834 -10.82 1.48 5.05
CA TYR A 834 -10.11 2.52 4.32
C TYR A 834 -9.20 1.91 3.24
N PHE A 835 -8.93 2.69 2.19
CA PHE A 835 -7.95 2.34 1.18
C PHE A 835 -6.59 2.93 1.57
N ASP A 836 -5.58 2.09 1.76
CA ASP A 836 -4.21 2.56 1.96
C ASP A 836 -3.56 2.84 0.61
N HIS A 837 -3.36 4.13 0.30
CA HIS A 837 -2.76 4.57 -0.96
C HIS A 837 -1.29 4.14 -1.14
N VAL A 838 -0.55 3.84 -0.06
CA VAL A 838 0.84 3.41 -0.17
C VAL A 838 0.92 1.96 -0.62
N SER A 839 0.26 1.06 0.10
CA SER A 839 0.19 -0.35 -0.28
C SER A 839 -0.78 -0.64 -1.43
N ARG A 840 -1.63 0.33 -1.79
CA ARG A 840 -2.76 0.18 -2.71
C ARG A 840 -3.59 -1.06 -2.37
N SER A 841 -4.02 -1.14 -1.12
CA SER A 841 -4.84 -2.23 -0.62
C SER A 841 -5.97 -1.70 0.26
N THR A 842 -7.05 -2.47 0.33
CA THR A 842 -8.19 -2.13 1.18
C THR A 842 -8.02 -2.81 2.51
N ILE A 843 -8.15 -2.02 3.58
CA ILE A 843 -7.97 -2.46 4.96
C ILE A 843 -9.30 -2.29 5.66
N SER A 844 -9.82 -3.37 6.22
CA SER A 844 -11.04 -3.39 7.02
C SER A 844 -10.74 -3.93 8.40
N TYR A 845 -11.27 -3.31 9.45
CA TYR A 845 -11.09 -3.78 10.81
C TYR A 845 -12.30 -3.48 11.70
N SER A 846 -12.57 -4.39 12.62
CA SER A 846 -13.68 -4.29 13.56
C SER A 846 -13.25 -3.78 14.93
N ALA A 847 -14.20 -3.20 15.67
CA ALA A 847 -14.01 -2.81 17.07
C ALA A 847 -13.64 -4.00 18.00
N ASN A 848 -13.97 -5.24 17.60
CA ASN A 848 -13.59 -6.45 18.34
C ASN A 848 -12.14 -6.90 18.09
N GLY A 849 -11.41 -6.22 17.19
CA GLY A 849 -9.99 -6.43 16.95
C GLY A 849 -9.66 -7.42 15.84
N THR A 850 -10.55 -7.69 14.89
CA THR A 850 -10.17 -8.37 13.63
C THR A 850 -9.76 -7.31 12.62
N TRP A 851 -8.62 -7.50 11.97
CA TRP A 851 -8.09 -6.65 10.91
C TRP A 851 -7.87 -7.52 9.67
N VAL A 852 -8.15 -7.03 8.48
CA VAL A 852 -7.90 -7.74 7.22
C VAL A 852 -7.44 -6.76 6.16
N ALA A 853 -6.43 -7.17 5.38
CA ALA A 853 -6.01 -6.45 4.18
C ALA A 853 -6.20 -7.35 2.96
N TYR A 854 -6.80 -6.78 1.91
CA TYR A 854 -7.19 -7.48 0.69
C TYR A 854 -7.17 -6.52 -0.50
N THR A 855 -7.34 -7.06 -1.71
CA THR A 855 -7.54 -6.26 -2.93
C THR A 855 -9.02 -6.26 -3.27
N ASP A 856 -9.64 -5.07 -3.33
CA ASP A 856 -11.02 -4.94 -3.82
C ASP A 856 -11.09 -4.96 -5.36
N ASP A 857 -12.30 -5.08 -5.90
CA ASP A 857 -12.50 -5.23 -7.35
C ASP A 857 -12.01 -4.01 -8.15
N ASN A 858 -12.12 -2.81 -7.60
CA ASN A 858 -11.66 -1.59 -8.25
C ASN A 858 -10.15 -1.60 -8.41
N GLU A 859 -9.41 -1.88 -7.33
CA GLU A 859 -7.96 -1.93 -7.37
C GLU A 859 -7.46 -3.14 -8.17
N ARG A 860 -8.15 -4.29 -8.11
CA ARG A 860 -7.88 -5.45 -8.97
C ARG A 860 -7.92 -5.05 -10.44
N ASN A 861 -8.99 -4.38 -10.87
CA ASN A 861 -9.17 -3.96 -12.25
C ASN A 861 -8.17 -2.86 -12.66
N ASN A 862 -7.83 -1.95 -11.75
CA ASN A 862 -6.78 -0.96 -11.96
C ASN A 862 -5.42 -1.61 -12.20
N ARG A 863 -5.05 -2.64 -11.42
CA ARG A 863 -3.78 -3.37 -11.59
C ARG A 863 -3.71 -4.08 -12.94
N ILE A 864 -4.76 -4.81 -13.33
CA ILE A 864 -4.84 -5.48 -14.64
C ILE A 864 -4.64 -4.45 -15.77
N THR A 865 -5.39 -3.34 -15.69
CA THR A 865 -5.34 -2.27 -16.69
C THR A 865 -3.95 -1.64 -16.79
N GLU A 866 -3.40 -1.23 -15.65
CA GLU A 866 -2.09 -0.59 -15.57
C GLU A 866 -0.97 -1.50 -16.09
N TRP A 867 -0.95 -2.76 -15.65
CA TRP A 867 0.07 -3.72 -16.06
C TRP A 867 0.02 -4.04 -17.55
N TRP A 868 -1.18 -4.13 -18.13
CA TRP A 868 -1.34 -4.33 -19.56
C TRP A 868 -0.90 -3.11 -20.38
N TYR A 869 -1.38 -1.90 -20.05
CA TYR A 869 -1.01 -0.68 -20.77
C TYR A 869 0.50 -0.39 -20.68
N ASN A 870 1.09 -0.60 -19.51
CA ASN A 870 2.53 -0.39 -19.28
C ASN A 870 3.38 -1.57 -19.78
N ARG A 871 2.77 -2.64 -20.29
CA ARG A 871 3.48 -3.84 -20.77
C ARG A 871 4.39 -4.43 -19.69
N THR A 872 3.92 -4.39 -18.45
CA THR A 872 4.69 -4.81 -17.26
C THR A 872 4.77 -6.33 -17.16
N VAL A 873 3.67 -7.02 -17.49
CA VAL A 873 3.53 -8.48 -17.42
C VAL A 873 2.62 -8.96 -18.55
N LEU A 874 2.71 -10.25 -18.93
CA LEU A 874 1.88 -10.88 -19.96
C LEU A 874 0.39 -10.80 -19.63
N GLY A 875 0.08 -10.87 -18.34
CA GLY A 875 -1.29 -10.83 -17.84
C GLY A 875 -1.34 -11.13 -16.34
N THR A 876 -2.48 -11.61 -15.86
CA THR A 876 -2.73 -11.82 -14.43
C THR A 876 -3.36 -13.16 -14.12
N SER A 877 -3.02 -13.72 -12.96
CA SER A 877 -3.73 -14.87 -12.39
C SER A 877 -4.60 -14.45 -11.21
N LEU A 878 -5.72 -15.13 -11.02
CA LEU A 878 -6.60 -14.94 -9.86
C LEU A 878 -6.60 -16.20 -8.99
N TRP A 879 -6.15 -16.06 -7.73
CA TRP A 879 -6.22 -17.09 -6.70
C TRP A 879 -7.25 -16.69 -5.63
N ALA A 880 -8.45 -17.27 -5.58
CA ALA A 880 -9.05 -18.19 -6.54
C ALA A 880 -10.43 -17.69 -6.99
N ILE A 881 -10.93 -18.22 -8.11
CA ILE A 881 -12.21 -17.81 -8.71
C ILE A 881 -13.37 -18.05 -7.73
N ASP A 882 -13.37 -19.20 -7.05
CA ASP A 882 -14.44 -19.63 -6.15
C ASP A 882 -14.48 -18.89 -4.80
N LEU A 883 -13.62 -17.89 -4.60
CA LEU A 883 -13.53 -17.05 -3.40
C LEU A 883 -14.03 -15.61 -3.62
N THR A 884 -14.31 -15.21 -4.87
CA THR A 884 -14.64 -13.80 -5.18
C THR A 884 -16.01 -13.37 -4.68
N GLU A 885 -17.03 -14.21 -4.88
CA GLU A 885 -18.43 -13.88 -4.57
C GLU A 885 -19.26 -15.13 -4.25
N PHE A 886 -20.36 -14.97 -3.52
CA PHE A 886 -21.33 -16.04 -3.31
C PHE A 886 -22.16 -16.24 -4.57
N VAL A 887 -22.21 -17.47 -5.08
CA VAL A 887 -23.09 -17.83 -6.19
C VAL A 887 -24.42 -18.34 -5.64
N ALA A 888 -25.54 -17.82 -6.13
CA ALA A 888 -26.86 -18.17 -5.61
C ALA A 888 -27.26 -19.61 -6.00
N GLU A 889 -27.47 -20.48 -5.02
CA GLU A 889 -28.03 -21.82 -5.24
C GLU A 889 -29.55 -21.82 -5.05
N LEU A 890 -30.29 -22.34 -6.03
CA LEU A 890 -31.72 -22.62 -5.90
C LEU A 890 -31.96 -23.89 -5.05
N PRO A 891 -33.13 -24.02 -4.39
CA PRO A 891 -33.46 -25.16 -3.52
C PRO A 891 -33.47 -26.55 -4.18
N ASP A 892 -33.39 -26.64 -5.51
CA ASP A 892 -33.30 -27.88 -6.28
C ASP A 892 -31.86 -28.27 -6.63
N GLY A 893 -30.86 -27.54 -6.10
CA GLY A 893 -29.45 -27.77 -6.36
C GLY A 893 -28.96 -27.13 -7.66
N THR A 894 -29.78 -26.29 -8.31
CA THR A 894 -29.34 -25.53 -9.48
C THR A 894 -28.53 -24.32 -9.01
N VAL A 895 -27.22 -24.34 -9.27
CA VAL A 895 -26.36 -23.15 -9.13
C VAL A 895 -26.81 -22.17 -10.21
N LEU A 896 -27.38 -21.02 -9.82
CA LEU A 896 -27.64 -19.95 -10.78
C LEU A 896 -26.27 -19.48 -11.29
N PRO A 897 -26.03 -19.43 -12.61
CA PRO A 897 -24.83 -18.77 -13.08
C PRO A 897 -24.77 -17.34 -12.48
N PRO A 898 -23.57 -16.80 -12.19
CA PRO A 898 -23.44 -15.36 -11.93
C PRO A 898 -24.20 -14.68 -13.07
N LEU A 899 -25.13 -13.79 -12.73
CA LEU A 899 -26.04 -13.13 -13.66
C LEU A 899 -25.26 -12.86 -14.94
N THR A 900 -25.46 -13.70 -15.96
CA THR A 900 -24.93 -13.41 -17.28
C THR A 900 -25.84 -12.29 -17.72
N LEU A 901 -25.43 -11.07 -17.38
CA LEU A 901 -26.10 -9.88 -17.82
C LEU A 901 -26.30 -10.08 -19.33
N PRO A 902 -27.55 -10.19 -19.79
CA PRO A 902 -27.80 -10.29 -21.21
C PRO A 902 -27.10 -9.10 -21.84
N ASN A 903 -26.36 -9.34 -22.94
CA ASN A 903 -25.58 -8.29 -23.56
C ASN A 903 -26.53 -7.29 -24.22
N CYS A 904 -26.96 -6.29 -23.45
CA CYS A 904 -27.95 -5.32 -23.86
C CYS A 904 -27.32 -4.12 -24.60
N ASP A 905 -26.33 -4.34 -25.46
CA ASP A 905 -25.59 -3.30 -26.21
C ASP A 905 -26.42 -2.44 -27.17
N GLN A 906 -27.64 -2.86 -27.52
CA GLN A 906 -28.50 -2.06 -28.39
C GLN A 906 -29.05 -0.84 -27.63
N ALA A 907 -29.02 0.33 -28.26
CA ALA A 907 -29.62 1.54 -27.70
C ALA A 907 -30.88 1.90 -28.48
N PHE A 908 -31.99 2.07 -27.77
CA PHE A 908 -33.26 2.48 -28.35
C PHE A 908 -33.62 3.89 -27.91
N THR A 909 -34.01 4.73 -28.88
CA THR A 909 -34.31 6.15 -28.64
C THR A 909 -35.80 6.43 -28.48
N SER A 910 -36.67 5.46 -28.78
CA SER A 910 -38.13 5.57 -28.66
C SER A 910 -38.79 4.21 -28.42
N LEU A 911 -40.03 4.20 -27.92
CA LEU A 911 -40.83 2.98 -27.76
C LEU A 911 -41.14 2.31 -29.11
N ASP A 912 -41.25 3.11 -30.18
CA ASP A 912 -41.43 2.61 -31.55
C ASP A 912 -40.20 1.84 -32.05
N ASP A 913 -39.00 2.28 -31.70
CA ASP A 913 -37.75 1.57 -32.08
C ASP A 913 -37.66 0.20 -31.38
N VAL A 914 -38.08 0.15 -30.11
CA VAL A 914 -38.17 -1.10 -29.32
C VAL A 914 -39.22 -2.03 -29.94
N GLU A 915 -40.41 -1.50 -30.28
CA GLU A 915 -41.46 -2.31 -30.89
C GLU A 915 -41.09 -2.85 -32.27
N ALA A 916 -40.44 -2.03 -33.10
CA ALA A 916 -39.96 -2.46 -34.42
C ALA A 916 -38.91 -3.57 -34.33
N SER A 917 -38.17 -3.63 -33.22
CA SER A 917 -37.09 -4.57 -32.97
C SER A 917 -37.47 -5.70 -31.99
N ALA A 918 -38.73 -5.74 -31.55
CA ALA A 918 -39.19 -6.59 -30.45
C ALA A 918 -38.94 -8.10 -30.68
N ASP A 919 -39.01 -8.57 -31.93
CA ASP A 919 -38.72 -9.96 -32.29
C ASP A 919 -37.21 -10.32 -32.25
N SER A 920 -36.33 -9.31 -32.17
CA SER A 920 -34.86 -9.44 -32.16
C SER A 920 -34.21 -9.06 -30.83
N ILE A 921 -35.00 -8.54 -29.89
CA ILE A 921 -34.57 -8.19 -28.54
C ILE A 921 -34.59 -9.45 -27.69
N ASP A 922 -33.51 -9.69 -26.95
CA ASP A 922 -33.49 -10.75 -25.94
C ASP A 922 -34.55 -10.45 -24.87
N PRO A 923 -35.43 -11.41 -24.50
CA PRO A 923 -36.45 -11.21 -23.48
C PRO A 923 -35.92 -10.62 -22.17
N GLU A 924 -34.67 -10.94 -21.79
CA GLU A 924 -34.05 -10.45 -20.56
C GLU A 924 -33.58 -8.98 -20.68
N CYS A 925 -33.35 -8.47 -21.90
CA CYS A 925 -33.02 -7.05 -22.17
C CYS A 925 -34.24 -6.14 -22.34
N MET A 926 -35.44 -6.72 -22.56
CA MET A 926 -36.63 -5.95 -22.92
C MET A 926 -36.97 -4.86 -21.89
N ASN A 927 -36.86 -5.17 -20.59
CA ASN A 927 -37.12 -4.18 -19.53
C ASN A 927 -36.10 -3.03 -19.57
N LEU A 928 -34.82 -3.34 -19.78
CA LEU A 928 -33.75 -2.33 -19.87
C LEU A 928 -33.98 -1.41 -21.07
N TYR A 929 -34.33 -1.95 -22.23
CA TYR A 929 -34.63 -1.18 -23.43
C TYR A 929 -35.89 -0.33 -23.30
N LEU A 930 -36.91 -0.83 -22.61
CA LEU A 930 -38.09 -0.03 -22.27
C LEU A 930 -37.73 1.13 -21.34
N ILE A 931 -36.87 0.92 -20.34
CA ILE A 931 -36.36 1.98 -19.45
C ILE A 931 -35.57 3.02 -20.25
N GLN A 932 -34.66 2.59 -21.14
CA GLN A 932 -33.87 3.48 -22.00
C GLN A 932 -34.78 4.29 -22.95
N ALA A 933 -35.77 3.66 -23.57
CA ALA A 933 -36.74 4.32 -24.44
C ALA A 933 -37.60 5.35 -23.68
N LEU A 934 -38.07 5.01 -22.48
CA LEU A 934 -38.81 5.93 -21.61
C LEU A 934 -37.94 7.12 -21.18
N LYS A 935 -36.69 6.87 -20.79
CA LYS A 935 -35.71 7.93 -20.49
C LYS A 935 -35.50 8.85 -21.69
N SER A 936 -35.25 8.29 -22.87
CA SER A 936 -35.01 9.06 -24.10
C SER A 936 -36.24 9.91 -24.46
N ASN A 937 -37.44 9.36 -24.31
CA ASN A 937 -38.69 10.09 -24.51
C ASN A 937 -38.84 11.25 -23.50
N LEU A 938 -38.54 11.01 -22.22
CA LEU A 938 -38.58 12.06 -21.19
C LEU A 938 -37.55 13.17 -21.48
N SER A 939 -36.31 12.81 -21.80
CA SER A 939 -35.23 13.77 -22.08
C SER A 939 -35.52 14.60 -23.34
N SER A 940 -36.05 13.96 -24.37
CA SER A 940 -36.52 14.64 -25.59
C SER A 940 -37.67 15.60 -25.28
N SER A 941 -38.57 15.21 -24.37
CA SER A 941 -39.69 16.03 -23.92
C SER A 941 -39.18 17.25 -23.12
N VAL A 942 -38.34 17.06 -22.10
CA VAL A 942 -37.77 18.16 -21.30
C VAL A 942 -36.98 19.13 -22.17
N SER A 943 -36.18 18.63 -23.12
CA SER A 943 -35.47 19.47 -24.11
C SER A 943 -36.45 20.26 -24.99
N ALA A 944 -37.49 19.60 -25.48
CA ALA A 944 -38.55 20.23 -26.27
C ALA A 944 -39.28 21.32 -25.50
N TYR A 945 -39.54 21.12 -24.21
CA TYR A 945 -40.10 22.15 -23.33
C TYR A 945 -39.18 23.36 -23.27
N HIS A 946 -37.89 23.17 -22.97
CA HIS A 946 -36.92 24.26 -22.91
C HIS A 946 -36.83 25.04 -24.22
N ASP A 947 -36.97 24.38 -25.37
CA ASP A 947 -36.96 25.05 -26.67
C ASP A 947 -38.23 25.87 -26.92
N VAL A 948 -39.41 25.32 -26.61
CA VAL A 948 -40.67 26.08 -26.67
C VAL A 948 -40.60 27.31 -25.75
N MET A 949 -40.04 27.17 -24.56
CA MET A 949 -39.91 28.26 -23.59
C MET A 949 -38.94 29.38 -24.00
N LYS A 950 -38.04 29.15 -24.98
CA LYS A 950 -37.15 30.17 -25.56
C LYS A 950 -37.84 31.03 -26.63
N THR A 951 -39.03 30.64 -27.10
CA THR A 951 -39.83 31.43 -28.06
C THR A 951 -40.65 32.53 -27.36
N ASP A 952 -41.35 33.42 -28.09
CA ASP A 952 -42.25 34.46 -27.53
C ASP A 952 -43.56 33.87 -26.95
N TYR A 953 -43.46 32.70 -26.32
CA TYR A 953 -44.59 31.92 -25.79
C TYR A 953 -45.29 32.62 -24.62
N ASP A 954 -44.63 33.60 -24.00
CA ASP A 954 -45.22 34.50 -23.00
C ASP A 954 -46.45 35.23 -23.53
N LYS A 955 -46.39 35.70 -24.79
CA LYS A 955 -47.53 36.32 -25.47
C LYS A 955 -48.71 35.35 -25.63
N LYS A 956 -48.44 34.05 -25.79
CA LYS A 956 -49.44 33.00 -25.98
C LYS A 956 -50.15 32.65 -24.66
N PHE A 957 -49.42 32.59 -23.54
CA PHE A 957 -50.04 32.51 -22.21
C PHE A 957 -50.88 33.76 -21.88
N GLY A 958 -50.56 34.91 -22.47
CA GLY A 958 -51.42 36.10 -22.42
C GLY A 958 -52.84 35.83 -22.94
N TRP A 959 -52.99 34.99 -23.98
CA TRP A 959 -54.32 34.62 -24.50
C TRP A 959 -55.13 33.79 -23.52
N TYR A 960 -54.49 32.92 -22.74
CA TYR A 960 -55.14 32.23 -21.63
C TYR A 960 -55.65 33.23 -20.59
N GLN A 961 -54.81 34.18 -20.17
CA GLN A 961 -55.24 35.21 -19.20
C GLN A 961 -56.40 36.05 -19.76
N ASP A 962 -56.39 36.37 -21.05
CA ASP A 962 -57.48 37.10 -21.71
C ASP A 962 -58.78 36.27 -21.77
N ALA A 963 -58.71 34.98 -22.08
CA ALA A 963 -59.86 34.07 -22.08
C ALA A 963 -60.51 33.97 -20.68
N VAL A 964 -59.68 33.86 -19.64
CA VAL A 964 -60.13 33.87 -18.24
C VAL A 964 -60.83 35.18 -17.88
N ARG A 965 -60.22 36.32 -18.25
CA ARG A 965 -60.79 37.66 -18.03
C ARG A 965 -62.12 37.87 -18.74
N GLU A 966 -62.32 37.26 -19.90
CA GLU A 966 -63.59 37.31 -20.62
C GLU A 966 -64.66 36.38 -20.02
N GLN A 967 -64.25 35.19 -19.53
CA GLN A 967 -65.19 34.15 -19.12
C GLN A 967 -65.71 34.31 -17.68
N PHE A 968 -64.87 34.75 -16.74
CA PHE A 968 -65.27 34.88 -15.33
C PHE A 968 -66.49 35.80 -15.12
N PRO A 969 -66.56 37.01 -15.73
CA PRO A 969 -67.77 37.84 -15.63
C PRO A 969 -69.03 37.15 -16.18
N ARG A 970 -68.91 36.34 -17.24
CA ARG A 970 -70.03 35.57 -17.80
C ARG A 970 -70.47 34.45 -16.88
N SER A 971 -69.52 33.71 -16.30
CA SER A 971 -69.79 32.62 -15.36
C SER A 971 -70.43 33.14 -14.06
N LEU A 972 -69.94 34.26 -13.52
CA LEU A 972 -70.56 34.93 -12.38
C LEU A 972 -72.01 35.32 -12.68
N GLN A 973 -72.25 35.93 -13.85
CA GLN A 973 -73.60 36.33 -14.24
C GLN A 973 -74.54 35.13 -14.46
N ALA A 974 -74.05 34.05 -15.08
CA ALA A 974 -74.81 32.83 -15.28
C ALA A 974 -75.17 32.16 -13.94
N PHE A 975 -74.21 32.10 -13.01
CA PHE A 975 -74.42 31.55 -11.67
C PHE A 975 -75.42 32.38 -10.87
N LEU A 976 -75.28 33.71 -10.86
CA LEU A 976 -76.24 34.61 -10.22
C LEU A 976 -77.63 34.45 -10.84
N LYS A 977 -77.75 34.34 -12.17
CA LYS A 977 -79.04 34.11 -12.83
C LYS A 977 -79.68 32.78 -12.44
N ALA A 978 -78.89 31.73 -12.24
CA ALA A 978 -79.39 30.40 -11.89
C ALA A 978 -79.74 30.28 -10.40
N ASN A 979 -78.93 30.90 -9.53
CA ASN A 979 -78.93 30.57 -8.10
C ASN A 979 -79.16 31.76 -7.17
N ALA A 980 -79.29 33.01 -7.65
CA ALA A 980 -79.45 34.18 -6.77
C ALA A 980 -80.61 34.05 -5.79
N SER A 981 -81.74 33.44 -6.19
CA SER A 981 -82.89 33.25 -5.31
C SER A 981 -82.66 32.27 -4.17
N ASN A 982 -81.60 31.46 -4.21
CA ASN A 982 -81.25 30.52 -3.16
C ASN A 982 -80.49 31.21 -2.02
N TYR A 983 -79.72 32.25 -2.33
CA TYR A 983 -78.81 32.88 -1.38
C TYR A 983 -79.10 34.35 -1.09
N PHE A 984 -79.94 35.01 -1.88
CA PHE A 984 -80.25 36.42 -1.74
C PHE A 984 -81.76 36.68 -1.70
N GLU A 985 -82.17 37.53 -0.76
CA GLU A 985 -83.45 38.22 -0.82
C GLU A 985 -83.26 39.60 -1.46
N CYS A 986 -84.04 39.86 -2.52
CA CYS A 986 -84.01 41.13 -3.20
C CYS A 986 -85.27 41.95 -2.96
N THR A 987 -85.06 43.25 -2.72
CA THR A 987 -86.15 44.23 -2.71
C THR A 987 -85.89 45.30 -3.75
N SER A 988 -86.95 45.77 -4.40
CA SER A 988 -86.87 46.85 -5.37
C SER A 988 -87.62 48.08 -4.89
N GLN A 989 -87.10 49.24 -5.26
CA GLN A 989 -87.72 50.54 -5.01
C GLN A 989 -87.68 51.32 -6.32
N GLY A 990 -88.83 51.86 -6.74
CA GLY A 990 -88.88 52.67 -7.96
C GLY A 990 -88.02 53.92 -7.81
N MET A 991 -87.33 54.32 -8.88
CA MET A 991 -86.67 55.62 -8.95
C MET A 991 -87.48 56.57 -9.81
N VAL A 992 -87.61 57.81 -9.36
CA VAL A 992 -88.19 58.86 -10.22
C VAL A 992 -87.15 59.21 -11.28
N PRO A 993 -87.50 59.19 -12.58
CA PRO A 993 -86.62 59.68 -13.62
C PRO A 993 -86.18 61.12 -13.28
N ARG A 994 -84.86 61.33 -13.17
CA ARG A 994 -84.22 62.62 -12.84
C ARG A 994 -84.22 63.05 -11.35
N SER A 995 -84.31 62.09 -10.43
CA SER A 995 -84.07 62.27 -8.99
C SER A 995 -83.12 61.18 -8.48
N GLU A 996 -82.23 61.51 -7.53
CA GLU A 996 -81.45 60.50 -6.79
C GLU A 996 -82.25 59.84 -5.66
N GLU A 997 -83.38 60.42 -5.26
CA GLU A 997 -84.20 59.92 -4.17
C GLU A 997 -85.19 58.85 -4.67
N PRO A 998 -85.22 57.67 -4.02
CA PRO A 998 -86.12 56.61 -4.42
C PRO A 998 -87.55 56.87 -3.95
N GLU A 999 -88.55 56.50 -4.76
CA GLU A 999 -89.98 56.73 -4.51
C GLU A 999 -90.69 55.42 -4.17
N GLY A 1000 -91.49 55.43 -3.10
CA GLY A 1000 -92.24 54.27 -2.63
C GLY A 1000 -91.52 53.46 -1.54
N LYS A 1001 -92.14 52.38 -1.07
CA LYS A 1001 -91.56 51.46 -0.09
C LYS A 1001 -90.82 50.33 -0.80
N ASN A 1002 -89.80 49.76 -0.17
CA ASN A 1002 -89.15 48.54 -0.65
C ASN A 1002 -90.21 47.44 -0.82
N VAL A 1003 -90.32 46.91 -2.04
CA VAL A 1003 -91.21 45.79 -2.36
C VAL A 1003 -90.33 44.57 -2.61
N SER A 1004 -90.68 43.42 -2.01
CA SER A 1004 -90.03 42.15 -2.32
C SER A 1004 -90.16 41.85 -3.82
N SER A 1005 -89.04 41.49 -4.44
CA SER A 1005 -88.96 41.21 -5.87
C SER A 1005 -87.91 40.14 -6.14
N SER A 1006 -88.02 39.44 -7.27
CA SER A 1006 -86.94 38.55 -7.70
C SER A 1006 -85.65 39.33 -7.94
N CYS A 1007 -84.51 38.75 -7.55
CA CYS A 1007 -83.21 39.31 -7.86
C CYS A 1007 -83.02 39.43 -9.38
N PRO A 1008 -82.57 40.59 -9.89
CA PRO A 1008 -82.45 40.80 -11.32
C PRO A 1008 -81.33 39.97 -11.95
N SER A 1009 -81.62 39.32 -13.08
CA SER A 1009 -80.63 38.49 -13.80
C SER A 1009 -79.69 39.28 -14.71
N ASN A 1010 -80.05 40.52 -15.09
CA ASN A 1010 -79.20 41.44 -15.83
C ASN A 1010 -79.46 42.89 -15.37
N PRO A 1011 -78.47 43.60 -14.81
CA PRO A 1011 -78.62 44.99 -14.35
C PRO A 1011 -79.10 45.96 -15.42
N LYS A 1012 -78.79 45.71 -16.71
CA LYS A 1012 -79.11 46.64 -17.80
C LYS A 1012 -80.57 46.60 -18.26
N ASP A 1013 -81.34 45.59 -17.85
CA ASP A 1013 -82.71 45.34 -18.32
C ASP A 1013 -83.80 45.77 -17.31
N THR A 1014 -83.43 46.45 -16.22
CA THR A 1014 -84.29 46.62 -15.04
C THR A 1014 -84.80 48.05 -14.81
N GLY A 1015 -85.16 48.79 -15.87
CA GLY A 1015 -85.84 50.09 -15.76
C GLY A 1015 -85.16 51.11 -14.81
N TYR A 1016 -85.93 52.04 -14.25
CA TYR A 1016 -85.46 53.02 -13.25
C TYR A 1016 -85.85 52.56 -11.83
N ALA A 1017 -85.01 51.73 -11.20
CA ALA A 1017 -85.25 51.22 -9.84
C ALA A 1017 -83.94 50.93 -9.10
N ILE A 1018 -83.97 50.98 -7.76
CA ILE A 1018 -82.90 50.50 -6.90
C ILE A 1018 -83.26 49.08 -6.44
N PHE A 1019 -82.37 48.12 -6.67
CA PHE A 1019 -82.46 46.77 -6.17
C PHE A 1019 -81.46 46.57 -5.03
N TYR A 1020 -81.96 46.23 -3.85
CA TYR A 1020 -81.16 45.86 -2.69
C TYR A 1020 -81.06 44.35 -2.62
N TRP A 1021 -79.84 43.83 -2.74
CA TRP A 1021 -79.51 42.41 -2.60
C TRP A 1021 -79.06 42.17 -1.17
N THR A 1022 -79.82 41.37 -0.42
CA THR A 1022 -79.48 41.00 0.95
C THR A 1022 -79.18 39.52 0.99
N ALA A 1023 -77.92 39.16 1.28
CA ALA A 1023 -77.53 37.76 1.39
C ALA A 1023 -78.23 37.12 2.61
N THR A 1024 -79.02 36.07 2.37
CA THR A 1024 -79.60 35.23 3.41
C THR A 1024 -78.65 34.12 3.83
N ASP A 1025 -77.80 33.65 2.90
CA ASP A 1025 -76.73 32.69 3.14
C ASP A 1025 -75.50 33.07 2.32
N LYS A 1026 -74.66 33.94 2.90
CA LYS A 1026 -73.48 34.47 2.21
C LYS A 1026 -72.37 33.43 2.11
N ASP A 1027 -72.18 32.64 3.15
CA ASP A 1027 -71.09 31.66 3.20
C ASP A 1027 -71.39 30.51 2.24
N GLY A 1028 -72.63 29.99 2.22
CA GLY A 1028 -73.07 29.01 1.23
C GLY A 1028 -73.02 29.54 -0.21
N PHE A 1029 -73.34 30.81 -0.44
CA PHE A 1029 -73.15 31.43 -1.77
C PHE A 1029 -71.68 31.45 -2.20
N LEU A 1030 -70.78 31.84 -1.31
CA LEU A 1030 -69.36 31.94 -1.63
C LEU A 1030 -68.76 30.56 -1.89
N GLU A 1031 -69.12 29.56 -1.08
CA GLU A 1031 -68.73 28.17 -1.25
C GLU A 1031 -69.27 27.61 -2.57
N ASP A 1032 -70.59 27.72 -2.83
CA ASP A 1032 -71.19 27.20 -4.07
C ASP A 1032 -70.72 27.95 -5.32
N LEU A 1033 -70.42 29.25 -5.22
CA LEU A 1033 -69.86 30.04 -6.34
C LEU A 1033 -68.44 29.58 -6.66
N GLU A 1034 -67.58 29.45 -5.64
CA GLU A 1034 -66.21 28.99 -5.81
C GLU A 1034 -66.20 27.54 -6.35
N ASP A 1035 -67.06 26.67 -5.84
CA ASP A 1035 -67.19 25.28 -6.30
C ASP A 1035 -67.74 25.17 -7.73
N THR A 1036 -68.73 25.98 -8.08
CA THR A 1036 -69.42 25.89 -9.38
C THR A 1036 -68.70 26.65 -10.49
N THR A 1037 -68.19 27.84 -10.19
CA THR A 1037 -67.65 28.76 -11.20
C THR A 1037 -66.15 28.96 -11.09
N GLY A 1038 -65.57 28.63 -9.94
CA GLY A 1038 -64.16 28.87 -9.68
C GLY A 1038 -63.75 30.32 -9.47
N ILE A 1039 -64.70 31.21 -9.24
CA ILE A 1039 -64.39 32.58 -8.85
C ILE A 1039 -64.13 32.59 -7.35
N SER A 1040 -62.92 33.01 -6.95
CA SER A 1040 -62.57 33.01 -5.53
C SER A 1040 -63.22 34.20 -4.80
N PRO A 1041 -63.66 34.04 -3.53
CA PRO A 1041 -64.36 35.08 -2.78
C PRO A 1041 -63.62 36.41 -2.66
N ASP A 1042 -62.28 36.39 -2.66
CA ASP A 1042 -61.41 37.57 -2.56
C ASP A 1042 -61.37 38.41 -3.84
N GLN A 1043 -61.75 37.82 -4.99
CA GLN A 1043 -61.84 38.51 -6.27
C GLN A 1043 -63.15 39.32 -6.41
N LEU A 1044 -64.12 39.12 -5.52
CA LEU A 1044 -65.42 39.79 -5.58
C LEU A 1044 -65.42 41.12 -4.85
N VAL A 1045 -65.95 42.15 -5.52
CA VAL A 1045 -66.28 43.44 -4.92
C VAL A 1045 -67.81 43.52 -4.76
N TRP A 1046 -68.22 43.88 -3.55
CA TRP A 1046 -69.62 44.04 -3.15
C TRP A 1046 -69.98 45.52 -3.20
N GLU A 1047 -70.03 46.08 -4.40
CA GLU A 1047 -70.07 47.53 -4.55
C GLU A 1047 -71.48 48.13 -4.43
N ILE A 1048 -71.50 49.37 -3.92
CA ILE A 1048 -72.62 50.32 -3.96
C ILE A 1048 -72.21 51.40 -4.98
N ASP A 1049 -72.11 51.07 -6.27
CA ASP A 1049 -71.68 52.09 -7.23
C ASP A 1049 -72.77 53.14 -7.47
N ALA A 1050 -72.30 54.38 -7.40
CA ALA A 1050 -73.07 55.59 -7.28
C ALA A 1050 -73.46 56.12 -8.65
N SER A 1051 -74.78 56.22 -8.89
CA SER A 1051 -75.45 57.11 -9.85
C SER A 1051 -74.57 57.71 -10.96
N GLN A 1052 -74.72 57.22 -12.20
CA GLN A 1052 -74.48 58.05 -13.39
C GLN A 1052 -75.60 59.11 -13.51
N CYS A 1053 -75.68 59.97 -12.51
CA CYS A 1053 -76.48 61.18 -12.55
C CYS A 1053 -75.55 62.31 -12.96
N VAL A 1054 -75.58 62.67 -14.24
CA VAL A 1054 -74.79 63.80 -14.74
C VAL A 1054 -75.59 65.06 -14.48
N GLY A 1055 -75.05 65.95 -13.64
CA GLY A 1055 -75.61 67.29 -13.41
C GLY A 1055 -75.63 68.08 -14.71
N SER A 1056 -76.80 68.62 -15.08
CA SER A 1056 -76.90 69.56 -16.20
C SER A 1056 -76.18 70.87 -15.81
N PRO A 1057 -75.38 71.47 -16.71
CA PRO A 1057 -74.74 72.76 -16.43
C PRO A 1057 -75.74 73.93 -16.28
N ASP A 1058 -77.03 73.72 -16.58
CA ASP A 1058 -78.12 74.65 -16.31
C ASP A 1058 -78.81 74.31 -14.97
N PRO A 1059 -78.69 75.16 -13.92
CA PRO A 1059 -79.28 74.91 -12.59
C PRO A 1059 -80.81 74.85 -12.58
N SER A 1060 -81.48 75.24 -13.66
CA SER A 1060 -82.94 75.17 -13.79
C SER A 1060 -83.46 73.84 -14.36
N GLN A 1061 -82.57 72.93 -14.79
CA GLN A 1061 -82.94 71.61 -15.31
C GLN A 1061 -82.64 70.48 -14.32
N PRO A 1062 -83.57 69.51 -14.15
CA PRO A 1062 -83.37 68.40 -13.23
C PRO A 1062 -82.27 67.45 -13.71
N MET A 1063 -81.48 66.95 -12.76
CA MET A 1063 -80.30 66.10 -12.92
C MET A 1063 -80.67 64.78 -13.63
N ILE A 1064 -79.99 64.42 -14.72
CA ILE A 1064 -80.41 63.27 -15.55
C ILE A 1064 -79.62 62.02 -15.14
N CYS A 1065 -80.32 61.07 -14.52
CA CYS A 1065 -79.81 59.76 -14.13
C CYS A 1065 -80.20 58.71 -15.16
N SER A 1066 -79.28 57.87 -15.61
CA SER A 1066 -79.58 56.69 -16.45
C SER A 1066 -79.34 55.39 -15.68
N GLY A 1067 -80.39 54.55 -15.59
CA GLY A 1067 -80.27 53.16 -15.18
C GLY A 1067 -80.75 52.84 -13.76
N SER A 1068 -80.88 51.55 -13.50
CA SER A 1068 -81.16 50.95 -12.19
C SER A 1068 -79.88 50.83 -11.36
N ARG A 1069 -80.00 50.88 -10.04
CA ARG A 1069 -78.89 50.67 -9.09
C ARG A 1069 -79.02 49.30 -8.46
N ASN A 1070 -77.94 48.52 -8.39
CA ASN A 1070 -77.90 47.27 -7.62
C ASN A 1070 -76.96 47.50 -6.43
N ILE A 1071 -77.50 47.34 -5.23
CA ILE A 1071 -76.77 47.58 -3.98
C ILE A 1071 -76.63 46.24 -3.27
N GLY A 1072 -75.38 45.80 -3.06
CA GLY A 1072 -75.07 44.53 -2.39
C GLY A 1072 -74.98 43.32 -3.33
N MET A 1073 -75.01 43.51 -4.65
CA MET A 1073 -74.78 42.45 -5.63
C MET A 1073 -73.26 42.21 -5.82
N PRO A 1074 -72.76 40.97 -5.80
CA PRO A 1074 -71.35 40.70 -6.01
C PRO A 1074 -70.96 40.92 -7.48
N THR A 1075 -69.80 41.55 -7.71
CA THR A 1075 -69.23 41.85 -9.03
C THR A 1075 -67.72 41.59 -9.06
N LEU A 1076 -67.14 41.46 -10.25
CA LEU A 1076 -65.69 41.37 -10.43
C LEU A 1076 -65.14 42.75 -10.82
N PRO A 1077 -64.01 43.21 -10.24
CA PRO A 1077 -63.35 44.44 -10.65
C PRO A 1077 -62.79 44.30 -12.08
N PRO A 1078 -62.73 45.39 -12.87
CA PRO A 1078 -62.29 45.33 -14.27
C PRO A 1078 -60.84 44.82 -14.46
N ASP A 1079 -60.01 44.84 -13.42
CA ASP A 1079 -58.58 44.55 -13.43
C ASP A 1079 -58.17 43.37 -12.53
N PHE A 1080 -59.07 42.40 -12.30
CA PHE A 1080 -58.74 41.23 -11.47
C PHE A 1080 -57.55 40.42 -12.03
N THR A 1081 -56.69 39.95 -11.13
CA THR A 1081 -55.45 39.24 -11.46
C THR A 1081 -55.72 37.79 -11.85
N VAL A 1082 -55.15 37.37 -12.98
CA VAL A 1082 -55.15 35.99 -13.44
C VAL A 1082 -53.71 35.47 -13.43
N SER A 1083 -53.44 34.44 -12.65
CA SER A 1083 -52.12 33.79 -12.55
C SER A 1083 -51.66 33.27 -13.92
N ASN A 1084 -50.38 33.48 -14.27
CA ASN A 1084 -49.80 32.91 -15.49
C ASN A 1084 -49.40 31.45 -15.25
N PRO A 1085 -49.99 30.46 -15.94
CA PRO A 1085 -49.67 29.05 -15.74
C PRO A 1085 -48.20 28.69 -16.01
N LYS A 1086 -47.48 29.47 -16.82
CA LYS A 1086 -46.04 29.31 -17.08
C LYS A 1086 -45.23 29.27 -15.79
N ASP A 1087 -45.54 30.16 -14.84
CA ASP A 1087 -44.72 30.33 -13.64
C ASP A 1087 -44.85 29.12 -12.72
N ILE A 1088 -46.06 28.56 -12.63
CA ILE A 1088 -46.36 27.35 -11.86
C ILE A 1088 -45.66 26.12 -12.45
N ILE A 1089 -45.69 26.01 -13.78
CA ILE A 1089 -45.07 24.88 -14.50
C ILE A 1089 -43.53 24.97 -14.38
N SER A 1090 -42.97 26.16 -14.56
CA SER A 1090 -41.53 26.41 -14.44
C SER A 1090 -41.02 26.08 -13.02
N ALA A 1091 -41.83 26.32 -12.00
CA ALA A 1091 -41.49 26.01 -10.60
C ALA A 1091 -41.39 24.50 -10.30
N ARG A 1092 -41.89 23.63 -11.19
CA ARG A 1092 -41.89 22.15 -11.00
C ARG A 1092 -40.93 21.41 -11.93
N LEU A 1093 -40.38 22.10 -12.92
CA LEU A 1093 -39.35 21.56 -13.80
C LEU A 1093 -38.17 20.94 -13.04
N PRO A 1094 -37.66 21.52 -11.91
CA PRO A 1094 -36.58 20.90 -11.13
C PRO A 1094 -36.88 19.47 -10.65
N ASN A 1095 -38.14 19.15 -10.33
CA ASN A 1095 -38.52 17.80 -9.87
C ASN A 1095 -38.53 16.80 -11.03
N ILE A 1096 -38.93 17.24 -12.22
CA ILE A 1096 -38.93 16.42 -13.45
C ILE A 1096 -37.50 16.20 -13.94
N THR A 1097 -36.64 17.22 -13.91
CA THR A 1097 -35.21 17.09 -14.24
C THR A 1097 -34.48 16.23 -13.23
N THR A 1098 -34.82 16.34 -11.93
CA THR A 1098 -34.29 15.43 -10.89
C THR A 1098 -34.71 13.99 -11.17
N PHE A 1099 -35.96 13.75 -11.55
CA PHE A 1099 -36.43 12.42 -11.94
C PHE A 1099 -35.77 11.91 -13.23
N GLU A 1100 -35.46 12.78 -14.20
CA GLU A 1100 -34.71 12.43 -15.42
C GLU A 1100 -33.27 12.01 -15.09
N GLU A 1101 -32.57 12.77 -14.23
CA GLU A 1101 -31.23 12.45 -13.75
C GLU A 1101 -31.22 11.13 -12.95
N GLN A 1102 -32.21 10.93 -12.08
CA GLN A 1102 -32.35 9.70 -11.30
C GLN A 1102 -32.73 8.50 -12.17
N SER A 1103 -33.61 8.67 -13.16
CA SER A 1103 -33.95 7.63 -14.13
C SER A 1103 -32.74 7.27 -14.98
N THR A 1104 -31.84 8.23 -15.25
CA THR A 1104 -30.55 7.96 -15.90
C THR A 1104 -29.66 7.11 -15.02
N THR A 1105 -29.54 7.45 -13.73
CA THR A 1105 -28.79 6.64 -12.77
C THR A 1105 -29.38 5.25 -12.64
N ILE A 1106 -30.71 5.10 -12.53
CA ILE A 1106 -31.38 3.80 -12.41
C ILE A 1106 -31.25 2.98 -13.69
N ALA A 1107 -31.39 3.60 -14.88
CA ALA A 1107 -31.14 2.90 -16.14
C ALA A 1107 -29.70 2.40 -16.21
N THR A 1108 -28.73 3.20 -15.76
CA THR A 1108 -27.31 2.83 -15.73
C THR A 1108 -27.04 1.73 -14.70
N LEU A 1109 -27.65 1.82 -13.52
CA LEU A 1109 -27.54 0.81 -12.47
C LEU A 1109 -28.22 -0.50 -12.89
N ALA A 1110 -29.38 -0.44 -13.55
CA ALA A 1110 -30.09 -1.61 -14.05
C ALA A 1110 -29.32 -2.26 -15.23
N ASP A 1111 -28.71 -1.46 -16.11
CA ASP A 1111 -27.80 -1.93 -17.17
C ASP A 1111 -26.52 -2.56 -16.59
N SER A 1112 -26.13 -2.16 -15.37
CA SER A 1112 -24.97 -2.68 -14.63
C SER A 1112 -25.34 -3.70 -13.53
N ASP A 1113 -26.60 -4.13 -13.44
CA ASP A 1113 -27.15 -5.01 -12.39
C ASP A 1113 -27.01 -4.54 -10.92
N LEU A 1114 -26.73 -3.26 -10.72
CA LEU A 1114 -26.57 -2.63 -9.41
C LEU A 1114 -27.90 -2.08 -8.84
N TYR A 1115 -29.01 -2.25 -9.57
CA TYR A 1115 -30.34 -1.82 -9.12
C TYR A 1115 -31.01 -2.92 -8.28
N LEU A 1116 -31.11 -2.71 -6.97
CA LEU A 1116 -31.64 -3.67 -5.99
C LEU A 1116 -33.18 -3.91 -6.06
N GLY A 1117 -33.85 -3.46 -7.12
CA GLY A 1117 -35.29 -3.57 -7.32
C GLY A 1117 -35.68 -4.26 -8.62
N ASP A 1118 -36.96 -4.58 -8.81
CA ASP A 1118 -37.42 -5.18 -10.06
C ASP A 1118 -37.46 -4.14 -11.19
N THR A 1119 -36.76 -4.39 -12.30
CA THR A 1119 -36.74 -3.48 -13.46
C THR A 1119 -38.13 -3.32 -14.10
N ILE A 1120 -39.02 -4.31 -13.95
CA ILE A 1120 -40.41 -4.19 -14.41
C ILE A 1120 -41.21 -3.18 -13.57
N ASP A 1121 -40.86 -3.00 -12.30
CA ASP A 1121 -41.45 -1.97 -11.43
C ASP A 1121 -40.97 -0.58 -11.83
N VAL A 1122 -39.75 -0.46 -12.38
CA VAL A 1122 -39.27 0.80 -12.97
C VAL A 1122 -40.07 1.16 -14.22
N VAL A 1123 -40.25 0.20 -15.15
CA VAL A 1123 -41.06 0.39 -16.37
C VAL A 1123 -42.50 0.77 -16.01
N ASP A 1124 -43.13 0.02 -15.10
CA ASP A 1124 -44.52 0.27 -14.70
C ASP A 1124 -44.67 1.57 -13.91
N GLY A 1125 -43.76 1.85 -12.99
CA GLY A 1125 -43.78 3.07 -12.19
C GLY A 1125 -43.58 4.33 -13.04
N ALA A 1126 -42.60 4.33 -13.95
CA ALA A 1126 -42.20 5.52 -14.71
C ALA A 1126 -43.08 5.80 -15.94
N SER A 1127 -43.63 4.77 -16.59
CA SER A 1127 -44.30 4.87 -17.89
C SER A 1127 -45.39 5.94 -17.96
N LEU A 1128 -46.28 5.97 -16.96
CA LEU A 1128 -47.38 6.93 -16.93
C LEU A 1128 -46.88 8.37 -16.82
N LEU A 1129 -45.89 8.62 -15.97
CA LEU A 1129 -45.30 9.93 -15.77
C LEU A 1129 -44.62 10.44 -17.06
N VAL A 1130 -43.79 9.60 -17.68
CA VAL A 1130 -43.07 9.95 -18.90
C VAL A 1130 -44.04 10.27 -20.05
N LEU A 1131 -45.04 9.41 -20.27
CA LEU A 1131 -46.01 9.61 -21.36
C LEU A 1131 -46.88 10.85 -21.14
N MET A 1132 -47.23 11.16 -19.88
CA MET A 1132 -47.98 12.38 -19.57
C MET A 1132 -47.15 13.65 -19.77
N VAL A 1133 -45.86 13.64 -19.40
CA VAL A 1133 -44.93 14.76 -19.69
C VAL A 1133 -44.78 14.95 -21.20
N SER A 1134 -44.59 13.86 -21.95
CA SER A 1134 -44.45 13.89 -23.41
C SER A 1134 -45.69 14.45 -24.11
N ASN A 1135 -46.88 13.92 -23.80
CA ASN A 1135 -48.16 14.39 -24.35
C ASN A 1135 -48.42 15.88 -24.01
N SER A 1136 -48.04 16.32 -22.81
CA SER A 1136 -48.15 17.72 -22.42
C SER A 1136 -47.28 18.62 -23.30
N ILE A 1137 -46.03 18.24 -23.53
CA ILE A 1137 -45.07 19.06 -24.28
C ILE A 1137 -45.38 19.03 -25.79
N ALA A 1138 -45.90 17.91 -26.29
CA ALA A 1138 -46.48 17.83 -27.63
C ALA A 1138 -47.65 18.82 -27.79
N SER A 1139 -48.52 18.92 -26.78
CA SER A 1139 -49.60 19.92 -26.77
C SER A 1139 -49.06 21.35 -26.83
N MET A 1140 -47.95 21.68 -26.15
CA MET A 1140 -47.31 23.00 -26.30
C MET A 1140 -46.75 23.26 -27.69
N LYS A 1141 -46.07 22.28 -28.29
CA LYS A 1141 -45.53 22.44 -29.65
C LYS A 1141 -46.64 22.67 -30.67
N SER A 1142 -47.81 22.07 -30.45
CA SER A 1142 -48.97 22.32 -31.30
C SER A 1142 -49.37 23.81 -31.32
N VAL A 1143 -49.26 24.52 -30.20
CA VAL A 1143 -49.55 25.97 -30.11
C VAL A 1143 -48.63 26.80 -31.00
N GLU A 1144 -47.35 26.45 -31.11
CA GLU A 1144 -46.41 27.13 -32.01
C GLU A 1144 -46.79 26.93 -33.49
N SER A 1145 -47.30 25.74 -33.81
CA SER A 1145 -47.74 25.40 -35.17
C SER A 1145 -49.08 26.04 -35.57
N ILE A 1146 -49.92 26.41 -34.59
CA ILE A 1146 -51.19 27.10 -34.78
C ILE A 1146 -50.90 28.61 -34.91
N GLY A 1147 -50.71 29.08 -36.14
CA GLY A 1147 -50.21 30.43 -36.46
C GLY A 1147 -50.91 31.62 -35.78
N GLU A 1148 -50.18 32.74 -35.64
CA GLU A 1148 -50.52 33.86 -34.74
C GLU A 1148 -51.86 34.58 -34.97
N GLU A 1149 -52.43 34.53 -36.17
CA GLU A 1149 -53.45 35.53 -36.59
C GLU A 1149 -54.88 34.99 -36.73
N TYR A 1150 -55.13 33.67 -36.67
CA TYR A 1150 -56.44 33.13 -37.13
C TYR A 1150 -57.14 32.10 -36.21
N HIS A 1151 -56.50 31.59 -35.15
CA HIS A 1151 -57.07 30.48 -34.37
C HIS A 1151 -56.93 30.64 -32.85
N LYS A 1152 -57.32 31.79 -32.31
CA LYS A 1152 -57.26 32.08 -30.86
C LYS A 1152 -57.88 30.97 -30.00
N GLU A 1153 -59.06 30.46 -30.38
CA GLU A 1153 -59.76 29.38 -29.67
C GLU A 1153 -58.97 28.05 -29.65
N GLN A 1154 -58.32 27.68 -30.77
CA GLN A 1154 -57.54 26.43 -30.83
C GLN A 1154 -56.23 26.55 -30.04
N VAL A 1155 -55.64 27.74 -30.01
CA VAL A 1155 -54.47 28.00 -29.15
C VAL A 1155 -54.87 28.02 -27.68
N GLU A 1156 -56.00 28.62 -27.34
CA GLU A 1156 -56.56 28.57 -25.99
C GLU A 1156 -56.80 27.11 -25.56
N GLU A 1157 -57.40 26.27 -26.41
CA GLU A 1157 -57.65 24.85 -26.13
C GLU A 1157 -56.35 24.04 -25.94
N ALA A 1158 -55.36 24.24 -26.80
CA ALA A 1158 -54.06 23.58 -26.69
C ALA A 1158 -53.27 24.02 -25.45
N ILE A 1159 -53.32 25.31 -25.09
CA ILE A 1159 -52.75 25.82 -23.82
C ILE A 1159 -53.51 25.23 -22.63
N LEU A 1160 -54.83 25.10 -22.71
CA LEU A 1160 -55.66 24.52 -21.66
C LEU A 1160 -55.29 23.04 -21.41
N LEU A 1161 -55.24 22.23 -22.47
CA LEU A 1161 -54.80 20.83 -22.44
C LEU A 1161 -53.41 20.69 -21.82
N PHE A 1162 -52.48 21.55 -22.24
CA PHE A 1162 -51.13 21.60 -21.70
C PHE A 1162 -51.11 21.87 -20.19
N VAL A 1163 -51.77 22.94 -19.73
CA VAL A 1163 -51.80 23.32 -18.32
C VAL A 1163 -52.49 22.24 -17.49
N THR A 1164 -53.60 21.69 -17.99
CA THR A 1164 -54.34 20.60 -17.35
C THR A 1164 -53.48 19.36 -17.16
N ALA A 1165 -52.69 18.97 -18.16
CA ALA A 1165 -51.83 17.79 -18.08
C ALA A 1165 -50.64 18.01 -17.12
N PHE A 1166 -50.06 19.21 -17.06
CA PHE A 1166 -49.01 19.54 -16.10
C PHE A 1166 -49.49 19.62 -14.65
N LEU A 1167 -50.73 20.07 -14.40
CA LEU A 1167 -51.29 20.08 -13.04
C LEU A 1167 -51.43 18.69 -12.43
N LEU A 1168 -51.61 17.64 -13.26
CA LEU A 1168 -51.64 16.25 -12.79
C LEU A 1168 -50.27 15.75 -12.30
N LEU A 1169 -49.17 16.36 -12.77
CA LEU A 1169 -47.81 16.01 -12.37
C LEU A 1169 -47.43 16.53 -10.97
N ILE A 1170 -48.33 17.29 -10.33
CA ILE A 1170 -48.08 17.95 -9.05
C ILE A 1170 -48.56 17.06 -7.89
N PRO A 1171 -47.66 16.57 -7.03
CA PRO A 1171 -48.04 15.73 -5.90
C PRO A 1171 -48.94 16.48 -4.90
N GLY A 1172 -49.93 15.80 -4.33
CA GLY A 1172 -50.49 16.21 -3.03
C GLY A 1172 -51.48 17.38 -3.00
N ILE A 1173 -52.21 17.68 -4.08
CA ILE A 1173 -53.26 18.74 -4.09
C ILE A 1173 -54.36 18.53 -3.01
N GLY A 1174 -54.43 17.37 -2.35
CA GLY A 1174 -55.35 17.12 -1.24
C GLY A 1174 -54.90 17.60 0.15
N GLU A 1175 -53.60 17.77 0.40
CA GLU A 1175 -53.07 18.19 1.70
C GLU A 1175 -52.25 19.49 1.64
N LEU A 1176 -52.00 20.04 0.43
CA LEU A 1176 -51.39 21.35 0.23
C LEU A 1176 -52.44 22.39 -0.18
N ALA A 1177 -53.22 22.84 0.80
CA ALA A 1177 -54.08 24.01 0.67
C ALA A 1177 -53.33 25.36 0.81
N ASP A 1178 -52.00 25.36 0.91
CA ASP A 1178 -51.23 26.56 1.26
C ASP A 1178 -50.56 27.27 0.06
N SER A 1179 -50.58 26.73 -1.16
CA SER A 1179 -50.16 27.48 -2.36
C SER A 1179 -51.37 28.05 -3.09
N VAL A 1180 -51.77 29.26 -2.70
CA VAL A 1180 -52.87 30.04 -3.29
C VAL A 1180 -52.85 30.05 -4.84
N GLU A 1181 -51.65 30.02 -5.43
CA GLU A 1181 -51.45 30.07 -6.88
C GLU A 1181 -51.96 28.82 -7.64
N LEU A 1182 -51.83 27.62 -7.06
CA LEU A 1182 -52.19 26.35 -7.71
C LEU A 1182 -53.70 26.09 -7.72
N THR A 1183 -54.35 26.38 -6.60
CA THR A 1183 -55.81 26.33 -6.49
C THR A 1183 -56.42 27.30 -7.51
N SER A 1184 -55.88 28.53 -7.61
CA SER A 1184 -56.38 29.52 -8.55
C SER A 1184 -56.39 29.04 -10.01
N VAL A 1185 -55.35 28.34 -10.47
CA VAL A 1185 -55.27 27.86 -11.86
C VAL A 1185 -56.15 26.65 -12.10
N ALA A 1186 -56.17 25.66 -11.20
CA ALA A 1186 -57.06 24.49 -11.33
C ALA A 1186 -58.54 24.89 -11.34
N VAL A 1187 -58.88 25.86 -10.50
CA VAL A 1187 -60.22 26.42 -10.36
C VAL A 1187 -60.59 27.27 -11.60
N THR A 1188 -59.65 28.04 -12.14
CA THR A 1188 -59.81 28.79 -13.40
C THR A 1188 -60.07 27.89 -14.62
N LEU A 1189 -59.41 26.73 -14.69
CA LEU A 1189 -59.64 25.75 -15.76
C LEU A 1189 -61.06 25.16 -15.73
N ARG A 1190 -61.63 24.95 -14.53
CA ARG A 1190 -63.04 24.50 -14.39
C ARG A 1190 -64.01 25.54 -14.96
N ALA A 1191 -63.76 26.82 -14.73
CA ALA A 1191 -64.59 27.93 -15.20
C ALA A 1191 -64.65 28.04 -16.74
N ILE A 1192 -63.50 27.85 -17.40
CA ILE A 1192 -63.39 27.84 -18.86
C ILE A 1192 -64.02 26.56 -19.44
N GLY A 1193 -63.72 25.40 -18.84
CA GLY A 1193 -64.21 24.10 -19.32
C GLY A 1193 -65.71 23.90 -19.20
N ALA A 1194 -66.36 24.52 -18.22
CA ALA A 1194 -67.82 24.47 -18.05
C ALA A 1194 -68.60 25.34 -19.06
N ALA A 1195 -67.93 26.25 -19.78
CA ALA A 1195 -68.57 27.24 -20.65
C ALA A 1195 -68.44 26.96 -22.16
N GLY A 1196 -67.64 25.97 -22.57
CA GLY A 1196 -67.44 25.59 -23.98
C GLY A 1196 -67.78 24.12 -24.27
N ASP A 1197 -68.05 23.80 -25.55
CA ASP A 1197 -68.34 22.43 -26.02
C ASP A 1197 -67.14 21.44 -25.90
N ALA A 1198 -65.98 21.89 -25.40
CA ALA A 1198 -64.80 21.05 -25.10
C ALA A 1198 -64.91 20.25 -23.77
N GLY A 1199 -66.06 20.30 -23.11
CA GLY A 1199 -66.27 19.99 -21.69
C GLY A 1199 -66.13 18.53 -21.21
N PHE A 1200 -65.71 17.55 -22.01
CA PHE A 1200 -65.51 16.17 -21.53
C PHE A 1200 -64.04 15.77 -21.30
N GLY A 1201 -63.08 16.39 -21.99
CA GLY A 1201 -61.65 16.06 -21.87
C GLY A 1201 -60.98 16.72 -20.66
N ILE A 1202 -61.25 18.00 -20.44
CA ILE A 1202 -60.58 18.79 -19.37
C ILE A 1202 -61.14 18.47 -17.97
N TYR A 1203 -62.43 18.11 -17.88
CA TYR A 1203 -63.08 17.73 -16.62
C TYR A 1203 -62.67 16.32 -16.13
N SER A 1204 -62.44 15.37 -17.04
CA SER A 1204 -62.12 13.98 -16.70
C SER A 1204 -60.71 13.81 -16.11
N VAL A 1205 -59.80 14.73 -16.39
CA VAL A 1205 -58.44 14.78 -15.83
C VAL A 1205 -58.46 15.02 -14.32
N VAL A 1206 -59.28 15.95 -13.80
CA VAL A 1206 -59.36 16.19 -12.35
C VAL A 1206 -59.93 14.96 -11.61
N SER A 1207 -60.80 14.18 -12.27
CA SER A 1207 -61.33 12.91 -11.74
C SER A 1207 -60.35 11.74 -11.81
N ALA A 1208 -59.26 11.83 -12.58
CA ALA A 1208 -58.25 10.78 -12.68
C ALA A 1208 -57.34 10.69 -11.44
N LYS A 1209 -57.36 11.71 -10.56
CA LYS A 1209 -56.68 11.69 -9.24
C LYS A 1209 -57.20 10.57 -8.33
N ASP A 1210 -58.50 10.28 -8.40
CA ASP A 1210 -59.13 9.20 -7.61
C ASP A 1210 -58.84 7.79 -8.17
N ALA A 1211 -58.13 7.72 -9.31
CA ALA A 1211 -57.80 6.49 -10.02
C ALA A 1211 -56.31 6.08 -9.89
N GLY A 1212 -55.61 6.47 -8.81
CA GLY A 1212 -54.26 5.98 -8.49
C GLY A 1212 -53.08 6.72 -9.15
N ALA A 1213 -53.32 7.57 -10.16
CA ALA A 1213 -52.26 8.35 -10.83
C ALA A 1213 -51.49 9.27 -9.85
N GLY A 1214 -52.19 9.90 -8.90
CA GLY A 1214 -51.57 10.77 -7.90
C GLY A 1214 -50.58 10.05 -6.96
N GLU A 1215 -50.78 8.75 -6.70
CA GLU A 1215 -49.85 7.96 -5.89
C GLU A 1215 -48.54 7.68 -6.62
N ILE A 1216 -48.60 7.49 -7.95
CA ILE A 1216 -47.44 7.31 -8.83
C ILE A 1216 -46.58 8.58 -8.81
N PHE A 1217 -47.19 9.74 -9.04
CA PHE A 1217 -46.49 11.03 -9.01
C PHE A 1217 -45.95 11.36 -7.63
N LEU A 1218 -46.68 11.06 -6.56
CA LEU A 1218 -46.19 11.26 -5.19
C LEU A 1218 -45.00 10.35 -4.87
N ALA A 1219 -45.04 9.09 -5.29
CA ALA A 1219 -43.94 8.14 -5.08
C ALA A 1219 -42.67 8.54 -5.84
N LEU A 1220 -42.81 9.07 -7.06
CA LEU A 1220 -41.67 9.38 -7.94
C LEU A 1220 -41.18 10.83 -7.85
N LEU A 1221 -42.04 11.79 -7.50
CA LEU A 1221 -41.72 13.23 -7.47
C LEU A 1221 -41.88 13.88 -6.09
N GLY A 1222 -42.38 13.15 -5.09
CA GLY A 1222 -42.73 13.69 -3.75
C GLY A 1222 -41.62 13.64 -2.69
N GLY A 1223 -40.48 13.01 -2.97
CA GLY A 1223 -39.34 12.91 -2.05
C GLY A 1223 -38.30 14.02 -2.26
N LEU A 1224 -37.99 14.76 -1.21
CA LEU A 1224 -36.97 15.81 -1.19
C LEU A 1224 -35.57 15.24 -1.46
N GLY A 1225 -34.97 15.62 -2.59
CA GLY A 1225 -33.51 15.67 -2.81
C GLY A 1225 -32.75 14.35 -2.72
N ILE A 1226 -32.46 13.74 -3.88
CA ILE A 1226 -31.68 12.51 -4.07
C ILE A 1226 -32.39 11.30 -3.43
N LEU A 1227 -33.09 10.50 -4.26
CA LEU A 1227 -33.44 9.13 -3.89
C LEU A 1227 -32.16 8.43 -3.40
N ASP A 1228 -32.10 8.11 -2.11
CA ASP A 1228 -31.05 7.24 -1.58
C ASP A 1228 -31.09 5.92 -2.36
N MET A 1229 -29.93 5.36 -2.74
CA MET A 1229 -29.86 4.13 -3.54
C MET A 1229 -30.62 2.98 -2.87
N LEU A 1230 -30.76 3.03 -1.55
CA LEU A 1230 -31.49 2.05 -0.73
C LEU A 1230 -33.02 2.20 -0.79
N GLU A 1231 -33.56 3.39 -1.07
CA GLU A 1231 -35.01 3.65 -1.05
C GLU A 1231 -35.66 3.62 -2.44
N ALA A 1232 -34.86 3.73 -3.51
CA ALA A 1232 -35.36 3.73 -4.90
C ALA A 1232 -36.17 2.50 -5.30
N PRO A 1233 -35.74 1.26 -5.00
CA PRO A 1233 -36.55 0.07 -5.27
C PRO A 1233 -37.96 0.14 -4.66
N ALA A 1234 -38.07 0.60 -3.41
CA ALA A 1234 -39.35 0.66 -2.70
C ALA A 1234 -40.31 1.70 -3.30
N LEU A 1235 -39.78 2.83 -3.78
CA LEU A 1235 -40.58 3.90 -4.39
C LEU A 1235 -41.11 3.50 -5.78
N PHE A 1236 -40.28 2.87 -6.62
CA PHE A 1236 -40.73 2.35 -7.92
C PHE A 1236 -41.71 1.18 -7.75
N ALA A 1237 -41.50 0.27 -6.81
CA ALA A 1237 -42.45 -0.80 -6.51
C ALA A 1237 -43.82 -0.23 -6.07
N LYS A 1238 -43.83 0.84 -5.27
CA LYS A 1238 -45.07 1.53 -4.87
C LYS A 1238 -45.77 2.18 -6.07
N ALA A 1239 -45.02 2.87 -6.93
CA ALA A 1239 -45.54 3.47 -8.16
C ALA A 1239 -46.10 2.41 -9.14
N ALA A 1240 -45.36 1.32 -9.36
CA ALA A 1240 -45.78 0.21 -10.20
C ALA A 1240 -47.07 -0.43 -9.70
N LYS A 1241 -47.19 -0.64 -8.39
CA LYS A 1241 -48.42 -1.15 -7.76
C LYS A 1241 -49.62 -0.24 -8.03
N ALA A 1242 -49.45 1.08 -7.88
CA ALA A 1242 -50.50 2.05 -8.17
C ALA A 1242 -50.87 2.03 -9.66
N ARG A 1243 -49.89 1.96 -10.57
CA ARG A 1243 -50.12 1.86 -12.02
C ARG A 1243 -50.90 0.60 -12.39
N ARG A 1244 -50.50 -0.56 -11.85
CA ARG A 1244 -51.17 -1.85 -12.12
C ARG A 1244 -52.60 -1.90 -11.60
N ALA A 1245 -52.95 -1.07 -10.62
CA ALA A 1245 -54.31 -0.96 -10.09
C ALA A 1245 -55.25 -0.10 -10.96
N MET A 1246 -54.71 0.67 -11.92
CA MET A 1246 -55.51 1.49 -12.84
C MET A 1246 -56.17 0.62 -13.92
N ASP A 1247 -57.47 0.82 -14.16
CA ASP A 1247 -58.15 0.13 -15.26
C ASP A 1247 -58.01 0.86 -16.61
N ALA A 1248 -58.41 0.19 -17.70
CA ALA A 1248 -58.31 0.77 -19.05
C ALA A 1248 -59.19 2.02 -19.23
N GLY A 1249 -60.27 2.15 -18.46
CA GLY A 1249 -61.12 3.33 -18.43
C GLY A 1249 -60.44 4.51 -17.73
N ASP A 1250 -59.65 4.25 -16.69
CA ASP A 1250 -58.87 5.26 -15.98
C ASP A 1250 -57.70 5.79 -16.81
N ILE A 1251 -57.00 4.91 -17.53
CA ILE A 1251 -55.93 5.31 -18.47
C ILE A 1251 -56.52 6.10 -19.64
N ALA A 1252 -57.70 5.72 -20.16
CA ALA A 1252 -58.34 6.42 -21.28
C ALA A 1252 -58.74 7.87 -20.94
N LYS A 1253 -58.97 8.21 -19.67
CA LYS A 1253 -59.27 9.58 -19.22
C LYS A 1253 -58.04 10.51 -19.30
N LEU A 1254 -56.84 9.96 -19.46
CA LEU A 1254 -55.58 10.72 -19.48
C LEU A 1254 -55.13 11.16 -20.88
N GLY A 1255 -55.91 10.83 -21.92
CA GLY A 1255 -55.66 11.21 -23.32
C GLY A 1255 -55.30 10.04 -24.21
N ASP A 1256 -55.58 10.18 -25.52
CA ASP A 1256 -55.39 9.11 -26.51
C ASP A 1256 -53.91 8.75 -26.70
N GLU A 1257 -52.98 9.70 -26.56
CA GLU A 1257 -51.54 9.47 -26.66
C GLU A 1257 -51.01 8.66 -25.48
N VAL A 1258 -51.42 9.01 -24.24
CA VAL A 1258 -51.07 8.24 -23.04
C VAL A 1258 -51.66 6.83 -23.12
N LYS A 1259 -52.93 6.72 -23.51
CA LYS A 1259 -53.59 5.42 -23.72
C LYS A 1259 -52.88 4.56 -24.76
N GLY A 1260 -52.47 5.15 -25.89
CA GLY A 1260 -51.72 4.48 -26.95
C GLY A 1260 -50.36 3.99 -26.47
N GLY A 1261 -49.56 4.87 -25.86
CA GLY A 1261 -48.24 4.52 -25.33
C GLY A 1261 -48.29 3.50 -24.20
N MET A 1262 -49.30 3.58 -23.31
CA MET A 1262 -49.47 2.58 -22.26
C MET A 1262 -49.84 1.20 -22.84
N ALA A 1263 -50.71 1.15 -23.85
CA ALA A 1263 -51.05 -0.10 -24.53
C ALA A 1263 -49.85 -0.70 -25.29
N GLN A 1264 -48.98 0.15 -25.83
CA GLN A 1264 -47.73 -0.25 -26.48
C GLN A 1264 -46.76 -0.88 -25.45
N ILE A 1265 -46.56 -0.24 -24.30
CA ILE A 1265 -45.71 -0.78 -23.21
C ILE A 1265 -46.29 -2.09 -22.68
N ASP A 1266 -47.60 -2.18 -22.43
CA ASP A 1266 -48.23 -3.41 -21.95
C ASP A 1266 -48.11 -4.57 -22.96
N LYS A 1267 -48.09 -4.26 -24.26
CA LYS A 1267 -47.82 -5.25 -25.32
C LYS A 1267 -46.35 -5.72 -25.30
N LEU A 1268 -45.40 -4.80 -25.19
CA LEU A 1268 -43.97 -5.14 -25.18
C LEU A 1268 -43.56 -5.91 -23.92
N LYS A 1269 -44.17 -5.58 -22.78
CA LYS A 1269 -43.98 -6.32 -21.52
C LYS A 1269 -44.42 -7.79 -21.58
N GLN A 1270 -45.38 -8.14 -22.45
CA GLN A 1270 -45.78 -9.54 -22.63
C GLN A 1270 -44.72 -10.39 -23.34
N LEU A 1271 -43.69 -9.74 -23.90
CA LEU A 1271 -42.54 -10.40 -24.52
C LEU A 1271 -41.38 -10.59 -23.53
N CYS A 1272 -41.44 -9.97 -22.34
CA CYS A 1272 -40.58 -10.28 -21.21
C CYS A 1272 -40.96 -11.67 -20.65
N ARG A 1273 -39.99 -12.51 -20.29
CA ARG A 1273 -40.25 -13.83 -19.69
C ARG A 1273 -39.78 -13.91 -18.25
#